data_AF-W2CH14-F1
#
_entry.id   AF-W2CH14-F1
#
_cell.length_a   1.000
_cell.length_b   1.000
_cell.length_c   1.000
_cell.angle_alpha   90.00
_cell.angle_beta   90.00
_cell.angle_gamma   90.00
#
_symmetry.space_group_name_H-M   'P 1'
#
loop_
_entity.id
_entity.type
_entity.pdbx_description
1 polymer ?
#
loop_
_entity_poly.entity_id
_entity_poly.type
_entity_poly.pdbx_seq_one_letter_code
_entity_poly.pdbx_strand_id
1 'polypeptide(L)'
;MLNYPSLVVPYHNKGDYKTITTTVRPYHRTEGAVFGVFGDYDFQGKMAKIHTDTTTSYNNHNMGVIEVGPTTANKDKFHVYGNGMLKNYEGCNTPINNFAMNFGTGYGNTPVFKINTSDTLYIVNFGNNGSNSCAAHLLFHNTSANAIGNAFTGNGHGPLQIQALNHVRFNGDATWTVTKGNNIYVLSDAGNISTQGLTIASDSVGGESRGLINFMAAGANVANSCTATTANRNSESGSIYLNGAIEITRANSDPTQTNVIAQHNIRTARFTSTNADNDTTNILSRKGDLYLGYSATSSSPADNNDFIYTATADNGDLNFMAGWDDTQTTMTQTEGMEGGNIYFTRINPVLTPMKKHNTTIAIPYSSEYICNVREDLHKRSGTSMVKYEHSGIIGSLGHCGQETTAGRAEYSGKLEDAASYANLGLMSARRSLIYQGNDGNLIVDAGKRGNIIFNRGADIDFNNDKGNAIFRTREGDIDMRDKFDGKQMKGSLLFLAQLEDLSKLSDIGVCGCDEMRNNVYLQDFEYTAAANSGSVFIGADNNIKLNYGGLANIGTRQDPFLSIDYQEDPQTHRPLKIGHGYHPGTPDHCGGYFHCDLDGEENQARKLLLNFSGASTGGFAAVASDMIDVYKDLKYHGGNGSGLSTVPGTGTLHGENVAGYGLFMKTQGNKHNWTDNILLQAPKCPTTCSPTGCSESGRPATGFLHNTVRMTFHSDARFFAENQHVHLESPVIETFGALELNAEDGAGAKAMITIKTDSLICHDSLIRKGKGKVQLTTWSGLPKDQPIIKLGYSRKAAPFAEYSVDEDLSGAPKLCRECVSHYKGKVYPPGETPLDTMFVKFGPDTEWERQNVMVVDHTVISFLTDSFDHVKGGDVRHARYFVDTTKIRNQVEFWTDAKHERDGHLELISEEQMGSKDYAGLYTRHLHLEPIGACGRPTSELWLPGLALDVITTSTFGGFGIQYTDVHVENGANLNPGFTSLRLRGQCYEQACGTLTMKDLRLDGGSELHFSVGSTKGLNGEYSDAIDVDRLTTYGPVNVNIEIRPCEKMQKRCYPIMYYKSVTPNSLNNLKLNPRKVKIDGEEYPLALNVSTDGIVYVCVGDAVTPGLTHTVTMPETAGVKTTPSKGIYPLPTRTSFRFSATYSGAKPLVVRTNRKVNGQQEVLNGVKNANGEYEYIVPSVQQEVTLTFGPDVVANELLTAGTAVWSHGEKIYIRVERADIASIYSVAGQLVKRVDLPEGDTSIPMSRGAYVITLKDGSVHKVIVK
;
A
#
# COMPACT_ATOMS: atom_id res chain seq x y z
N MET A 1 -23.27 -32.05 43.85
CA MET A 1 -22.27 -30.98 43.63
C MET A 1 -21.01 -31.56 43.01
N LEU A 2 -20.45 -30.84 42.04
CA LEU A 2 -19.23 -31.21 41.33
C LEU A 2 -17.99 -31.01 42.20
N ASN A 3 -16.99 -31.87 42.00
CA ASN A 3 -15.63 -31.62 42.47
C ASN A 3 -14.87 -30.97 41.32
N TYR A 4 -14.26 -29.81 41.56
CA TYR A 4 -13.50 -29.10 40.53
C TYR A 4 -12.07 -29.65 40.51
N PRO A 5 -11.62 -30.30 39.42
CA PRO A 5 -10.26 -30.81 39.34
C PRO A 5 -9.26 -29.64 39.20
N SER A 6 -7.98 -29.92 39.45
CA SER A 6 -6.91 -29.02 38.99
C SER A 6 -6.94 -28.93 37.47
N LEU A 7 -6.90 -27.72 36.93
CA LEU A 7 -6.89 -27.45 35.50
C LEU A 7 -5.46 -27.17 35.03
N VAL A 8 -5.12 -27.64 33.83
CA VAL A 8 -3.86 -27.29 33.16
C VAL A 8 -4.13 -26.11 32.25
N VAL A 9 -3.29 -25.08 32.30
CA VAL A 9 -3.41 -23.94 31.38
C VAL A 9 -3.07 -24.40 29.97
N PRO A 10 -4.01 -24.34 29.00
CA PRO A 10 -3.88 -25.08 27.74
C PRO A 10 -2.69 -24.69 26.85
N TYR A 11 -2.31 -23.40 26.83
CA TYR A 11 -1.25 -22.89 25.94
C TYR A 11 0.16 -23.24 26.42
N HIS A 12 0.37 -23.33 27.74
CA HIS A 12 1.69 -23.59 28.35
C HIS A 12 1.93 -25.09 28.58
N ASN A 13 1.45 -25.96 27.70
CA ASN A 13 1.46 -27.43 27.78
C ASN A 13 2.87 -28.09 27.80
N LYS A 14 3.75 -27.61 28.69
CA LYS A 14 5.00 -28.22 29.15
C LYS A 14 4.84 -28.77 30.56
N GLY A 15 3.72 -29.41 30.92
CA GLY A 15 3.57 -30.22 32.15
C GLY A 15 3.74 -29.55 33.54
N ASP A 16 4.32 -28.35 33.62
CA ASP A 16 4.85 -27.75 34.85
C ASP A 16 3.92 -26.69 35.45
N TYR A 17 3.07 -26.04 34.63
CA TYR A 17 2.13 -25.02 35.10
C TYR A 17 0.72 -25.60 35.33
N LYS A 18 0.38 -25.90 36.58
CA LYS A 18 -0.95 -26.37 37.00
C LYS A 18 -1.69 -25.30 37.78
N THR A 19 -2.89 -24.96 37.33
CA THR A 19 -3.78 -24.06 38.06
C THR A 19 -4.39 -24.79 39.25
N ILE A 20 -4.27 -24.20 40.44
CA ILE A 20 -4.75 -24.79 41.69
C ILE A 20 -6.22 -24.42 41.86
N THR A 21 -7.06 -25.19 41.21
CA THR A 21 -8.53 -25.06 41.24
C THR A 21 -9.21 -26.15 42.07
N THR A 22 -8.44 -27.02 42.73
CA THR A 22 -8.99 -28.12 43.53
C THR A 22 -9.77 -27.59 44.72
N THR A 23 -11.03 -28.00 44.83
CA THR A 23 -11.93 -27.62 45.92
C THR A 23 -12.15 -28.80 46.87
N VAL A 24 -12.70 -28.52 48.05
CA VAL A 24 -13.12 -29.56 48.98
C VAL A 24 -14.58 -29.89 48.69
N ARG A 25 -14.90 -31.18 48.51
CA ARG A 25 -16.29 -31.58 48.33
C ARG A 25 -17.05 -31.33 49.63
N PRO A 26 -18.19 -30.61 49.61
CA PRO A 26 -19.05 -30.48 50.79
C PRO A 26 -19.41 -31.85 51.35
N TYR A 27 -19.36 -32.01 52.67
CA TYR A 27 -19.63 -33.28 53.31
C TYR A 27 -21.12 -33.67 53.17
N HIS A 28 -21.38 -34.97 53.02
CA HIS A 28 -22.72 -35.55 52.84
C HIS A 28 -23.25 -36.23 54.11
N ARG A 29 -22.49 -36.18 55.20
CA ARG A 29 -22.84 -36.65 56.54
C ARG A 29 -22.29 -35.65 57.55
N THR A 30 -23.00 -35.44 58.65
CA THR A 30 -22.55 -34.57 59.73
C THR A 30 -22.50 -35.35 61.05
N GLU A 31 -21.43 -35.10 61.82
CA GLU A 31 -21.28 -35.58 63.20
C GLU A 31 -21.78 -34.53 64.22
N GLY A 32 -22.14 -33.34 63.74
CA GLY A 32 -22.76 -32.26 64.51
C GLY A 32 -24.29 -32.25 64.40
N ALA A 33 -24.93 -31.25 65.01
CA ALA A 33 -26.38 -31.06 64.91
C ALA A 33 -26.78 -30.44 63.56
N VAL A 34 -27.93 -30.87 63.03
CA VAL A 34 -28.63 -30.24 61.91
C VAL A 34 -29.79 -29.42 62.46
N PHE A 35 -29.86 -28.14 62.12
CA PHE A 35 -31.00 -27.27 62.44
C PHE A 35 -31.56 -26.63 61.19
N GLY A 36 -32.82 -26.94 60.85
CA GLY A 36 -33.48 -26.45 59.64
C GLY A 36 -34.72 -25.61 59.91
N VAL A 37 -34.87 -24.50 59.20
CA VAL A 37 -36.04 -23.63 59.22
C VAL A 37 -36.47 -23.30 57.80
N PHE A 38 -37.61 -23.85 57.35
CA PHE A 38 -38.16 -23.51 56.04
C PHE A 38 -38.92 -22.16 56.04
N GLY A 39 -39.70 -21.89 57.10
CA GLY A 39 -40.42 -20.64 57.30
C GLY A 39 -39.55 -19.56 57.95
N ASP A 40 -40.14 -18.78 58.85
CA ASP A 40 -39.44 -17.73 59.60
C ASP A 40 -38.95 -18.22 60.96
N TYR A 41 -37.79 -17.73 61.39
CA TYR A 41 -37.26 -18.01 62.71
C TYR A 41 -37.80 -17.00 63.74
N ASP A 42 -38.76 -17.43 64.57
CA ASP A 42 -39.30 -16.59 65.65
C ASP A 42 -38.35 -16.57 66.85
N PHE A 43 -37.81 -15.40 67.16
CA PHE A 43 -36.85 -15.18 68.23
C PHE A 43 -37.42 -14.39 69.41
N GLN A 44 -38.70 -14.02 69.41
CA GLN A 44 -39.28 -13.13 70.43
C GLN A 44 -39.32 -13.77 71.83
N GLY A 45 -38.18 -13.67 72.55
CA GLY A 45 -38.04 -13.87 73.99
C GLY A 45 -37.80 -15.30 74.50
N LYS A 46 -37.75 -16.33 73.63
CA LYS A 46 -37.62 -17.74 74.09
C LYS A 46 -36.66 -18.64 73.30
N MET A 47 -36.04 -18.16 72.21
CA MET A 47 -35.21 -18.99 71.32
C MET A 47 -33.76 -18.48 71.26
N ALA A 48 -32.80 -19.40 71.23
CA ALA A 48 -31.36 -19.12 71.30
C ALA A 48 -30.76 -18.76 69.94
N LYS A 49 -29.66 -17.99 69.91
CA LYS A 49 -28.81 -17.93 68.71
C LYS A 49 -28.38 -19.36 68.33
N ILE A 50 -28.43 -19.68 67.04
CA ILE A 50 -28.09 -21.01 66.56
C ILE A 50 -26.67 -20.99 66.03
N HIS A 51 -25.87 -21.95 66.51
CA HIS A 51 -24.45 -22.06 66.20
C HIS A 51 -24.17 -23.41 65.57
N THR A 52 -23.33 -23.44 64.54
CA THR A 52 -22.81 -24.69 63.95
C THR A 52 -21.72 -25.35 64.82
N ASP A 53 -21.15 -24.62 65.77
CA ASP A 53 -20.20 -25.13 66.77
C ASP A 53 -20.87 -25.22 68.15
N THR A 54 -20.44 -26.18 68.95
CA THR A 54 -20.93 -26.50 70.29
C THR A 54 -20.06 -25.93 71.42
N THR A 55 -18.87 -25.40 71.12
CA THR A 55 -17.95 -24.80 72.09
C THR A 55 -18.21 -23.32 72.31
N THR A 56 -17.86 -22.78 73.48
CA THR A 56 -18.03 -21.34 73.80
C THR A 56 -17.00 -20.44 73.13
N SER A 57 -15.85 -20.99 72.73
CA SER A 57 -14.83 -20.33 71.91
C SER A 57 -15.10 -20.46 70.40
N TYR A 58 -16.07 -21.30 70.03
CA TYR A 58 -16.49 -21.60 68.66
C TYR A 58 -15.34 -22.04 67.74
N ASN A 59 -14.25 -22.60 68.24
CA ASN A 59 -13.05 -22.96 67.47
C ASN A 59 -12.86 -24.48 67.35
N ASN A 60 -13.93 -25.26 67.50
CA ASN A 60 -13.89 -26.70 67.32
C ASN A 60 -14.10 -27.02 65.83
N HIS A 61 -13.55 -28.15 65.39
CA HIS A 61 -13.70 -28.64 64.02
C HIS A 61 -15.06 -29.33 63.81
N ASN A 62 -16.16 -28.77 64.36
CA ASN A 62 -17.47 -29.41 64.36
C ASN A 62 -18.21 -29.24 63.02
N MET A 63 -18.76 -30.33 62.47
CA MET A 63 -19.42 -30.35 61.16
C MET A 63 -20.89 -29.87 61.20
N GLY A 64 -21.24 -28.85 61.98
CA GLY A 64 -22.64 -28.43 62.16
C GLY A 64 -23.32 -27.89 60.89
N VAL A 65 -24.63 -28.11 60.73
CA VAL A 65 -25.39 -27.72 59.53
C VAL A 65 -26.59 -26.86 59.91
N ILE A 66 -26.73 -25.71 59.24
CA ILE A 66 -27.93 -24.86 59.30
C ILE A 66 -28.62 -24.87 57.93
N GLU A 67 -29.93 -25.09 57.95
CA GLU A 67 -30.78 -25.22 56.78
C GLU A 67 -31.81 -24.08 56.73
N VAL A 68 -31.93 -23.37 55.61
CA VAL A 68 -32.87 -22.24 55.46
C VAL A 68 -33.74 -22.33 54.21
N GLY A 69 -34.98 -21.84 54.31
CA GLY A 69 -35.89 -21.69 53.18
C GLY A 69 -35.56 -20.48 52.27
N PRO A 70 -36.41 -20.18 51.27
CA PRO A 70 -36.13 -19.18 50.24
C PRO A 70 -35.86 -17.77 50.78
N THR A 71 -36.62 -17.36 51.79
CA THR A 71 -36.60 -16.01 52.39
C THR A 71 -36.76 -16.03 53.91
N THR A 72 -36.33 -17.11 54.59
CA THR A 72 -36.44 -17.27 56.05
C THR A 72 -36.06 -15.98 56.79
N ALA A 73 -36.98 -15.40 57.58
CA ALA A 73 -36.70 -14.21 58.36
C ALA A 73 -35.72 -14.47 59.52
N ASN A 74 -35.03 -13.40 59.96
CA ASN A 74 -34.12 -13.39 61.11
C ASN A 74 -32.88 -14.30 60.98
N LYS A 75 -32.35 -14.48 59.76
CA LYS A 75 -31.13 -15.26 59.52
C LYS A 75 -29.89 -14.72 60.23
N ASP A 76 -29.89 -13.46 60.66
CA ASP A 76 -28.84 -12.85 61.49
C ASP A 76 -28.67 -13.52 62.87
N LYS A 77 -29.60 -14.41 63.26
CA LYS A 77 -29.47 -15.25 64.47
C LYS A 77 -28.74 -16.57 64.23
N PHE A 78 -28.38 -16.87 62.99
CA PHE A 78 -27.65 -18.07 62.60
C PHE A 78 -26.16 -17.78 62.46
N HIS A 79 -25.33 -18.56 63.14
CA HIS A 79 -23.89 -18.41 63.21
C HIS A 79 -23.19 -19.64 62.64
N VAL A 80 -22.46 -19.43 61.54
CA VAL A 80 -21.78 -20.47 60.78
C VAL A 80 -20.26 -20.28 60.90
N TYR A 81 -19.58 -21.31 61.37
CA TYR A 81 -18.14 -21.28 61.71
C TYR A 81 -17.30 -22.14 60.75
N GLY A 82 -15.98 -22.20 60.96
CA GLY A 82 -15.11 -23.14 60.22
C GLY A 82 -15.58 -24.59 60.41
N ASN A 83 -15.52 -25.38 59.33
CA ASN A 83 -16.13 -26.71 59.18
C ASN A 83 -17.67 -26.75 59.21
N GLY A 84 -18.34 -25.61 59.44
CA GLY A 84 -19.80 -25.49 59.41
C GLY A 84 -20.37 -25.27 58.01
N MET A 85 -21.64 -25.64 57.83
CA MET A 85 -22.35 -25.53 56.55
C MET A 85 -23.70 -24.80 56.69
N LEU A 86 -23.92 -23.81 55.82
CA LEU A 86 -25.24 -23.27 55.53
C LEU A 86 -25.76 -23.86 54.22
N LYS A 87 -26.93 -24.52 54.25
CA LYS A 87 -27.56 -25.07 53.04
C LYS A 87 -29.06 -24.75 52.89
N ASN A 88 -29.62 -25.04 51.73
CA ASN A 88 -31.06 -24.98 51.48
C ASN A 88 -31.79 -26.00 52.36
N TYR A 89 -32.95 -25.64 52.90
CA TYR A 89 -33.78 -26.54 53.70
C TYR A 89 -34.26 -27.74 52.89
N GLU A 90 -34.08 -28.93 53.46
CA GLU A 90 -34.49 -30.21 52.88
C GLU A 90 -35.31 -31.01 53.92
N GLY A 91 -36.59 -31.20 53.66
CA GLY A 91 -37.49 -31.96 54.55
C GLY A 91 -37.91 -33.29 53.94
N CYS A 92 -38.26 -34.26 54.79
CA CYS A 92 -38.70 -35.60 54.32
C CYS A 92 -39.95 -35.57 53.42
N ASN A 93 -40.81 -34.55 53.54
CA ASN A 93 -42.08 -34.47 52.81
C ASN A 93 -42.25 -33.19 51.98
N THR A 94 -41.68 -32.05 52.39
CA THR A 94 -41.70 -30.77 51.67
C THR A 94 -40.54 -29.87 52.12
N PRO A 95 -40.08 -28.94 51.27
CA PRO A 95 -40.43 -28.74 49.86
C PRO A 95 -39.66 -29.70 48.93
N ILE A 96 -40.35 -30.24 47.92
CA ILE A 96 -39.75 -31.11 46.89
C ILE A 96 -39.12 -30.25 45.77
N ASN A 97 -39.61 -29.04 45.55
CA ASN A 97 -39.11 -28.16 44.51
C ASN A 97 -37.80 -27.49 44.93
N ASN A 98 -36.89 -27.33 43.96
CA ASN A 98 -35.71 -26.48 44.11
C ASN A 98 -36.14 -25.02 44.25
N PHE A 99 -35.36 -24.23 44.99
CA PHE A 99 -35.63 -22.81 45.18
C PHE A 99 -34.34 -22.01 45.39
N ALA A 100 -34.44 -20.71 45.14
CA ALA A 100 -33.36 -19.77 45.39
C ALA A 100 -33.27 -19.45 46.88
N MET A 101 -32.07 -19.48 47.44
CA MET A 101 -31.82 -18.93 48.76
C MET A 101 -31.46 -17.45 48.62
N ASN A 102 -32.28 -16.58 49.21
CA ASN A 102 -32.10 -15.13 49.16
C ASN A 102 -31.54 -14.60 50.48
N PHE A 103 -30.58 -13.69 50.38
CA PHE A 103 -29.93 -13.06 51.52
C PHE A 103 -29.99 -11.53 51.44
N GLY A 104 -30.06 -10.88 52.60
CA GLY A 104 -30.03 -9.42 52.74
C GLY A 104 -31.33 -8.80 53.26
N THR A 105 -31.31 -7.47 53.39
CA THR A 105 -32.45 -6.68 53.86
C THR A 105 -33.64 -6.86 52.92
N GLY A 106 -34.82 -7.16 53.48
CA GLY A 106 -36.03 -7.51 52.71
C GLY A 106 -36.13 -9.00 52.31
N TYR A 107 -35.06 -9.78 52.53
CA TYR A 107 -34.98 -11.22 52.25
C TYR A 107 -34.64 -12.03 53.51
N GLY A 108 -34.97 -11.51 54.69
CA GLY A 108 -34.75 -12.20 55.97
C GLY A 108 -33.32 -12.13 56.51
N ASN A 109 -32.57 -11.09 56.15
CA ASN A 109 -31.20 -10.78 56.59
C ASN A 109 -30.15 -11.83 56.13
N THR A 110 -28.94 -11.77 56.69
CA THR A 110 -27.81 -12.64 56.32
C THR A 110 -27.24 -13.30 57.58
N PRO A 111 -26.92 -14.61 57.55
CA PRO A 111 -26.21 -15.27 58.65
C PRO A 111 -24.87 -14.63 58.99
N VAL A 112 -24.41 -14.85 60.21
CA VAL A 112 -23.08 -14.46 60.66
C VAL A 112 -22.10 -15.57 60.30
N PHE A 113 -21.19 -15.28 59.38
CA PHE A 113 -20.12 -16.19 58.97
C PHE A 113 -18.81 -15.84 59.67
N LYS A 114 -18.05 -16.84 60.14
CA LYS A 114 -16.72 -16.63 60.72
C LYS A 114 -15.81 -17.84 60.55
N ILE A 115 -14.70 -17.68 59.84
CA ILE A 115 -13.70 -18.74 59.66
C ILE A 115 -12.71 -18.70 60.83
N ASN A 116 -12.82 -19.64 61.75
CA ASN A 116 -12.06 -19.69 63.00
C ASN A 116 -11.24 -20.96 63.19
N THR A 117 -11.36 -21.93 62.26
CA THR A 117 -10.53 -23.12 62.15
C THR A 117 -9.78 -23.14 60.82
N SER A 118 -8.97 -24.18 60.57
CA SER A 118 -8.34 -24.43 59.27
C SER A 118 -9.28 -25.14 58.27
N ASP A 119 -10.50 -25.49 58.67
CA ASP A 119 -11.44 -26.20 57.80
C ASP A 119 -12.30 -25.24 56.95
N THR A 120 -12.81 -25.75 55.84
CA THR A 120 -13.68 -25.02 54.94
C THR A 120 -15.00 -24.62 55.61
N LEU A 121 -15.40 -23.36 55.45
CA LEU A 121 -16.76 -22.88 55.72
C LEU A 121 -17.59 -23.00 54.44
N TYR A 122 -18.76 -23.63 54.52
CA TYR A 122 -19.61 -23.89 53.35
C TYR A 122 -20.88 -23.01 53.33
N ILE A 123 -21.13 -22.36 52.19
CA ILE A 123 -22.40 -21.72 51.84
C ILE A 123 -22.90 -22.35 50.55
N VAL A 124 -23.92 -23.20 50.64
CA VAL A 124 -24.25 -24.13 49.55
C VAL A 124 -25.74 -24.17 49.23
N ASN A 125 -26.11 -24.33 47.97
CA ASN A 125 -27.46 -24.69 47.57
C ASN A 125 -27.40 -25.94 46.69
N PHE A 126 -27.76 -27.09 47.27
CA PHE A 126 -27.74 -28.39 46.58
C PHE A 126 -28.98 -28.63 45.72
N GLY A 127 -30.05 -27.84 45.91
CA GLY A 127 -31.40 -28.23 45.50
C GLY A 127 -32.02 -29.31 46.40
N ASN A 128 -33.27 -29.67 46.12
CA ASN A 128 -34.14 -30.59 46.85
C ASN A 128 -34.57 -31.79 45.98
N ASN A 129 -33.74 -32.22 45.03
CA ASN A 129 -34.05 -33.31 44.08
C ASN A 129 -35.35 -33.11 43.26
N GLY A 130 -35.85 -31.88 43.16
CA GLY A 130 -37.03 -31.54 42.37
C GLY A 130 -36.76 -31.50 40.86
N SER A 131 -37.83 -31.57 40.06
CA SER A 131 -37.76 -31.64 38.59
C SER A 131 -37.17 -30.40 37.91
N ASN A 132 -37.26 -29.21 38.53
CA ASN A 132 -36.66 -27.97 38.03
C ASN A 132 -35.31 -27.69 38.71
N SER A 133 -34.25 -28.39 38.30
CA SER A 133 -32.85 -28.19 38.79
C SER A 133 -32.39 -26.73 38.72
N CYS A 134 -32.97 -25.94 37.82
CA CYS A 134 -32.56 -24.57 37.57
C CYS A 134 -32.93 -23.59 38.68
N ALA A 135 -33.84 -23.90 39.59
CA ALA A 135 -34.23 -22.93 40.60
C ALA A 135 -33.27 -22.81 41.80
N ALA A 136 -32.27 -23.70 41.92
CA ALA A 136 -31.35 -23.78 43.06
C ALA A 136 -30.22 -22.73 43.01
N HIS A 137 -30.59 -21.46 43.19
CA HIS A 137 -29.67 -20.31 43.18
C HIS A 137 -29.19 -19.89 44.57
N LEU A 138 -28.04 -19.24 44.63
CA LEU A 138 -27.61 -18.40 45.76
C LEU A 138 -27.66 -16.93 45.32
N LEU A 139 -28.53 -16.14 45.96
CA LEU A 139 -28.76 -14.73 45.62
C LEU A 139 -28.43 -13.83 46.81
N PHE A 140 -27.36 -13.06 46.70
CA PHE A 140 -26.91 -12.09 47.70
C PHE A 140 -27.31 -10.68 47.27
N HIS A 141 -28.33 -10.12 47.91
CA HIS A 141 -28.85 -8.78 47.61
C HIS A 141 -28.24 -7.70 48.53
N ASN A 142 -28.10 -6.47 48.01
CA ASN A 142 -27.68 -5.29 48.78
C ASN A 142 -26.42 -5.56 49.63
N THR A 143 -26.47 -5.25 50.93
CA THR A 143 -25.36 -5.40 51.89
C THR A 143 -24.97 -6.85 52.20
N SER A 144 -25.73 -7.86 51.74
CA SER A 144 -25.43 -9.26 52.06
C SER A 144 -24.18 -9.80 51.38
N ALA A 145 -23.83 -9.29 50.19
CA ALA A 145 -22.57 -9.63 49.54
C ALA A 145 -21.37 -9.15 50.37
N ASN A 146 -21.47 -7.96 50.98
CA ASN A 146 -20.46 -7.44 51.90
C ASN A 146 -20.40 -8.23 53.22
N ALA A 147 -21.55 -8.71 53.71
CA ALA A 147 -21.61 -9.50 54.94
C ALA A 147 -20.84 -10.83 54.86
N ILE A 148 -20.62 -11.38 53.67
CA ILE A 148 -19.75 -12.54 53.44
C ILE A 148 -18.30 -12.22 53.83
N GLY A 149 -17.83 -10.99 53.56
CA GLY A 149 -16.50 -10.52 53.94
C GLY A 149 -16.21 -10.64 55.43
N ASN A 150 -17.26 -10.60 56.27
CA ASN A 150 -17.11 -10.80 57.72
C ASN A 150 -16.60 -12.20 58.08
N ALA A 151 -16.74 -13.19 57.20
CA ALA A 151 -16.18 -14.53 57.40
C ALA A 151 -14.67 -14.48 57.66
N PHE A 152 -13.96 -13.56 56.99
CA PHE A 152 -12.50 -13.41 57.07
C PHE A 152 -12.01 -12.61 58.29
N THR A 153 -12.92 -12.13 59.13
CA THR A 153 -12.58 -11.52 60.44
C THR A 153 -12.29 -12.55 61.53
N GLY A 154 -12.53 -13.84 61.23
CA GLY A 154 -12.17 -14.93 62.11
C GLY A 154 -10.67 -15.21 62.14
N ASN A 155 -10.24 -15.95 63.17
CA ASN A 155 -8.83 -16.25 63.39
C ASN A 155 -8.34 -17.50 62.62
N GLY A 156 -9.20 -18.12 61.82
CA GLY A 156 -8.94 -19.36 61.13
C GLY A 156 -8.36 -19.18 59.73
N HIS A 157 -7.70 -20.23 59.26
CA HIS A 157 -6.98 -20.27 57.99
C HIS A 157 -7.76 -20.99 56.88
N GLY A 158 -8.91 -21.58 57.21
CA GLY A 158 -9.67 -22.43 56.32
C GLY A 158 -10.27 -21.69 55.12
N PRO A 159 -10.63 -22.39 54.04
CA PRO A 159 -11.26 -21.78 52.88
C PRO A 159 -12.70 -21.31 53.12
N LEU A 160 -13.15 -20.36 52.31
CA LEU A 160 -14.56 -20.06 52.09
C LEU A 160 -15.02 -20.73 50.78
N GLN A 161 -16.07 -21.55 50.84
CA GLN A 161 -16.67 -22.15 49.65
C GLN A 161 -18.15 -21.78 49.51
N ILE A 162 -18.45 -21.01 48.46
CA ILE A 162 -19.78 -20.62 48.03
C ILE A 162 -20.11 -21.43 46.77
N GLN A 163 -21.10 -22.30 46.83
CA GLN A 163 -21.43 -23.18 45.71
C GLN A 163 -22.93 -23.34 45.52
N ALA A 164 -23.41 -23.12 44.30
CA ALA A 164 -24.81 -23.38 43.95
C ALA A 164 -24.90 -24.45 42.85
N LEU A 165 -26.00 -25.20 42.86
CA LEU A 165 -26.34 -26.08 41.75
C LEU A 165 -26.55 -25.27 40.46
N ASN A 166 -27.25 -24.12 40.53
CA ASN A 166 -27.38 -23.18 39.41
C ASN A 166 -26.65 -21.87 39.71
N HIS A 167 -27.26 -20.70 39.51
CA HIS A 167 -26.57 -19.41 39.65
C HIS A 167 -26.05 -19.08 41.07
N VAL A 168 -24.87 -18.45 41.12
CA VAL A 168 -24.40 -17.66 42.27
C VAL A 168 -24.39 -16.18 41.84
N ARG A 169 -25.19 -15.34 42.48
CA ARG A 169 -25.28 -13.91 42.13
C ARG A 169 -25.03 -13.01 43.32
N PHE A 170 -24.09 -12.09 43.16
CA PHE A 170 -23.86 -10.97 44.06
C PHE A 170 -24.47 -9.73 43.42
N ASN A 171 -25.71 -9.43 43.81
CA ASN A 171 -26.54 -8.37 43.24
C ASN A 171 -26.27 -6.98 43.85
N GLY A 172 -25.28 -6.87 44.74
CA GLY A 172 -24.84 -5.62 45.34
C GLY A 172 -23.32 -5.60 45.48
N ASP A 173 -22.78 -4.40 45.65
CA ASP A 173 -21.34 -4.21 45.78
C ASP A 173 -20.80 -4.80 47.10
N ALA A 174 -19.56 -5.28 47.07
CA ALA A 174 -18.91 -5.86 48.23
C ALA A 174 -17.41 -5.58 48.32
N THR A 175 -16.90 -5.54 49.54
CA THR A 175 -15.46 -5.43 49.83
C THR A 175 -15.06 -6.52 50.81
N TRP A 176 -14.11 -7.36 50.40
CA TRP A 176 -13.60 -8.47 51.21
C TRP A 176 -12.13 -8.23 51.56
N THR A 177 -11.84 -8.11 52.85
CA THR A 177 -10.47 -8.01 53.37
C THR A 177 -10.09 -9.34 54.02
N VAL A 178 -9.18 -10.07 53.39
CA VAL A 178 -8.78 -11.43 53.74
C VAL A 178 -7.42 -11.43 54.41
N THR A 179 -7.39 -11.09 55.70
CA THR A 179 -6.14 -10.87 56.45
C THR A 179 -5.36 -12.16 56.77
N LYS A 180 -5.98 -13.33 56.64
CA LYS A 180 -5.39 -14.64 56.96
C LYS A 180 -5.07 -15.47 55.72
N GLY A 181 -5.13 -14.87 54.53
CA GLY A 181 -4.85 -15.56 53.26
C GLY A 181 -5.74 -16.77 52.97
N ASN A 182 -6.98 -16.74 53.46
CA ASN A 182 -7.97 -17.77 53.21
C ASN A 182 -8.20 -17.93 51.69
N ASN A 183 -8.38 -19.16 51.24
CA ASN A 183 -8.78 -19.44 49.87
C ASN A 183 -10.27 -19.13 49.69
N ILE A 184 -10.63 -18.54 48.55
CA ILE A 184 -12.00 -18.20 48.18
C ILE A 184 -12.41 -19.03 46.98
N TYR A 185 -13.52 -19.75 47.11
CA TYR A 185 -14.12 -20.53 46.04
C TYR A 185 -15.57 -20.06 45.81
N VAL A 186 -15.84 -19.54 44.63
CA VAL A 186 -17.18 -19.17 44.14
C VAL A 186 -17.49 -20.06 42.96
N LEU A 187 -18.44 -20.98 43.14
CA LEU A 187 -18.63 -22.14 42.26
C LEU A 187 -20.09 -22.23 41.79
N SER A 188 -20.29 -22.49 40.51
CA SER A 188 -21.60 -22.71 39.90
C SER A 188 -21.58 -24.00 39.07
N ASP A 189 -22.33 -25.00 39.51
CA ASP A 189 -22.25 -26.34 38.93
C ASP A 189 -22.97 -26.47 37.58
N ALA A 190 -24.07 -25.75 37.39
CA ALA A 190 -24.84 -25.78 36.14
C ALA A 190 -25.25 -24.38 35.64
N GLY A 191 -24.98 -23.32 36.40
CA GLY A 191 -25.41 -21.96 36.09
C GLY A 191 -24.30 -20.99 35.75
N ASN A 192 -24.68 -19.72 35.70
CA ASN A 192 -23.79 -18.56 35.65
C ASN A 192 -23.38 -18.03 37.03
N ILE A 193 -22.21 -17.40 37.11
CA ILE A 193 -21.82 -16.55 38.25
C ILE A 193 -21.95 -15.10 37.82
N SER A 194 -22.50 -14.22 38.65
CA SER A 194 -22.47 -12.78 38.40
C SER A 194 -22.18 -11.94 39.63
N THR A 195 -21.49 -10.82 39.42
CA THR A 195 -21.14 -9.84 40.45
C THR A 195 -21.45 -8.43 39.98
N GLN A 196 -21.75 -7.52 40.91
CA GLN A 196 -21.64 -6.07 40.68
C GLN A 196 -20.20 -5.62 40.99
N GLY A 197 -19.99 -4.54 41.74
CA GLY A 197 -18.67 -4.14 42.22
C GLY A 197 -18.13 -5.12 43.28
N LEU A 198 -16.90 -5.62 43.10
CA LEU A 198 -16.27 -6.52 44.08
C LEU A 198 -14.79 -6.19 44.25
N THR A 199 -14.42 -5.74 45.45
CA THR A 199 -13.04 -5.47 45.84
C THR A 199 -12.55 -6.56 46.79
N ILE A 200 -11.42 -7.20 46.48
CA ILE A 200 -10.79 -8.24 47.29
C ILE A 200 -9.35 -7.84 47.60
N ALA A 201 -9.04 -7.63 48.87
CA ALA A 201 -7.68 -7.52 49.37
C ALA A 201 -7.32 -8.82 50.08
N SER A 202 -6.41 -9.61 49.52
CA SER A 202 -6.07 -10.93 50.03
C SER A 202 -4.61 -11.25 49.74
N ASP A 203 -3.85 -11.69 50.72
CA ASP A 203 -2.45 -12.07 50.54
C ASP A 203 -2.25 -13.55 50.83
N SER A 204 -1.16 -14.14 50.36
CA SER A 204 -0.71 -15.42 50.94
C SER A 204 -0.06 -15.16 52.31
N VAL A 205 -0.29 -16.08 53.24
CA VAL A 205 0.38 -16.12 54.55
C VAL A 205 1.09 -17.47 54.77
N GLY A 206 1.25 -18.27 53.71
CA GLY A 206 1.92 -19.58 53.72
C GLY A 206 1.03 -20.77 54.08
N GLY A 207 1.53 -21.98 53.82
CA GLY A 207 0.85 -23.24 54.15
C GLY A 207 -0.47 -23.45 53.40
N GLU A 208 -1.55 -23.73 54.13
CA GLU A 208 -2.91 -23.93 53.59
C GLU A 208 -3.57 -22.59 53.16
N SER A 209 -3.04 -21.46 53.63
CA SER A 209 -3.52 -20.10 53.36
C SER A 209 -2.74 -19.42 52.24
N ARG A 210 -2.99 -19.89 51.02
CA ARG A 210 -2.30 -19.45 49.79
C ARG A 210 -2.96 -18.26 49.11
N GLY A 211 -4.03 -17.72 49.68
CA GLY A 211 -4.78 -16.60 49.11
C GLY A 211 -5.39 -16.91 47.75
N LEU A 212 -5.76 -18.16 47.44
CA LEU A 212 -6.33 -18.51 46.13
C LEU A 212 -7.70 -17.85 45.93
N ILE A 213 -7.94 -17.25 44.77
CA ILE A 213 -9.25 -16.70 44.39
C ILE A 213 -9.74 -17.49 43.17
N ASN A 214 -10.83 -18.24 43.31
CA ASN A 214 -11.39 -19.08 42.26
C ASN A 214 -12.87 -18.75 42.02
N PHE A 215 -13.17 -18.21 40.85
CA PHE A 215 -14.52 -18.09 40.29
C PHE A 215 -14.65 -19.12 39.18
N MET A 216 -15.52 -20.11 39.35
CA MET A 216 -15.63 -21.24 38.43
C MET A 216 -17.09 -21.57 38.08
N ALA A 217 -17.43 -21.49 36.80
CA ALA A 217 -18.74 -21.88 36.29
C ALA A 217 -18.61 -23.10 35.37
N ALA A 218 -19.13 -24.26 35.79
CA ALA A 218 -18.98 -25.53 35.08
C ALA A 218 -20.01 -25.75 33.96
N GLY A 219 -21.15 -25.05 33.96
CA GLY A 219 -22.22 -25.29 32.99
C GLY A 219 -22.80 -26.71 33.05
N ALA A 220 -23.81 -27.01 32.23
CA ALA A 220 -24.63 -28.23 32.34
C ALA A 220 -23.84 -29.57 32.21
N ASN A 221 -23.29 -30.05 33.32
CA ASN A 221 -22.85 -31.44 33.54
C ASN A 221 -23.81 -32.23 34.44
N VAL A 222 -24.94 -31.61 34.82
CA VAL A 222 -25.98 -32.21 35.68
C VAL A 222 -27.20 -32.51 34.79
N ALA A 223 -27.63 -33.77 34.77
CA ALA A 223 -28.79 -34.20 34.00
C ALA A 223 -30.06 -33.43 34.42
N ASN A 224 -30.71 -32.80 33.44
CA ASN A 224 -31.98 -32.04 33.47
C ASN A 224 -31.88 -30.49 33.50
N SER A 225 -32.40 -29.90 32.41
CA SER A 225 -33.17 -28.63 32.26
C SER A 225 -32.54 -27.23 32.21
N CYS A 226 -31.23 -26.99 32.41
CA CYS A 226 -30.64 -25.63 32.29
C CYS A 226 -29.65 -25.51 31.12
N THR A 227 -29.97 -26.11 29.98
CA THR A 227 -29.05 -26.23 28.83
C THR A 227 -28.88 -24.92 28.10
N ALA A 228 -27.63 -24.44 28.02
CA ALA A 228 -27.25 -23.37 27.13
C ALA A 228 -27.52 -23.75 25.66
N THR A 229 -27.99 -22.78 24.87
CA THR A 229 -28.16 -22.92 23.42
C THR A 229 -27.22 -21.99 22.65
N THR A 230 -26.78 -22.43 21.47
CA THR A 230 -25.95 -21.62 20.57
C THR A 230 -26.68 -20.37 20.08
N ALA A 231 -28.00 -20.41 19.99
CA ALA A 231 -28.84 -19.27 19.60
C ALA A 231 -28.64 -18.04 20.50
N ASN A 232 -28.34 -18.27 21.78
CA ASN A 232 -28.11 -17.25 22.79
C ASN A 232 -26.62 -17.12 23.14
N ARG A 233 -25.69 -17.43 22.22
CA ARG A 233 -24.24 -17.40 22.46
C ARG A 233 -23.81 -18.26 23.67
N ASN A 234 -24.53 -19.32 24.01
CA ASN A 234 -24.33 -20.11 25.23
C ASN A 234 -24.41 -19.28 26.54
N SER A 235 -25.14 -18.16 26.55
CA SER A 235 -25.18 -17.21 27.68
C SER A 235 -25.99 -17.69 28.88
N GLU A 236 -26.88 -18.67 28.71
CA GLU A 236 -27.86 -19.10 29.71
C GLU A 236 -27.27 -19.96 30.85
N SER A 237 -26.09 -20.55 30.65
CA SER A 237 -25.46 -21.44 31.62
C SER A 237 -23.94 -21.44 31.44
N GLY A 238 -23.17 -21.68 32.51
CA GLY A 238 -21.72 -21.87 32.44
C GLY A 238 -20.89 -20.62 32.15
N SER A 239 -21.46 -19.42 32.27
CA SER A 239 -20.80 -18.14 32.03
C SER A 239 -20.52 -17.36 33.32
N ILE A 240 -19.57 -16.41 33.28
CA ILE A 240 -19.26 -15.50 34.38
C ILE A 240 -19.45 -14.05 33.91
N TYR A 241 -20.29 -13.30 34.62
CA TYR A 241 -20.61 -11.90 34.31
C TYR A 241 -20.18 -10.97 35.45
N LEU A 242 -19.05 -10.30 35.27
CA LEU A 242 -18.53 -9.31 36.21
C LEU A 242 -19.07 -7.94 35.80
N ASN A 243 -20.29 -7.64 36.22
CA ASN A 243 -21.08 -6.52 35.70
C ASN A 243 -20.61 -5.15 36.21
N GLY A 244 -19.95 -5.11 37.38
CA GLY A 244 -19.31 -3.94 37.95
C GLY A 244 -17.79 -4.05 38.00
N ALA A 245 -17.13 -3.07 38.61
CA ALA A 245 -15.68 -3.06 38.74
C ALA A 245 -15.19 -4.17 39.68
N ILE A 246 -14.19 -4.92 39.23
CA ILE A 246 -13.48 -5.92 40.03
C ILE A 246 -12.10 -5.40 40.37
N GLU A 247 -11.76 -5.41 41.64
CA GLU A 247 -10.48 -4.92 42.14
C GLU A 247 -9.82 -5.96 43.04
N ILE A 248 -8.64 -6.42 42.66
CA ILE A 248 -7.85 -7.39 43.43
C ILE A 248 -6.54 -6.72 43.82
N THR A 249 -6.23 -6.74 45.11
CA THR A 249 -4.97 -6.22 45.66
C THR A 249 -4.25 -7.31 46.43
N ARG A 250 -2.98 -7.55 46.06
CA ARG A 250 -2.01 -8.39 46.76
C ARG A 250 -0.83 -7.51 47.19
N ALA A 251 -0.60 -7.37 48.49
CA ALA A 251 0.44 -6.52 49.07
C ALA A 251 1.69 -7.29 49.53
N ASN A 252 1.60 -8.61 49.77
CA ASN A 252 2.70 -9.41 50.31
C ASN A 252 3.53 -10.14 49.24
N SER A 253 4.67 -10.68 49.69
CA SER A 253 5.70 -11.32 48.87
C SER A 253 5.48 -12.80 48.49
N ASP A 254 4.37 -13.40 48.92
CA ASP A 254 4.16 -14.84 48.73
C ASP A 254 3.35 -15.13 47.46
N PRO A 255 3.62 -16.24 46.74
CA PRO A 255 2.92 -16.53 45.49
C PRO A 255 1.41 -16.69 45.66
N THR A 256 0.64 -15.97 44.84
CA THR A 256 -0.84 -16.03 44.82
C THR A 256 -1.37 -16.46 43.45
N GLN A 257 -2.66 -16.80 43.41
CA GLN A 257 -3.32 -17.11 42.15
C GLN A 257 -4.76 -16.59 42.14
N THR A 258 -5.14 -16.02 41.01
CA THR A 258 -6.49 -15.54 40.71
C THR A 258 -6.99 -16.23 39.45
N ASN A 259 -8.11 -16.95 39.57
CA ASN A 259 -8.68 -17.75 38.50
C ASN A 259 -10.15 -17.35 38.28
N VAL A 260 -10.45 -16.85 37.09
CA VAL A 260 -11.81 -16.65 36.59
C VAL A 260 -11.99 -17.60 35.41
N ILE A 261 -12.70 -18.70 35.63
CA ILE A 261 -12.78 -19.81 34.68
C ILE A 261 -14.23 -20.17 34.40
N ALA A 262 -14.65 -20.00 33.15
CA ALA A 262 -16.00 -20.32 32.71
C ALA A 262 -16.01 -21.48 31.71
N GLN A 263 -17.06 -22.28 31.72
CA GLN A 263 -17.34 -23.24 30.65
C GLN A 263 -17.58 -22.51 29.32
N HIS A 264 -18.40 -21.45 29.30
CA HIS A 264 -18.82 -20.77 28.07
C HIS A 264 -18.29 -19.35 27.93
N ASN A 265 -18.81 -18.33 28.61
CA ASN A 265 -18.37 -16.95 28.36
C ASN A 265 -17.89 -16.27 29.64
N ILE A 266 -16.94 -15.34 29.50
CA ILE A 266 -16.60 -14.38 30.55
C ILE A 266 -16.82 -12.99 30.00
N ARG A 267 -17.60 -12.16 30.71
CA ARG A 267 -17.77 -10.74 30.40
C ARG A 267 -17.40 -9.89 31.59
N THR A 268 -16.66 -8.81 31.36
CA THR A 268 -16.23 -7.90 32.43
C THR A 268 -16.62 -6.46 32.13
N ALA A 269 -16.85 -5.67 33.18
CA ALA A 269 -16.71 -4.21 33.15
C ALA A 269 -15.22 -3.87 33.30
N ARG A 270 -14.83 -3.15 34.36
CA ARG A 270 -13.45 -2.93 34.75
C ARG A 270 -12.92 -4.15 35.53
N PHE A 271 -11.70 -4.55 35.22
CA PHE A 271 -10.97 -5.52 36.03
C PHE A 271 -9.60 -4.94 36.36
N THR A 272 -9.30 -4.77 37.64
CA THR A 272 -8.01 -4.26 38.13
C THR A 272 -7.39 -5.30 39.05
N SER A 273 -6.15 -5.69 38.77
CA SER A 273 -5.37 -6.58 39.64
C SER A 273 -4.00 -5.96 39.89
N THR A 274 -3.67 -5.71 41.16
CA THR A 274 -2.40 -5.12 41.59
C THR A 274 -1.65 -6.11 42.48
N ASN A 275 -0.46 -6.51 42.05
CA ASN A 275 0.30 -7.60 42.66
C ASN A 275 1.71 -7.14 43.05
N ALA A 276 1.99 -7.19 44.36
CA ALA A 276 3.30 -6.88 44.93
C ALA A 276 4.36 -7.97 44.67
N ASP A 277 3.94 -9.23 44.49
CA ASP A 277 4.83 -10.38 44.27
C ASP A 277 4.18 -11.46 43.38
N ASN A 278 4.77 -12.66 43.29
CA ASN A 278 4.58 -13.61 42.20
C ASN A 278 3.12 -14.09 42.07
N ASP A 279 2.32 -13.41 41.25
CA ASP A 279 0.92 -13.76 41.01
C ASP A 279 0.74 -14.43 39.65
N THR A 280 -0.19 -15.38 39.59
CA THR A 280 -0.79 -15.75 38.31
C THR A 280 -2.25 -15.37 38.25
N THR A 281 -2.61 -14.58 37.24
CA THR A 281 -3.99 -14.25 36.91
C THR A 281 -4.42 -14.99 35.64
N ASN A 282 -5.45 -15.83 35.76
CA ASN A 282 -6.02 -16.61 34.68
C ASN A 282 -7.47 -16.18 34.41
N ILE A 283 -7.75 -15.69 33.21
CA ILE A 283 -9.09 -15.38 32.69
C ILE A 283 -9.37 -16.34 31.52
N LEU A 284 -10.09 -17.43 31.79
CA LEU A 284 -10.17 -18.57 30.88
C LEU A 284 -11.63 -18.93 30.56
N SER A 285 -11.97 -18.87 29.29
CA SER A 285 -13.15 -19.55 28.77
C SER A 285 -12.75 -20.90 28.16
N ARG A 286 -13.43 -21.97 28.56
CA ARG A 286 -13.12 -23.32 28.08
C ARG A 286 -13.71 -23.58 26.69
N LYS A 287 -14.96 -23.20 26.45
CA LYS A 287 -15.76 -23.51 25.25
C LYS A 287 -16.58 -22.34 24.70
N GLY A 288 -16.15 -21.11 24.94
CA GLY A 288 -16.76 -19.93 24.35
C GLY A 288 -15.80 -18.77 24.42
N ASP A 289 -16.32 -17.55 24.61
CA ASP A 289 -15.54 -16.35 24.35
C ASP A 289 -15.22 -15.52 25.60
N LEU A 290 -14.25 -14.62 25.45
CA LEU A 290 -13.95 -13.56 26.42
C LEU A 290 -14.42 -12.21 25.89
N TYR A 291 -15.13 -11.45 26.72
CA TYR A 291 -15.64 -10.11 26.42
C TYR A 291 -15.17 -9.12 27.50
N LEU A 292 -13.97 -8.57 27.34
CA LEU A 292 -13.32 -7.73 28.34
C LEU A 292 -13.69 -6.24 28.16
N GLY A 293 -14.36 -5.67 29.15
CA GLY A 293 -14.87 -4.30 29.10
C GLY A 293 -16.20 -4.13 28.35
N TYR A 294 -16.95 -5.20 28.13
CA TYR A 294 -18.25 -5.21 27.44
C TYR A 294 -19.45 -5.09 28.40
N SER A 295 -19.24 -4.62 29.63
CA SER A 295 -20.31 -4.43 30.62
C SER A 295 -20.63 -2.96 30.94
N ALA A 296 -20.30 -2.05 30.02
CA ALA A 296 -20.56 -0.62 30.18
C ALA A 296 -22.03 -0.29 30.51
N THR A 297 -22.24 0.46 31.60
CA THR A 297 -23.55 1.00 31.99
C THR A 297 -23.61 2.51 31.75
N SER A 298 -24.80 3.07 31.60
CA SER A 298 -25.01 4.51 31.30
C SER A 298 -24.55 5.44 32.42
N SER A 299 -24.28 4.91 33.62
CA SER A 299 -23.87 5.64 34.82
C SER A 299 -22.36 5.64 35.08
N SER A 300 -21.55 4.98 34.24
CA SER A 300 -20.10 4.83 34.44
C SER A 300 -19.28 5.56 33.38
N PRO A 301 -18.19 6.28 33.74
CA PRO A 301 -17.23 6.82 32.78
C PRO A 301 -16.64 5.74 31.86
N ALA A 302 -16.21 6.10 30.65
CA ALA A 302 -15.57 5.18 29.70
C ALA A 302 -14.33 4.46 30.30
N ASP A 303 -13.66 5.08 31.28
CA ASP A 303 -12.55 4.49 32.06
C ASP A 303 -12.95 3.25 32.90
N ASN A 304 -14.24 2.96 33.07
CA ASN A 304 -14.74 1.81 33.85
C ASN A 304 -14.78 0.49 33.06
N ASN A 305 -14.09 0.37 31.93
CA ASN A 305 -14.13 -0.85 31.10
C ASN A 305 -12.75 -1.40 30.74
N ASP A 306 -11.71 -0.94 31.43
CA ASP A 306 -10.35 -1.42 31.17
C ASP A 306 -10.05 -2.73 31.91
N PHE A 307 -9.21 -3.56 31.30
CA PHE A 307 -8.46 -4.58 32.03
C PHE A 307 -7.08 -4.03 32.39
N ILE A 308 -6.84 -3.78 33.68
CA ILE A 308 -5.60 -3.23 34.20
C ILE A 308 -4.92 -4.28 35.09
N TYR A 309 -3.68 -4.59 34.77
CA TYR A 309 -2.87 -5.52 35.54
C TYR A 309 -1.56 -4.85 35.91
N THR A 310 -1.29 -4.70 37.20
CA THR A 310 -0.02 -4.13 37.68
C THR A 310 0.72 -5.20 38.47
N ALA A 311 1.98 -5.45 38.11
CA ALA A 311 2.83 -6.38 38.81
C ALA A 311 4.22 -5.82 39.08
N THR A 312 4.66 -5.96 40.34
CA THR A 312 5.97 -5.48 40.81
C THR A 312 6.94 -6.59 41.23
N ALA A 313 6.47 -7.83 41.15
CA ALA A 313 7.15 -9.06 41.56
C ALA A 313 8.37 -9.44 40.71
N ASP A 314 9.06 -10.52 41.10
CA ASP A 314 10.13 -11.11 40.28
C ASP A 314 9.60 -11.93 39.08
N ASN A 315 8.50 -12.67 39.27
CA ASN A 315 7.94 -13.59 38.29
C ASN A 315 6.41 -13.58 38.33
N GLY A 316 5.74 -13.89 37.22
CA GLY A 316 4.30 -14.06 37.20
C GLY A 316 3.77 -14.33 35.81
N ASP A 317 2.47 -14.63 35.71
CA ASP A 317 1.83 -14.89 34.43
C ASP A 317 0.43 -14.24 34.38
N LEU A 318 0.10 -13.64 33.25
CA LEU A 318 -1.23 -13.11 32.93
C LEU A 318 -1.77 -13.83 31.69
N ASN A 319 -2.87 -14.54 31.84
CA ASN A 319 -3.39 -15.43 30.82
C ASN A 319 -4.85 -15.10 30.46
N PHE A 320 -5.09 -14.84 29.18
CA PHE A 320 -6.40 -14.73 28.55
C PHE A 320 -6.53 -15.83 27.51
N MET A 321 -7.43 -16.80 27.73
CA MET A 321 -7.57 -17.95 26.83
C MET A 321 -9.03 -18.29 26.60
N ALA A 322 -9.37 -18.67 25.38
CA ALA A 322 -10.73 -19.04 24.98
C ALA A 322 -10.73 -20.29 24.09
N GLY A 323 -11.68 -21.21 24.28
CA GLY A 323 -12.04 -22.23 23.27
C GLY A 323 -11.28 -23.56 23.22
N TRP A 324 -10.30 -23.80 24.09
CA TRP A 324 -9.48 -25.05 24.03
C TRP A 324 -10.26 -26.35 24.22
N ASP A 325 -11.30 -26.34 25.05
CA ASP A 325 -12.08 -27.55 25.34
C ASP A 325 -13.20 -27.78 24.34
N ASP A 326 -13.37 -26.86 23.39
CA ASP A 326 -14.24 -27.02 22.24
C ASP A 326 -13.47 -27.50 20.99
N THR A 327 -12.15 -27.67 21.11
CA THR A 327 -11.30 -28.07 20.01
C THR A 327 -11.58 -29.49 19.53
N GLN A 328 -11.90 -29.62 18.25
CA GLN A 328 -12.13 -30.90 17.57
C GLN A 328 -10.89 -31.38 16.81
N THR A 329 -10.77 -32.69 16.57
CA THR A 329 -9.70 -33.24 15.72
C THR A 329 -9.81 -32.78 14.27
N THR A 330 -11.03 -32.50 13.81
CA THR A 330 -11.33 -31.95 12.49
C THR A 330 -12.26 -30.75 12.70
N MET A 331 -11.79 -29.56 12.34
CA MET A 331 -12.57 -28.33 12.48
C MET A 331 -13.82 -28.36 11.59
N THR A 332 -14.91 -27.75 12.07
CA THR A 332 -16.11 -27.53 11.26
C THR A 332 -15.83 -26.83 9.93
N GLN A 333 -16.66 -27.13 8.94
CA GLN A 333 -16.75 -26.41 7.66
C GLN A 333 -17.94 -25.46 7.62
N THR A 334 -18.66 -25.29 8.72
CA THR A 334 -19.80 -24.39 8.87
C THR A 334 -19.49 -23.33 9.90
N GLU A 335 -19.80 -22.07 9.56
CA GLU A 335 -19.59 -20.92 10.45
C GLU A 335 -20.39 -21.10 11.77
N GLY A 336 -19.77 -20.78 12.90
CA GLY A 336 -20.42 -20.84 14.22
C GLY A 336 -19.45 -20.70 15.40
N MET A 337 -19.93 -21.09 16.57
CA MET A 337 -19.26 -20.89 17.87
C MET A 337 -18.13 -21.88 18.19
N GLU A 338 -17.69 -22.70 17.22
CA GLU A 338 -16.67 -23.71 17.48
C GLU A 338 -15.29 -23.05 17.73
N GLY A 339 -14.60 -23.49 18.78
CA GLY A 339 -13.34 -22.89 19.22
C GLY A 339 -13.59 -21.76 20.22
N GLY A 340 -12.97 -20.59 20.02
CA GLY A 340 -13.20 -19.44 20.89
C GLY A 340 -12.60 -18.15 20.34
N ASN A 341 -13.12 -17.03 20.83
CA ASN A 341 -12.71 -15.68 20.45
C ASN A 341 -12.46 -14.81 21.68
N ILE A 342 -11.65 -13.77 21.51
CA ILE A 342 -11.34 -12.81 22.59
C ILE A 342 -11.60 -11.41 22.05
N TYR A 343 -12.57 -10.74 22.67
CA TYR A 343 -12.92 -9.36 22.40
C TYR A 343 -12.54 -8.52 23.62
N PHE A 344 -11.82 -7.43 23.42
CA PHE A 344 -11.46 -6.55 24.52
C PHE A 344 -11.46 -5.10 24.08
N THR A 345 -11.90 -4.22 24.97
CA THR A 345 -11.95 -2.79 24.69
C THR A 345 -10.59 -2.15 24.96
N ARG A 346 -9.95 -2.49 26.08
CA ARG A 346 -8.55 -2.18 26.36
C ARG A 346 -7.91 -3.15 27.35
N ILE A 347 -6.69 -3.58 27.04
CA ILE A 347 -5.81 -4.31 27.96
C ILE A 347 -4.60 -3.41 28.29
N ASN A 348 -4.30 -3.24 29.57
CA ASN A 348 -3.25 -2.36 30.08
C ASN A 348 -2.39 -3.02 31.18
N PRO A 349 -1.43 -3.88 30.82
CA PRO A 349 -0.47 -4.44 31.75
C PRO A 349 0.67 -3.45 32.03
N VAL A 350 0.97 -3.25 33.31
CA VAL A 350 2.03 -2.41 33.84
C VAL A 350 2.97 -3.29 34.66
N LEU A 351 4.08 -3.68 34.04
CA LEU A 351 5.03 -4.65 34.59
C LEU A 351 6.33 -3.95 34.95
N THR A 352 6.88 -4.29 36.12
CA THR A 352 8.11 -3.66 36.61
C THR A 352 9.34 -4.09 35.80
N PRO A 353 10.26 -3.16 35.46
CA PRO A 353 11.47 -3.46 34.67
C PRO A 353 12.40 -4.49 35.32
N MET A 354 13.15 -5.23 34.51
CA MET A 354 14.09 -6.32 34.86
C MET A 354 13.45 -7.52 35.57
N LYS A 355 12.11 -7.59 35.61
CA LYS A 355 11.35 -8.72 36.15
C LYS A 355 10.80 -9.57 35.02
N LYS A 356 10.27 -10.76 35.30
CA LYS A 356 9.78 -11.66 34.23
C LYS A 356 8.31 -12.01 34.39
N HIS A 357 7.44 -11.28 33.70
CA HIS A 357 6.00 -11.55 33.68
C HIS A 357 5.53 -11.83 32.26
N ASN A 358 5.11 -13.06 31.98
CA ASN A 358 4.55 -13.35 30.67
C ASN A 358 3.11 -12.89 30.60
N THR A 359 2.70 -12.44 29.42
CA THR A 359 1.30 -12.15 29.11
C THR A 359 0.91 -12.93 27.87
N THR A 360 -0.09 -13.80 27.99
CA THR A 360 -0.58 -14.64 26.91
C THR A 360 -2.04 -14.32 26.62
N ILE A 361 -2.34 -13.95 25.38
CA ILE A 361 -3.69 -13.78 24.82
C ILE A 361 -3.80 -14.77 23.68
N ALA A 362 -4.59 -15.83 23.84
CA ALA A 362 -4.57 -16.89 22.85
C ALA A 362 -5.92 -17.59 22.65
N ILE A 363 -6.12 -18.15 21.46
CA ILE A 363 -7.20 -19.07 21.09
C ILE A 363 -6.63 -20.22 20.25
N PRO A 364 -7.25 -21.42 20.22
CA PRO A 364 -6.78 -22.52 19.39
C PRO A 364 -7.19 -22.34 17.92
N TYR A 365 -8.39 -21.81 17.69
CA TYR A 365 -8.94 -21.42 16.40
C TYR A 365 -10.26 -20.66 16.58
N SER A 366 -10.73 -20.06 15.49
CA SER A 366 -12.10 -19.56 15.35
C SER A 366 -12.82 -20.26 14.20
N SER A 367 -14.10 -20.55 14.38
CA SER A 367 -15.01 -20.92 13.29
C SER A 367 -16.04 -19.84 12.95
N GLU A 368 -15.93 -18.64 13.51
CA GLU A 368 -16.95 -17.60 13.26
C GLU A 368 -16.94 -17.15 11.80
N TYR A 369 -15.75 -17.10 11.20
CA TYR A 369 -15.57 -16.84 9.78
C TYR A 369 -14.82 -17.98 9.12
N ILE A 370 -15.43 -18.60 8.11
CA ILE A 370 -14.79 -19.65 7.31
C ILE A 370 -14.98 -19.30 5.84
N CYS A 371 -13.88 -18.98 5.18
CA CYS A 371 -13.99 -18.38 3.87
C CYS A 371 -14.31 -19.36 2.75
N ASN A 372 -14.01 -20.67 2.86
CA ASN A 372 -14.47 -21.64 1.87
C ASN A 372 -16.01 -21.79 1.79
N VAL A 373 -16.76 -21.18 2.72
CA VAL A 373 -18.24 -21.08 2.69
C VAL A 373 -18.69 -19.83 1.91
N ARG A 374 -17.81 -18.87 1.62
CA ARG A 374 -18.12 -17.59 0.97
C ARG A 374 -17.13 -17.28 -0.16
N GLU A 375 -17.60 -17.25 -1.40
CA GLU A 375 -16.74 -17.26 -2.60
C GLU A 375 -16.11 -15.89 -2.99
N ASP A 376 -16.38 -14.80 -2.27
CA ASP A 376 -16.00 -13.43 -2.65
C ASP A 376 -15.33 -12.63 -1.52
N LEU A 377 -14.16 -13.09 -1.06
CA LEU A 377 -13.37 -12.43 0.00
C LEU A 377 -13.08 -10.94 -0.24
N HIS A 378 -13.14 -10.46 -1.48
CA HIS A 378 -12.90 -9.06 -1.86
C HIS A 378 -14.17 -8.19 -1.86
N LYS A 379 -15.36 -8.80 -1.71
CA LYS A 379 -16.67 -8.13 -1.68
C LYS A 379 -17.40 -8.29 -0.35
N ARG A 380 -16.73 -8.74 0.72
CA ARG A 380 -17.37 -9.12 2.01
C ARG A 380 -18.45 -8.10 2.40
N SER A 381 -19.71 -8.51 2.29
CA SER A 381 -20.87 -7.64 2.57
C SER A 381 -21.75 -8.23 3.66
N GLY A 382 -22.36 -7.32 4.43
CA GLY A 382 -23.32 -7.62 5.49
C GLY A 382 -22.75 -8.58 6.53
N THR A 383 -23.42 -9.73 6.70
CA THR A 383 -23.05 -10.72 7.73
C THR A 383 -21.64 -11.28 7.57
N SER A 384 -21.07 -11.27 6.35
CA SER A 384 -19.71 -11.75 6.08
C SER A 384 -18.67 -10.88 6.78
N MET A 385 -18.83 -9.56 6.64
CA MET A 385 -17.93 -8.56 7.22
C MET A 385 -18.00 -8.63 8.74
N VAL A 386 -19.21 -8.63 9.30
CA VAL A 386 -19.43 -8.72 10.76
C VAL A 386 -18.75 -9.96 11.34
N LYS A 387 -18.85 -11.13 10.70
CA LYS A 387 -18.20 -12.36 11.16
C LYS A 387 -16.68 -12.29 11.09
N TYR A 388 -16.15 -11.72 10.01
CA TYR A 388 -14.71 -11.54 9.85
C TYR A 388 -14.10 -10.65 10.94
N GLU A 389 -14.75 -9.52 11.23
CA GLU A 389 -14.38 -8.57 12.28
C GLU A 389 -14.49 -9.13 13.71
N HIS A 390 -15.12 -10.29 13.87
CA HIS A 390 -15.33 -10.95 15.16
C HIS A 390 -14.74 -12.35 15.23
N SER A 391 -13.98 -12.77 14.21
CA SER A 391 -13.37 -14.10 14.16
C SER A 391 -11.92 -14.01 14.62
N GLY A 392 -11.66 -14.13 15.92
CA GLY A 392 -10.30 -14.20 16.48
C GLY A 392 -10.07 -13.37 17.74
N ILE A 393 -8.92 -12.68 17.80
CA ILE A 393 -8.52 -11.78 18.88
C ILE A 393 -8.70 -10.34 18.41
N ILE A 394 -9.72 -9.68 18.94
CA ILE A 394 -10.19 -8.38 18.48
C ILE A 394 -10.05 -7.36 19.61
N GLY A 395 -9.23 -6.34 19.38
CA GLY A 395 -8.89 -5.31 20.35
C GLY A 395 -9.50 -3.95 20.01
N SER A 396 -9.97 -3.25 21.04
CA SER A 396 -10.97 -2.17 20.96
C SER A 396 -12.34 -2.71 20.49
N LEU A 397 -13.36 -1.85 20.49
CA LEU A 397 -14.59 -2.12 19.72
C LEU A 397 -14.26 -2.22 18.21
N GLY A 398 -15.27 -2.42 17.37
CA GLY A 398 -15.13 -2.50 15.91
C GLY A 398 -14.37 -1.32 15.26
N HIS A 399 -14.28 -1.31 13.93
CA HIS A 399 -13.46 -0.34 13.18
C HIS A 399 -13.65 1.12 13.66
N CYS A 400 -12.56 1.88 13.71
CA CYS A 400 -12.53 3.23 14.31
C CYS A 400 -12.96 3.30 15.80
N GLY A 401 -12.88 2.17 16.52
CA GLY A 401 -13.27 2.08 17.93
C GLY A 401 -14.78 2.10 18.14
N GLN A 402 -15.58 1.78 17.11
CA GLN A 402 -17.03 1.72 17.20
C GLN A 402 -17.54 0.34 16.81
N GLU A 403 -18.36 -0.24 17.68
CA GLU A 403 -19.09 -1.47 17.38
C GLU A 403 -20.24 -1.16 16.40
N THR A 404 -20.56 -2.11 15.52
CA THR A 404 -21.72 -2.01 14.63
C THR A 404 -23.00 -2.52 15.32
N THR A 405 -24.16 -1.99 14.94
CA THR A 405 -25.45 -2.49 15.47
C THR A 405 -25.62 -4.01 15.25
N ALA A 406 -25.20 -4.50 14.08
CA ALA A 406 -25.27 -5.91 13.72
C ALA A 406 -24.28 -6.76 14.53
N GLY A 407 -23.02 -6.32 14.68
CA GLY A 407 -22.01 -6.98 15.50
C GLY A 407 -22.44 -7.07 16.96
N ARG A 408 -22.89 -5.97 17.56
CA ARG A 408 -23.47 -6.02 18.92
C ARG A 408 -24.61 -7.02 19.01
N ALA A 409 -25.59 -6.97 18.09
CA ALA A 409 -26.77 -7.81 18.17
C ALA A 409 -26.44 -9.31 18.09
N GLU A 410 -25.37 -9.69 17.39
CA GLU A 410 -24.96 -11.09 17.22
C GLU A 410 -24.03 -11.59 18.34
N TYR A 411 -23.12 -10.75 18.82
CA TYR A 411 -22.10 -11.14 19.80
C TYR A 411 -22.46 -10.69 21.22
N SER A 412 -21.94 -9.56 21.66
CA SER A 412 -22.10 -9.11 23.06
C SER A 412 -23.55 -8.92 23.49
N GLY A 413 -24.45 -8.61 22.56
CA GLY A 413 -25.88 -8.36 22.79
C GLY A 413 -26.73 -9.59 23.08
N LYS A 414 -26.23 -10.80 22.80
CA LYS A 414 -26.90 -12.08 23.15
C LYS A 414 -26.53 -12.61 24.53
N LEU A 415 -25.61 -11.94 25.22
CA LEU A 415 -25.18 -12.29 26.56
C LEU A 415 -26.19 -11.81 27.61
N GLU A 416 -26.22 -12.47 28.76
CA GLU A 416 -27.02 -12.04 29.92
C GLU A 416 -26.60 -10.62 30.35
N ASP A 417 -27.58 -9.76 30.63
CA ASP A 417 -27.39 -8.36 31.06
C ASP A 417 -26.46 -7.53 30.14
N ALA A 418 -26.51 -7.78 28.84
CA ALA A 418 -25.68 -7.08 27.85
C ALA A 418 -25.87 -5.56 27.85
N ALA A 419 -24.76 -4.82 27.77
CA ALA A 419 -24.74 -3.36 27.68
C ALA A 419 -25.51 -2.85 26.45
N SER A 420 -26.20 -1.71 26.57
CA SER A 420 -26.87 -1.07 25.42
C SER A 420 -25.84 -0.60 24.38
N TYR A 421 -26.25 -0.46 23.12
CA TYR A 421 -25.38 0.04 22.05
C TYR A 421 -24.82 1.44 22.37
N ALA A 422 -25.66 2.32 22.91
CA ALA A 422 -25.26 3.68 23.30
C ALA A 422 -24.15 3.69 24.36
N ASN A 423 -24.15 2.72 25.29
CA ASN A 423 -23.11 2.65 26.33
C ASN A 423 -21.77 2.16 25.77
N LEU A 424 -21.77 1.27 24.78
CA LEU A 424 -20.55 0.82 24.11
C LEU A 424 -19.92 1.95 23.27
N GLY A 425 -20.73 2.79 22.62
CA GLY A 425 -20.24 3.90 21.79
C GLY A 425 -19.38 4.95 22.52
N LEU A 426 -19.36 4.96 23.86
CA LEU A 426 -18.54 5.88 24.68
C LEU A 426 -17.04 5.51 24.72
N MET A 427 -16.64 4.43 24.05
CA MET A 427 -15.35 3.76 24.25
C MET A 427 -14.33 3.95 23.11
N SER A 428 -14.63 4.81 22.12
CA SER A 428 -13.96 4.83 20.82
C SER A 428 -12.54 5.43 20.77
N ALA A 429 -12.12 6.21 21.77
CA ALA A 429 -10.93 7.06 21.64
C ALA A 429 -9.59 6.43 22.11
N ARG A 430 -9.54 5.15 22.50
CA ARG A 430 -8.38 4.59 23.24
C ARG A 430 -7.66 3.49 22.48
N ARG A 431 -6.33 3.37 22.71
CA ARG A 431 -5.51 2.25 22.19
C ARG A 431 -6.07 0.91 22.66
N SER A 432 -6.10 -0.06 21.74
CA SER A 432 -6.54 -1.43 22.04
C SER A 432 -5.64 -2.07 23.11
N LEU A 433 -4.32 -1.91 22.95
CA LEU A 433 -3.32 -2.44 23.87
C LEU A 433 -2.35 -1.33 24.31
N ILE A 434 -2.15 -1.21 25.61
CA ILE A 434 -1.04 -0.47 26.20
C ILE A 434 -0.24 -1.48 27.01
N TYR A 435 1.00 -1.74 26.63
CA TYR A 435 1.80 -2.79 27.25
C TYR A 435 3.11 -2.21 27.75
N GLN A 436 3.24 -2.09 29.08
CA GLN A 436 4.51 -1.79 29.74
C GLN A 436 5.10 -3.12 30.22
N GLY A 437 5.94 -3.70 29.36
CA GLY A 437 6.58 -5.01 29.49
C GLY A 437 7.86 -5.02 30.31
N ASN A 438 8.39 -6.23 30.48
CA ASN A 438 9.65 -6.52 31.17
C ASN A 438 10.40 -7.70 30.50
N ASP A 439 11.19 -8.49 31.20
CA ASP A 439 11.89 -9.66 30.62
C ASP A 439 10.94 -10.82 30.22
N GLY A 440 9.64 -10.73 30.54
CA GLY A 440 8.61 -11.68 30.11
C GLY A 440 8.07 -11.40 28.71
N ASN A 441 7.53 -12.41 28.03
CA ASN A 441 7.02 -12.24 26.67
C ASN A 441 5.54 -11.79 26.67
N LEU A 442 5.17 -10.95 25.70
CA LEU A 442 3.80 -10.77 25.24
C LEU A 442 3.54 -11.73 24.07
N ILE A 443 2.55 -12.61 24.20
CA ILE A 443 2.14 -13.55 23.17
C ILE A 443 0.67 -13.32 22.84
N VAL A 444 0.40 -13.03 21.57
CA VAL A 444 -0.94 -12.91 20.98
C VAL A 444 -1.04 -13.96 19.86
N ASP A 445 -1.68 -15.09 20.13
CA ASP A 445 -1.77 -16.23 19.20
C ASP A 445 -3.23 -16.55 18.89
N ALA A 446 -3.68 -16.20 17.68
CA ALA A 446 -5.05 -16.43 17.24
C ALA A 446 -5.28 -17.85 16.68
N GLY A 447 -4.30 -18.75 16.80
CA GLY A 447 -4.45 -20.13 16.40
C GLY A 447 -4.76 -20.27 14.91
N LYS A 448 -5.69 -21.14 14.55
CA LYS A 448 -6.11 -21.37 13.16
C LYS A 448 -7.39 -20.58 12.79
N ARG A 449 -7.46 -19.96 11.61
CA ARG A 449 -8.58 -19.12 11.11
C ARG A 449 -8.94 -17.89 11.97
N GLY A 450 -8.27 -17.67 13.09
CA GLY A 450 -8.48 -16.48 13.93
C GLY A 450 -7.69 -15.29 13.40
N ASN A 451 -8.35 -14.16 13.22
CA ASN A 451 -7.71 -12.90 12.91
C ASN A 451 -7.15 -12.25 14.19
N ILE A 452 -6.13 -11.41 14.04
CA ILE A 452 -5.70 -10.48 15.08
C ILE A 452 -5.99 -9.08 14.55
N ILE A 453 -7.01 -8.41 15.10
CA ILE A 453 -7.42 -7.08 14.64
C ILE A 453 -7.42 -6.12 15.81
N PHE A 454 -6.52 -5.13 15.80
CA PHE A 454 -6.49 -4.07 16.80
C PHE A 454 -7.00 -2.78 16.17
N ASN A 455 -8.26 -2.44 16.41
CA ASN A 455 -8.94 -1.33 15.74
C ASN A 455 -8.41 0.07 16.10
N ARG A 456 -7.68 0.20 17.21
CA ARG A 456 -7.07 1.45 17.69
C ARG A 456 -5.56 1.28 17.93
N GLY A 457 -4.94 0.27 17.35
CA GLY A 457 -3.50 0.01 17.42
C GLY A 457 -2.99 -0.33 18.82
N ALA A 458 -1.69 -0.20 19.02
CA ALA A 458 -1.03 -0.55 20.28
C ALA A 458 0.14 0.38 20.62
N ASP A 459 0.41 0.55 21.91
CA ASP A 459 1.65 1.14 22.43
C ASP A 459 2.34 0.10 23.31
N ILE A 460 3.53 -0.32 22.89
CA ILE A 460 4.28 -1.40 23.52
C ILE A 460 5.67 -0.86 23.90
N ASP A 461 5.96 -0.86 25.20
CA ASP A 461 7.22 -0.44 25.77
C ASP A 461 7.75 -1.55 26.69
N PHE A 462 8.96 -2.04 26.45
CA PHE A 462 9.57 -3.09 27.27
C PHE A 462 10.61 -2.57 28.28
N ASN A 463 10.67 -1.26 28.54
CA ASN A 463 11.56 -0.66 29.54
C ASN A 463 13.05 -1.01 29.38
N ASN A 464 13.50 -1.25 28.15
CA ASN A 464 14.81 -1.79 27.76
C ASN A 464 15.08 -3.22 28.27
N ASP A 465 14.07 -4.05 28.40
CA ASP A 465 14.17 -5.47 28.80
C ASP A 465 14.08 -6.43 27.60
N LYS A 466 14.28 -7.73 27.88
CA LYS A 466 14.51 -8.79 26.87
C LYS A 466 13.24 -9.51 26.42
N GLY A 467 12.07 -9.13 26.92
CA GLY A 467 10.79 -9.71 26.52
C GLY A 467 10.50 -9.51 25.04
N ASN A 468 9.93 -10.52 24.40
CA ASN A 468 9.47 -10.45 23.00
C ASN A 468 7.98 -10.13 22.95
N ALA A 469 7.55 -9.44 21.89
CA ALA A 469 6.14 -9.32 21.51
C ALA A 469 5.88 -10.16 20.26
N ILE A 470 4.99 -11.14 20.35
CA ILE A 470 4.72 -12.11 19.28
C ILE A 470 3.23 -12.09 18.95
N PHE A 471 2.92 -11.76 17.70
CA PHE A 471 1.59 -11.81 17.11
C PHE A 471 1.58 -12.90 16.04
N ARG A 472 0.77 -13.94 16.23
CA ARG A 472 0.76 -15.10 15.33
C ARG A 472 -0.65 -15.58 15.00
N THR A 473 -0.83 -15.97 13.74
CA THR A 473 -2.03 -16.67 13.27
C THR A 473 -1.69 -17.65 12.14
N ARG A 474 -2.58 -18.63 11.92
CA ARG A 474 -2.56 -19.60 10.83
C ARG A 474 -3.89 -19.53 10.10
N GLU A 475 -3.90 -19.37 8.78
CA GLU A 475 -5.13 -19.22 7.98
C GLU A 475 -6.05 -18.04 8.38
N GLY A 476 -5.50 -17.06 9.10
CA GLY A 476 -6.16 -15.84 9.52
C GLY A 476 -5.25 -14.65 9.27
N ASP A 477 -5.74 -13.44 9.43
CA ASP A 477 -5.00 -12.24 9.08
C ASP A 477 -4.59 -11.41 10.31
N ILE A 478 -3.53 -10.60 10.19
CA ILE A 478 -3.09 -9.66 11.23
C ILE A 478 -3.30 -8.24 10.70
N ASP A 479 -4.06 -7.43 11.43
CA ASP A 479 -4.44 -6.08 11.05
C ASP A 479 -4.32 -5.12 12.24
N MET A 480 -3.26 -4.29 12.21
CA MET A 480 -3.01 -3.25 13.20
C MET A 480 -3.49 -1.93 12.62
N ARG A 481 -4.76 -1.63 12.87
CA ARG A 481 -5.43 -0.41 12.43
C ARG A 481 -5.06 0.68 13.40
N ASP A 482 -4.73 1.85 12.90
CA ASP A 482 -4.15 2.97 13.64
C ASP A 482 -2.70 2.70 14.12
N LYS A 483 -2.17 3.66 14.87
CA LYS A 483 -0.80 3.73 15.33
C LYS A 483 -0.38 2.49 16.10
N PHE A 484 0.73 1.91 15.67
CA PHE A 484 1.45 0.90 16.43
C PHE A 484 2.84 1.43 16.77
N ASP A 485 3.11 1.60 18.07
CA ASP A 485 4.41 2.05 18.56
C ASP A 485 5.09 0.93 19.36
N GLY A 486 6.33 0.58 19.00
CA GLY A 486 7.22 -0.28 19.78
C GLY A 486 8.44 0.50 20.28
N LYS A 487 8.67 0.52 21.60
CA LYS A 487 9.71 1.36 22.24
C LYS A 487 10.53 0.57 23.28
N GLN A 488 11.79 0.96 23.44
CA GLN A 488 12.70 0.42 24.47
C GLN A 488 12.69 -1.11 24.56
N MET A 489 12.81 -1.80 23.43
CA MET A 489 12.75 -3.27 23.38
C MET A 489 14.14 -3.84 23.11
N LYS A 490 14.71 -4.66 24.02
CA LYS A 490 15.89 -5.49 23.71
C LYS A 490 15.48 -6.85 23.13
N GLY A 491 14.29 -7.33 23.49
CA GLY A 491 13.65 -8.46 22.81
C GLY A 491 12.95 -8.03 21.51
N SER A 492 12.52 -9.00 20.73
CA SER A 492 12.06 -8.79 19.35
C SER A 492 10.54 -8.68 19.24
N LEU A 493 10.10 -7.97 18.19
CA LEU A 493 8.70 -7.86 17.76
C LEU A 493 8.48 -8.73 16.53
N LEU A 494 7.46 -9.60 16.57
CA LEU A 494 7.15 -10.54 15.49
C LEU A 494 5.67 -10.47 15.13
N PHE A 495 5.37 -10.20 13.87
CA PHE A 495 4.06 -10.42 13.25
C PHE A 495 4.17 -11.58 12.25
N LEU A 496 3.38 -12.62 12.45
CA LEU A 496 3.52 -13.86 11.68
C LEU A 496 2.16 -14.46 11.34
N ALA A 497 1.69 -14.16 10.12
CA ALA A 497 0.51 -14.78 9.54
C ALA A 497 1.00 -15.85 8.55
N GLN A 498 1.14 -17.10 9.00
CA GLN A 498 1.68 -18.16 8.15
C GLN A 498 1.09 -19.54 8.46
N LEU A 499 1.03 -20.41 7.45
CA LEU A 499 0.73 -21.82 7.63
C LEU A 499 1.79 -22.51 8.51
N GLU A 500 1.36 -23.51 9.28
CA GLU A 500 2.31 -24.34 10.05
C GLU A 500 3.24 -25.15 9.14
N ASP A 501 2.74 -25.54 7.97
CA ASP A 501 3.45 -26.33 6.98
C ASP A 501 3.60 -25.53 5.69
N LEU A 502 4.75 -24.89 5.52
CA LEU A 502 5.06 -24.05 4.36
C LEU A 502 5.12 -24.84 3.05
N SER A 503 5.26 -26.19 3.08
CA SER A 503 5.21 -26.96 1.83
C SER A 503 3.84 -26.96 1.17
N LYS A 504 2.79 -26.56 1.90
CA LYS A 504 1.43 -26.42 1.36
C LYS A 504 1.20 -25.13 0.59
N LEU A 505 2.14 -24.17 0.65
CA LEU A 505 2.02 -22.94 -0.13
C LEU A 505 1.96 -23.23 -1.63
N SER A 506 2.69 -24.24 -2.10
CA SER A 506 2.67 -24.67 -3.50
C SER A 506 1.37 -25.33 -3.94
N ASP A 507 0.45 -25.62 -3.03
CA ASP A 507 -0.88 -26.16 -3.35
C ASP A 507 -1.92 -25.05 -3.55
N ILE A 508 -1.58 -23.80 -3.18
CA ILE A 508 -2.48 -22.65 -3.25
C ILE A 508 -2.59 -22.18 -4.71
N GLY A 509 -3.78 -22.33 -5.28
CA GLY A 509 -4.12 -21.91 -6.64
C GLY A 509 -4.55 -20.43 -6.75
N VAL A 510 -4.74 -19.96 -7.98
CA VAL A 510 -5.20 -18.59 -8.29
C VAL A 510 -6.67 -18.40 -7.91
N CYS A 511 -7.02 -17.23 -7.39
CA CYS A 511 -8.39 -16.76 -7.16
C CYS A 511 -9.16 -17.57 -6.11
N GLY A 512 -8.44 -18.07 -5.11
CA GLY A 512 -8.99 -18.89 -4.04
C GLY A 512 -8.99 -18.20 -2.69
N CYS A 513 -9.84 -18.71 -1.82
CA CYS A 513 -9.91 -18.30 -0.44
C CYS A 513 -8.59 -18.48 0.33
N ASP A 514 -7.89 -19.57 0.04
CA ASP A 514 -6.58 -19.87 0.64
C ASP A 514 -5.47 -18.95 0.12
N GLU A 515 -5.64 -18.36 -1.07
CA GLU A 515 -4.70 -17.37 -1.60
C GLU A 515 -4.81 -16.05 -0.85
N MET A 516 -6.03 -15.61 -0.53
CA MET A 516 -6.34 -14.25 -0.06
C MET A 516 -6.24 -14.07 1.47
N ARG A 517 -5.70 -15.04 2.20
CA ARG A 517 -5.55 -15.05 3.67
C ARG A 517 -4.09 -14.96 4.09
N ASN A 518 -3.83 -14.89 5.39
CA ASN A 518 -2.50 -14.80 5.97
C ASN A 518 -1.75 -13.54 5.51
N ASN A 519 -2.45 -12.42 5.58
CA ASN A 519 -1.92 -11.09 5.32
C ASN A 519 -1.49 -10.41 6.63
N VAL A 520 -0.52 -9.50 6.54
CA VAL A 520 -0.10 -8.66 7.67
C VAL A 520 -0.13 -7.19 7.30
N TYR A 521 -1.04 -6.44 7.92
CA TYR A 521 -1.29 -5.03 7.64
C TYR A 521 -1.00 -4.17 8.85
N LEU A 522 -0.15 -3.16 8.67
CA LEU A 522 0.24 -2.20 9.69
C LEU A 522 -0.04 -0.79 9.18
N GLN A 523 -1.08 -0.13 9.69
CA GLN A 523 -1.57 1.14 9.13
C GLN A 523 -0.66 2.33 9.43
N ASP A 524 -0.11 2.45 10.64
CA ASP A 524 0.78 3.53 11.02
C ASP A 524 1.88 3.04 11.98
N PHE A 525 2.91 2.42 11.40
CA PHE A 525 4.02 1.79 12.11
C PHE A 525 5.31 2.59 12.02
N GLU A 526 6.04 2.68 13.14
CA GLU A 526 7.38 3.25 13.22
C GLU A 526 8.19 2.47 14.25
N TYR A 527 9.49 2.31 14.01
CA TYR A 527 10.41 1.72 14.97
C TYR A 527 11.72 2.49 15.06
N THR A 528 12.06 2.90 16.29
CA THR A 528 13.36 3.51 16.61
C THR A 528 14.04 2.67 17.67
N ALA A 529 15.21 2.15 17.32
CA ALA A 529 16.02 1.32 18.19
C ALA A 529 16.76 2.16 19.25
N ALA A 530 16.97 1.55 20.43
CA ALA A 530 17.89 2.05 21.44
C ALA A 530 19.31 1.51 21.20
N ALA A 531 20.30 1.92 22.01
CA ALA A 531 21.69 1.49 21.86
C ALA A 531 21.86 -0.05 21.79
N ASN A 532 21.07 -0.81 22.56
CA ASN A 532 20.89 -2.25 22.38
C ASN A 532 19.40 -2.47 22.09
N SER A 533 19.05 -2.92 20.88
CA SER A 533 17.66 -3.11 20.46
C SER A 533 17.42 -4.52 19.97
N GLY A 534 16.17 -4.97 20.10
CA GLY A 534 15.68 -6.18 19.47
C GLY A 534 15.39 -5.99 17.98
N SER A 535 14.86 -7.03 17.37
CA SER A 535 14.56 -7.09 15.93
C SER A 535 13.07 -7.01 15.65
N VAL A 536 12.70 -6.49 14.49
CA VAL A 536 11.31 -6.49 14.01
C VAL A 536 11.19 -7.48 12.85
N PHE A 537 10.19 -8.37 12.91
CA PHE A 537 9.96 -9.41 11.93
C PHE A 537 8.49 -9.39 11.46
N ILE A 538 8.28 -9.44 10.15
CA ILE A 538 6.95 -9.51 9.53
C ILE A 538 6.93 -10.64 8.50
N GLY A 539 6.08 -11.65 8.70
CA GLY A 539 5.95 -12.80 7.82
C GLY A 539 4.49 -13.02 7.40
N ALA A 540 4.25 -13.21 6.11
CA ALA A 540 2.91 -13.39 5.55
C ALA A 540 2.92 -14.47 4.45
N ASP A 541 1.96 -15.40 4.46
CA ASP A 541 1.80 -16.29 3.31
C ASP A 541 1.25 -15.56 2.09
N ASN A 542 0.61 -14.40 2.23
CA ASN A 542 0.09 -13.63 1.09
C ASN A 542 0.77 -12.27 1.00
N ASN A 543 0.17 -11.23 1.58
CA ASN A 543 0.61 -9.84 1.40
C ASN A 543 0.99 -9.14 2.70
N ILE A 544 1.98 -8.26 2.61
CA ILE A 544 2.37 -7.33 3.67
C ILE A 544 2.05 -5.91 3.19
N LYS A 545 1.29 -5.16 3.99
CA LYS A 545 0.93 -3.77 3.74
C LYS A 545 1.43 -2.88 4.88
N LEU A 546 2.24 -1.88 4.56
CA LEU A 546 2.84 -0.99 5.55
C LEU A 546 2.49 0.47 5.29
N ASN A 547 2.08 1.17 6.34
CA ASN A 547 1.89 2.61 6.41
C ASN A 547 0.90 3.17 5.36
N TYR A 548 -0.31 2.60 5.33
CA TYR A 548 -1.37 2.93 4.37
C TYR A 548 -2.41 3.91 4.93
N GLY A 549 -3.09 4.64 4.04
CA GLY A 549 -4.01 5.72 4.39
C GLY A 549 -5.41 5.24 4.80
N GLY A 550 -5.88 4.10 4.33
CA GLY A 550 -7.16 3.55 4.75
C GLY A 550 -7.54 2.27 4.03
N LEU A 551 -8.71 1.73 4.33
CA LEU A 551 -9.28 0.59 3.61
C LEU A 551 -10.60 1.00 3.00
N ALA A 552 -10.76 0.74 1.70
CA ALA A 552 -12.05 0.88 1.04
C ALA A 552 -12.95 -0.35 1.31
N ASN A 553 -14.21 -0.25 0.92
CA ASN A 553 -15.20 -1.31 0.89
C ASN A 553 -15.08 -2.22 -0.35
N ILE A 554 -14.08 -1.96 -1.19
CA ILE A 554 -13.74 -2.78 -2.35
C ILE A 554 -12.35 -3.33 -2.12
N GLY A 555 -12.29 -4.64 -1.99
CA GLY A 555 -11.05 -5.35 -1.91
C GLY A 555 -10.55 -5.65 -3.32
N THR A 556 -9.26 -5.86 -3.45
CA THR A 556 -8.68 -6.50 -4.62
C THR A 556 -8.28 -7.93 -4.26
N ARG A 557 -7.88 -8.73 -5.25
CA ARG A 557 -7.22 -10.02 -4.97
C ARG A 557 -5.98 -9.84 -4.08
N GLN A 558 -5.29 -8.71 -4.28
CA GLN A 558 -4.08 -8.32 -3.55
C GLN A 558 -4.38 -7.65 -2.21
N ASP A 559 -5.57 -7.08 -2.03
CA ASP A 559 -5.96 -6.42 -0.79
C ASP A 559 -7.43 -6.71 -0.46
N PRO A 560 -7.74 -7.88 0.12
CA PRO A 560 -9.11 -8.30 0.35
C PRO A 560 -9.75 -7.72 1.62
N PHE A 561 -9.00 -6.96 2.43
CA PHE A 561 -9.56 -6.38 3.64
C PHE A 561 -10.42 -5.17 3.33
N LEU A 562 -11.57 -5.14 3.96
CA LEU A 562 -12.53 -4.05 3.87
C LEU A 562 -12.73 -3.45 5.26
N SER A 563 -12.86 -2.13 5.34
CA SER A 563 -13.26 -1.46 6.59
C SER A 563 -14.78 -1.34 6.74
N ILE A 564 -15.53 -1.55 5.66
CA ILE A 564 -16.99 -1.45 5.60
C ILE A 564 -17.54 -2.39 4.53
N ASP A 565 -18.85 -2.67 4.60
CA ASP A 565 -19.56 -3.52 3.66
C ASP A 565 -19.40 -3.07 2.20
N TYR A 566 -19.10 -4.03 1.33
CA TYR A 566 -19.13 -3.82 -0.12
C TYR A 566 -20.50 -3.35 -0.60
N GLN A 567 -20.49 -2.34 -1.47
CA GLN A 567 -21.69 -1.75 -2.06
C GLN A 567 -21.46 -1.43 -3.54
N GLU A 568 -22.52 -1.51 -4.33
CA GLU A 568 -22.54 -1.15 -5.75
C GLU A 568 -23.60 -0.07 -6.00
N ASP A 569 -23.35 0.79 -6.99
CA ASP A 569 -24.32 1.76 -7.46
C ASP A 569 -25.55 1.02 -8.01
N PRO A 570 -26.78 1.29 -7.50
CA PRO A 570 -27.97 0.54 -7.87
C PRO A 570 -28.37 0.65 -9.34
N GLN A 571 -27.89 1.66 -10.07
CA GLN A 571 -28.28 1.94 -11.45
C GLN A 571 -27.23 1.45 -12.46
N THR A 572 -25.96 1.66 -12.16
CA THR A 572 -24.82 1.35 -13.03
C THR A 572 -24.15 0.03 -12.67
N HIS A 573 -24.49 -0.57 -11.52
CA HIS A 573 -23.86 -1.78 -10.97
C HIS A 573 -22.34 -1.66 -10.83
N ARG A 574 -21.82 -0.44 -10.72
CA ARG A 574 -20.40 -0.19 -10.50
C ARG A 574 -20.11 -0.26 -9.00
N PRO A 575 -18.99 -0.88 -8.57
CA PRO A 575 -18.56 -0.84 -7.18
C PRO A 575 -18.45 0.61 -6.69
N LEU A 576 -19.10 0.94 -5.57
CA LEU A 576 -18.93 2.21 -4.88
C LEU A 576 -17.65 2.14 -4.06
N LYS A 577 -16.73 3.10 -4.16
CA LYS A 577 -15.50 3.15 -3.35
C LYS A 577 -15.73 3.96 -2.07
N ILE A 578 -16.41 3.40 -1.07
CA ILE A 578 -16.59 4.03 0.26
C ILE A 578 -15.71 3.33 1.29
N GLY A 579 -15.47 3.91 2.46
CA GLY A 579 -14.52 3.33 3.39
C GLY A 579 -14.20 4.23 4.57
N HIS A 580 -13.40 3.69 5.47
CA HIS A 580 -12.80 4.43 6.56
C HIS A 580 -11.33 4.72 6.24
N GLY A 581 -11.01 6.00 6.20
CA GLY A 581 -9.66 6.52 6.10
C GLY A 581 -9.03 6.78 7.45
N TYR A 582 -7.73 7.03 7.42
CA TYR A 582 -6.92 7.36 8.57
C TYR A 582 -6.83 8.88 8.72
N HIS A 583 -7.20 9.38 9.89
CA HIS A 583 -7.06 10.80 10.20
C HIS A 583 -6.46 10.96 11.61
N PRO A 584 -5.13 11.07 11.77
CA PRO A 584 -4.49 11.13 13.10
C PRO A 584 -4.93 12.35 13.94
N GLY A 585 -5.49 13.39 13.33
CA GLY A 585 -6.04 14.54 14.05
C GLY A 585 -7.45 14.39 14.65
N THR A 586 -8.18 13.29 14.42
CA THR A 586 -9.53 13.07 15.01
C THR A 586 -9.47 12.14 16.23
N PRO A 587 -10.37 12.26 17.24
CA PRO A 587 -10.30 11.42 18.45
C PRO A 587 -10.40 9.90 18.21
N ASP A 588 -11.05 9.50 17.12
CA ASP A 588 -11.25 8.10 16.68
C ASP A 588 -10.29 7.69 15.55
N HIS A 589 -9.33 8.57 15.21
CA HIS A 589 -8.41 8.51 14.06
C HIS A 589 -9.04 8.05 12.73
N CYS A 590 -10.34 8.30 12.59
CA CYS A 590 -11.15 7.92 11.45
C CYS A 590 -11.41 9.15 10.58
N GLY A 591 -11.39 9.00 9.25
CA GLY A 591 -11.65 10.08 8.31
C GLY A 591 -12.08 9.61 6.93
N GLY A 592 -12.19 10.55 5.99
CA GLY A 592 -12.51 10.27 4.58
C GLY A 592 -11.29 10.01 3.70
N TYR A 593 -10.09 9.94 4.27
CA TYR A 593 -8.86 9.83 3.50
C TYR A 593 -8.40 8.39 3.29
N PHE A 594 -9.01 7.70 2.32
CA PHE A 594 -8.71 6.30 1.98
C PHE A 594 -8.66 6.07 0.47
N HIS A 595 -8.75 7.13 -0.34
CA HIS A 595 -9.00 7.00 -1.78
C HIS A 595 -7.74 7.00 -2.62
N CYS A 596 -6.66 7.66 -2.19
CA CYS A 596 -5.42 7.75 -2.91
C CYS A 596 -4.23 7.63 -1.95
N ASP A 597 -3.73 6.41 -1.74
CA ASP A 597 -2.60 6.21 -0.82
C ASP A 597 -1.29 6.89 -1.31
N LEU A 598 -1.23 7.18 -2.61
CA LEU A 598 -0.16 7.91 -3.30
C LEU A 598 -0.25 9.45 -3.17
N ASP A 599 -1.39 9.98 -2.72
CA ASP A 599 -1.54 11.40 -2.43
C ASP A 599 -1.13 11.66 -0.98
N GLY A 600 -0.15 12.56 -0.80
CA GLY A 600 0.35 12.93 0.52
C GLY A 600 -0.69 13.63 1.39
N GLU A 601 -1.69 14.29 0.78
CA GLU A 601 -2.79 14.96 1.48
C GLU A 601 -3.90 13.97 1.90
N GLU A 602 -4.00 12.81 1.25
CA GLU A 602 -4.96 11.77 1.64
C GLU A 602 -4.33 10.72 2.56
N ASN A 603 -3.19 10.14 2.20
CA ASN A 603 -2.54 9.22 3.13
C ASN A 603 -1.95 9.98 4.31
N GLN A 604 -2.60 9.96 5.47
CA GLN A 604 -2.13 10.66 6.68
C GLN A 604 -1.28 9.78 7.61
N ALA A 605 -0.89 8.56 7.19
CA ALA A 605 0.01 7.72 7.97
C ALA A 605 1.42 8.33 8.10
N ARG A 606 2.17 7.99 9.14
CA ARG A 606 3.58 8.44 9.25
C ARG A 606 4.44 7.77 8.19
N LYS A 607 5.60 8.37 7.93
CA LYS A 607 6.71 7.68 7.25
C LYS A 607 7.02 6.37 7.97
N LEU A 608 7.34 5.32 7.20
CA LEU A 608 7.92 4.11 7.75
C LEU A 608 9.40 4.38 8.08
N LEU A 609 9.65 4.91 9.27
CA LEU A 609 10.99 5.13 9.78
C LEU A 609 11.46 3.87 10.54
N LEU A 610 12.54 3.28 10.05
CA LEU A 610 13.26 2.16 10.63
C LEU A 610 14.65 2.63 11.04
N ASN A 611 14.76 3.19 12.23
CA ASN A 611 15.99 3.85 12.67
C ASN A 611 16.76 2.98 13.67
N PHE A 612 17.87 2.39 13.21
CA PHE A 612 18.83 1.63 14.01
C PHE A 612 20.17 2.36 14.19
N SER A 613 20.28 3.63 13.78
CA SER A 613 21.52 4.38 13.88
C SER A 613 22.05 4.39 15.31
N GLY A 614 23.33 4.03 15.46
CA GLY A 614 23.99 3.89 16.77
C GLY A 614 23.68 2.60 17.55
N ALA A 615 22.74 1.76 17.13
CA ALA A 615 22.42 0.50 17.80
C ALA A 615 23.47 -0.60 17.53
N SER A 616 23.84 -1.38 18.55
CA SER A 616 24.77 -2.51 18.44
C SER A 616 24.10 -3.86 18.12
N THR A 617 22.77 -3.92 18.15
CA THR A 617 21.97 -5.10 17.77
C THR A 617 20.61 -4.65 17.22
N GLY A 618 19.93 -5.53 16.49
CA GLY A 618 18.60 -5.28 15.94
C GLY A 618 18.63 -4.98 14.45
N GLY A 619 17.46 -5.12 13.84
CA GLY A 619 17.21 -4.86 12.43
C GLY A 619 15.73 -5.07 12.10
N PHE A 620 15.39 -5.01 10.82
CA PHE A 620 14.03 -5.23 10.32
C PHE A 620 14.00 -6.30 9.24
N ALA A 621 13.03 -7.21 9.28
CA ALA A 621 12.78 -8.16 8.21
C ALA A 621 11.30 -8.28 7.85
N ALA A 622 11.04 -8.38 6.54
CA ALA A 622 9.71 -8.62 5.98
C ALA A 622 9.79 -9.71 4.89
N VAL A 623 9.02 -10.79 5.01
CA VAL A 623 8.98 -11.87 4.02
C VAL A 623 7.54 -12.22 3.68
N ALA A 624 7.18 -12.14 2.41
CA ALA A 624 5.85 -12.48 1.91
C ALA A 624 5.93 -13.50 0.76
N SER A 625 4.92 -14.34 0.57
CA SER A 625 4.87 -15.14 -0.65
C SER A 625 4.59 -14.28 -1.88
N ASP A 626 3.67 -13.32 -1.78
CA ASP A 626 3.15 -12.59 -2.93
C ASP A 626 3.58 -11.11 -2.99
N MET A 627 3.16 -10.23 -2.08
CA MET A 627 3.45 -8.80 -2.20
C MET A 627 3.92 -8.16 -0.91
N ILE A 628 4.83 -7.19 -1.04
CA ILE A 628 5.18 -6.25 0.01
C ILE A 628 4.97 -4.84 -0.54
N ASP A 629 4.00 -4.12 0.01
CA ASP A 629 3.68 -2.76 -0.39
C ASP A 629 3.88 -1.78 0.77
N VAL A 630 4.64 -0.71 0.51
CA VAL A 630 4.90 0.37 1.47
C VAL A 630 4.33 1.66 0.91
N TYR A 631 3.32 2.19 1.60
CA TYR A 631 2.47 3.25 1.07
C TYR A 631 2.95 4.68 1.39
N LYS A 632 3.86 4.82 2.37
CA LYS A 632 4.54 6.08 2.72
C LYS A 632 6.04 6.01 2.49
N ASP A 633 6.72 7.14 2.70
CA ASP A 633 8.18 7.22 2.68
C ASP A 633 8.78 6.14 3.58
N LEU A 634 9.62 5.28 3.02
CA LEU A 634 10.45 4.37 3.78
C LEU A 634 11.80 5.02 4.00
N LYS A 635 12.22 5.10 5.26
CA LYS A 635 13.58 5.50 5.62
C LYS A 635 14.20 4.50 6.58
N TYR A 636 15.25 3.82 6.13
CA TYR A 636 16.04 2.90 6.93
C TYR A 636 17.42 3.47 7.25
N HIS A 637 17.78 3.48 8.53
CA HIS A 637 19.12 3.78 9.02
C HIS A 637 19.69 2.54 9.73
N GLY A 638 20.78 1.98 9.21
CA GLY A 638 21.42 0.81 9.79
C GLY A 638 22.13 1.10 11.12
N GLY A 639 22.37 0.07 11.91
CA GLY A 639 23.15 0.18 13.14
C GLY A 639 24.65 -0.08 12.96
N ASN A 640 25.36 -0.06 14.08
CA ASN A 640 26.78 -0.42 14.19
C ASN A 640 27.02 -1.91 14.46
N GLY A 641 25.94 -2.67 14.59
CA GLY A 641 25.85 -3.97 15.24
C GLY A 641 25.90 -5.21 14.38
N SER A 642 25.47 -6.34 14.98
CA SER A 642 25.31 -7.64 14.29
C SER A 642 24.06 -7.74 13.43
N GLY A 643 23.13 -6.78 13.50
CA GLY A 643 21.85 -6.85 12.79
C GLY A 643 20.79 -7.67 13.54
N LEU A 644 19.87 -8.23 12.76
CA LEU A 644 18.76 -9.08 13.16
C LEU A 644 19.20 -10.27 14.00
N SER A 645 18.43 -10.54 15.06
CA SER A 645 18.54 -11.76 15.85
C SER A 645 17.90 -12.96 15.15
N THR A 646 17.99 -14.13 15.76
CA THR A 646 17.12 -15.26 15.41
C THR A 646 15.65 -14.87 15.63
N VAL A 647 14.77 -15.36 14.75
CA VAL A 647 13.32 -15.12 14.83
C VAL A 647 12.75 -15.83 16.07
N PRO A 648 12.02 -15.13 16.96
CA PRO A 648 11.43 -15.74 18.15
C PRO A 648 10.51 -16.91 17.82
N GLY A 649 10.63 -18.00 18.58
CA GLY A 649 9.74 -19.18 18.49
C GLY A 649 10.04 -20.12 17.31
N THR A 650 10.13 -19.61 16.08
CA THR A 650 10.30 -20.42 14.86
C THR A 650 11.75 -20.61 14.42
N GLY A 651 12.64 -19.68 14.76
CA GLY A 651 14.02 -19.65 14.26
C GLY A 651 14.17 -19.08 12.84
N THR A 652 13.12 -19.11 12.02
CA THR A 652 13.06 -18.58 10.65
C THR A 652 11.85 -17.67 10.43
N LEU A 653 11.95 -16.76 9.46
CA LEU A 653 10.85 -15.87 9.07
C LEU A 653 10.27 -16.38 7.76
N HIS A 654 9.10 -17.02 7.82
CA HIS A 654 8.46 -17.58 6.63
C HIS A 654 9.42 -18.46 5.80
N GLY A 655 10.17 -19.32 6.51
CA GLY A 655 11.16 -20.24 5.92
C GLY A 655 12.55 -19.64 5.70
N GLU A 656 12.72 -18.32 5.80
CA GLU A 656 14.01 -17.65 5.56
C GLU A 656 14.86 -17.51 6.82
N ASN A 657 16.18 -17.70 6.68
CA ASN A 657 17.15 -17.35 7.71
C ASN A 657 17.60 -15.90 7.54
N VAL A 658 17.03 -15.02 8.35
CA VAL A 658 17.24 -13.57 8.27
C VAL A 658 18.25 -13.03 9.30
N ALA A 659 18.77 -13.89 10.18
CA ALA A 659 19.69 -13.45 11.23
C ALA A 659 21.00 -12.90 10.63
N GLY A 660 21.50 -11.79 11.19
CA GLY A 660 22.74 -11.15 10.77
C GLY A 660 22.60 -10.01 9.75
N TYR A 661 21.46 -9.86 9.08
CA TYR A 661 21.17 -8.70 8.22
C TYR A 661 20.71 -7.50 9.07
N GLY A 662 20.96 -6.27 8.63
CA GLY A 662 20.31 -5.08 9.23
C GLY A 662 18.90 -4.87 8.70
N LEU A 663 18.71 -5.01 7.38
CA LEU A 663 17.41 -5.01 6.72
C LEU A 663 17.30 -6.20 5.77
N PHE A 664 16.20 -6.95 5.84
CA PHE A 664 15.93 -8.05 4.92
C PHE A 664 14.48 -8.03 4.44
N MET A 665 14.24 -7.71 3.17
CA MET A 665 12.90 -7.74 2.58
C MET A 665 12.87 -8.72 1.40
N LYS A 666 11.94 -9.67 1.40
CA LYS A 666 11.86 -10.69 0.35
C LYS A 666 10.44 -11.07 -0.04
N THR A 667 10.20 -11.22 -1.33
CA THR A 667 9.03 -11.93 -1.86
C THR A 667 9.43 -13.27 -2.48
N GLN A 668 8.68 -14.35 -2.22
CA GLN A 668 9.16 -15.72 -2.47
C GLN A 668 8.63 -16.41 -3.72
N GLY A 669 7.31 -16.43 -3.94
CA GLY A 669 6.75 -17.18 -5.07
C GLY A 669 6.75 -18.64 -5.06
N ASN A 670 6.53 -19.15 -3.89
CA ASN A 670 6.33 -20.54 -3.63
C ASN A 670 4.88 -21.00 -3.88
N LYS A 671 3.96 -20.11 -4.27
CA LYS A 671 2.57 -20.46 -4.60
C LYS A 671 2.41 -20.88 -6.07
N HIS A 672 1.45 -21.77 -6.35
CA HIS A 672 1.16 -22.23 -7.72
C HIS A 672 0.50 -21.15 -8.58
N ASN A 673 -0.01 -20.10 -7.96
CA ASN A 673 -0.66 -18.97 -8.62
C ASN A 673 0.25 -18.19 -9.60
N TRP A 674 1.57 -18.46 -9.64
CA TRP A 674 2.53 -17.84 -10.56
C TRP A 674 2.74 -18.59 -11.87
N THR A 675 2.43 -19.89 -11.93
CA THR A 675 2.65 -20.68 -13.16
C THR A 675 1.55 -20.47 -14.22
N ASP A 676 0.44 -19.83 -13.84
CA ASP A 676 -0.65 -19.51 -14.74
C ASP A 676 -0.32 -18.25 -15.57
N ASN A 677 -0.09 -18.46 -16.87
CA ASN A 677 0.23 -17.39 -17.81
C ASN A 677 -1.01 -16.55 -18.15
N ILE A 678 -1.21 -15.44 -17.42
CA ILE A 678 -2.35 -14.54 -17.63
C ILE A 678 -2.34 -13.77 -18.94
N LEU A 679 -1.22 -13.74 -19.67
CA LEU A 679 -1.20 -13.17 -21.01
C LEU A 679 -2.00 -14.01 -22.01
N LEU A 680 -2.27 -15.28 -21.67
CA LEU A 680 -3.03 -16.23 -22.48
C LEU A 680 -4.43 -16.51 -21.94
N GLN A 681 -4.75 -16.09 -20.70
CA GLN A 681 -6.00 -16.41 -20.02
C GLN A 681 -6.52 -15.19 -19.25
N ALA A 682 -7.77 -14.79 -19.51
CA ALA A 682 -8.45 -13.81 -18.69
C ALA A 682 -8.58 -14.35 -17.25
N PRO A 683 -8.15 -13.61 -16.20
CA PRO A 683 -8.27 -14.06 -14.83
C PRO A 683 -9.73 -14.40 -14.47
N LYS A 684 -9.94 -15.45 -13.67
CA LYS A 684 -11.27 -15.79 -13.13
C LYS A 684 -11.78 -14.78 -12.09
N CYS A 685 -10.88 -13.98 -11.50
CA CYS A 685 -11.24 -12.90 -10.58
C CYS A 685 -11.55 -11.59 -11.30
N PRO A 686 -12.47 -10.76 -10.79
CA PRO A 686 -12.63 -9.40 -11.27
C PRO A 686 -11.33 -8.61 -11.02
N THR A 687 -10.79 -8.04 -12.10
CA THR A 687 -9.83 -6.94 -12.01
C THR A 687 -10.60 -5.65 -12.30
N THR A 688 -10.30 -4.57 -11.58
CA THR A 688 -10.93 -3.25 -11.81
C THR A 688 -10.52 -2.63 -13.15
N CYS A 689 -9.53 -3.21 -13.82
CA CYS A 689 -9.02 -2.76 -15.11
C CYS A 689 -9.50 -3.68 -16.24
N SER A 690 -10.33 -3.16 -17.14
CA SER A 690 -10.56 -3.84 -18.42
C SER A 690 -9.25 -3.86 -19.22
N PRO A 691 -8.81 -5.01 -19.76
CA PRO A 691 -7.61 -5.08 -20.59
C PRO A 691 -7.71 -4.08 -21.75
N THR A 692 -6.69 -3.23 -21.92
CA THR A 692 -6.61 -2.34 -23.08
C THR A 692 -6.63 -3.15 -24.37
N GLY A 693 -7.58 -2.84 -25.26
CA GLY A 693 -7.75 -3.53 -26.55
C GLY A 693 -8.85 -4.60 -26.60
N CYS A 694 -9.46 -5.01 -25.49
CA CYS A 694 -10.53 -6.02 -25.51
C CYS A 694 -11.89 -5.52 -26.03
N SER A 695 -12.07 -4.21 -26.16
CA SER A 695 -13.28 -3.60 -26.75
C SER A 695 -13.23 -3.45 -28.27
N GLU A 696 -12.07 -3.69 -28.90
CA GLU A 696 -11.86 -3.53 -30.33
C GLU A 696 -11.65 -4.90 -30.99
N SER A 697 -12.59 -5.30 -31.87
CA SER A 697 -12.48 -6.52 -32.68
C SER A 697 -11.14 -6.55 -33.44
N GLY A 698 -10.32 -7.58 -33.19
CA GLY A 698 -9.06 -7.82 -33.91
C GLY A 698 -7.81 -7.19 -33.29
N ARG A 699 -7.93 -6.48 -32.16
CA ARG A 699 -6.76 -6.00 -31.41
C ARG A 699 -6.42 -7.00 -30.29
N PRO A 700 -5.19 -7.53 -30.21
CA PRO A 700 -4.79 -8.37 -29.08
C PRO A 700 -4.98 -7.61 -27.77
N ALA A 701 -5.48 -8.28 -26.74
CA ALA A 701 -5.47 -7.76 -25.39
C ALA A 701 -4.02 -7.39 -25.03
N THR A 702 -3.74 -6.11 -24.85
CA THR A 702 -2.39 -5.63 -24.51
C THR A 702 -2.45 -5.03 -23.13
N GLY A 703 -1.94 -5.79 -22.17
CA GLY A 703 -1.87 -5.40 -20.77
C GLY A 703 -2.41 -6.53 -19.94
N PHE A 704 -1.51 -7.33 -19.38
CA PHE A 704 -1.44 -7.51 -17.93
C PHE A 704 -0.05 -8.01 -17.52
N LEU A 705 0.70 -7.22 -16.76
CA LEU A 705 1.87 -7.66 -15.98
C LEU A 705 1.49 -7.89 -14.49
N HIS A 706 0.20 -8.10 -14.19
CA HIS A 706 -0.36 -7.97 -12.83
C HIS A 706 -0.27 -9.24 -11.97
N ASN A 707 0.31 -10.32 -12.49
CA ASN A 707 0.54 -11.57 -11.76
C ASN A 707 1.99 -11.75 -11.30
N THR A 708 2.83 -10.73 -11.46
CA THR A 708 4.21 -10.82 -10.96
C THR A 708 4.26 -10.39 -9.51
N VAL A 709 5.03 -11.15 -8.75
CA VAL A 709 5.30 -10.82 -7.37
C VAL A 709 6.34 -9.75 -7.26
N ARG A 710 6.04 -8.86 -6.32
CA ARG A 710 6.51 -7.51 -6.37
C ARG A 710 6.74 -6.97 -4.97
N MET A 711 7.68 -6.04 -4.93
CA MET A 711 7.91 -5.18 -3.79
C MET A 711 7.73 -3.75 -4.29
N THR A 712 6.73 -3.05 -3.78
CA THR A 712 6.35 -1.72 -4.24
C THR A 712 6.55 -0.69 -3.15
N PHE A 713 7.27 0.37 -3.48
CA PHE A 713 7.40 1.56 -2.65
C PHE A 713 6.62 2.69 -3.32
N HIS A 714 5.50 3.08 -2.72
CA HIS A 714 4.59 4.09 -3.27
C HIS A 714 5.10 5.53 -3.09
N SER A 715 6.17 5.73 -2.32
CA SER A 715 6.83 7.02 -2.14
C SER A 715 8.35 6.84 -2.13
N ASP A 716 9.10 7.78 -1.53
CA ASP A 716 10.54 7.70 -1.37
C ASP A 716 10.95 6.43 -0.59
N ALA A 717 11.96 5.71 -1.07
CA ALA A 717 12.55 4.57 -0.39
C ALA A 717 14.06 4.79 -0.22
N ARG A 718 14.48 5.06 1.02
CA ARG A 718 15.86 5.47 1.32
C ARG A 718 16.51 4.51 2.31
N PHE A 719 17.61 3.89 1.89
CA PHE A 719 18.34 2.87 2.62
C PHE A 719 19.76 3.33 2.92
N PHE A 720 20.01 3.69 4.18
CA PHE A 720 21.34 4.03 4.70
C PHE A 720 21.89 2.79 5.42
N ALA A 721 22.81 2.07 4.80
CA ALA A 721 23.31 0.80 5.32
C ALA A 721 24.12 0.95 6.62
N GLU A 722 24.76 2.11 6.82
CA GLU A 722 25.67 2.39 7.94
C GLU A 722 26.70 1.26 8.12
N ASN A 723 26.68 0.44 9.17
CA ASN A 723 27.59 -0.71 9.32
C ASN A 723 26.87 -2.06 9.23
N GLN A 724 25.78 -2.14 8.47
CA GLN A 724 24.97 -3.36 8.35
C GLN A 724 24.71 -3.76 6.89
N HIS A 725 24.22 -4.99 6.73
CA HIS A 725 23.86 -5.56 5.43
C HIS A 725 22.37 -5.35 5.18
N VAL A 726 22.03 -4.73 4.05
CA VAL A 726 20.67 -4.59 3.53
C VAL A 726 20.47 -5.57 2.38
N HIS A 727 19.37 -6.32 2.40
CA HIS A 727 19.01 -7.27 1.34
C HIS A 727 17.57 -7.06 0.91
N LEU A 728 17.36 -6.75 -0.37
CA LEU A 728 16.05 -6.66 -1.01
C LEU A 728 15.97 -7.71 -2.12
N GLU A 729 14.98 -8.59 -2.07
CA GLU A 729 14.83 -9.67 -3.05
C GLU A 729 13.37 -9.80 -3.52
N SER A 730 13.09 -9.48 -4.78
CA SER A 730 11.76 -9.65 -5.38
C SER A 730 11.86 -9.67 -6.91
N PRO A 731 11.10 -10.54 -7.62
CA PRO A 731 11.12 -10.60 -9.09
C PRO A 731 11.01 -9.21 -9.73
N VAL A 732 10.13 -8.37 -9.17
CA VAL A 732 10.00 -6.95 -9.50
C VAL A 732 10.17 -6.11 -8.25
N ILE A 733 11.01 -5.08 -8.31
CA ILE A 733 11.09 -4.03 -7.30
C ILE A 733 10.73 -2.70 -7.98
N GLU A 734 9.75 -2.00 -7.43
CA GLU A 734 9.20 -0.77 -8.00
C GLU A 734 9.18 0.36 -6.97
N THR A 735 9.56 1.58 -7.37
CA THR A 735 9.57 2.76 -6.50
C THR A 735 9.02 3.98 -7.22
N PHE A 736 7.95 4.57 -6.66
CA PHE A 736 7.27 5.76 -7.17
C PHE A 736 7.98 7.07 -6.82
N GLY A 737 8.62 7.12 -5.64
CA GLY A 737 9.51 8.22 -5.23
C GLY A 737 10.98 7.92 -5.51
N ALA A 738 11.88 8.63 -4.84
CA ALA A 738 13.32 8.42 -4.97
C ALA A 738 13.75 7.10 -4.32
N LEU A 739 14.44 6.24 -5.07
CA LEU A 739 15.15 5.08 -4.55
C LEU A 739 16.58 5.47 -4.22
N GLU A 740 16.93 5.55 -2.93
CA GLU A 740 18.26 5.89 -2.45
C GLU A 740 18.93 4.68 -1.78
N LEU A 741 20.08 4.27 -2.33
CA LEU A 741 20.91 3.16 -1.87
C LEU A 741 22.25 3.73 -1.40
N ASN A 742 22.41 3.90 -0.10
CA ASN A 742 23.56 4.57 0.48
C ASN A 742 24.36 3.61 1.39
N ALA A 743 25.51 3.15 0.90
CA ALA A 743 26.46 2.32 1.61
C ALA A 743 27.81 3.03 1.84
N GLU A 744 27.81 4.37 1.86
CA GLU A 744 29.01 5.21 1.96
C GLU A 744 28.93 6.20 3.14
N ASP A 745 27.83 6.94 3.25
CA ASP A 745 27.67 7.95 4.28
C ASP A 745 27.55 7.27 5.66
N GLY A 746 28.48 7.59 6.57
CA GLY A 746 28.57 6.94 7.88
C GLY A 746 28.87 5.43 7.80
N ALA A 747 29.36 4.93 6.66
CA ALA A 747 29.47 3.51 6.40
C ALA A 747 30.62 2.84 7.16
N GLY A 748 30.30 1.75 7.87
CA GLY A 748 31.30 0.90 8.49
C GLY A 748 31.88 -0.17 7.54
N ALA A 749 32.70 -1.06 8.07
CA ALA A 749 33.36 -2.12 7.29
C ALA A 749 32.37 -3.17 6.73
N LYS A 750 31.21 -3.33 7.38
CA LYS A 750 30.17 -4.28 6.97
C LYS A 750 29.07 -3.63 6.13
N ALA A 751 29.17 -2.35 5.80
CA ALA A 751 28.14 -1.67 5.02
C ALA A 751 27.98 -2.33 3.64
N MET A 752 26.81 -2.92 3.39
CA MET A 752 26.50 -3.59 2.11
C MET A 752 25.01 -3.45 1.80
N ILE A 753 24.66 -3.24 0.54
CA ILE A 753 23.30 -3.29 0.03
C ILE A 753 23.27 -4.27 -1.14
N THR A 754 22.44 -5.29 -1.05
CA THR A 754 22.20 -6.26 -2.11
C THR A 754 20.76 -6.14 -2.58
N ILE A 755 20.58 -5.92 -3.88
CA ILE A 755 19.29 -6.00 -4.55
C ILE A 755 19.33 -7.18 -5.50
N LYS A 756 18.38 -8.10 -5.31
CA LYS A 756 18.17 -9.23 -6.21
C LYS A 756 16.80 -9.09 -6.87
N THR A 757 16.80 -8.75 -8.14
CA THR A 757 15.58 -8.51 -8.91
C THR A 757 15.79 -8.83 -10.39
N ASP A 758 14.75 -9.17 -11.14
CA ASP A 758 14.84 -9.28 -12.61
C ASP A 758 14.46 -7.94 -13.26
N SER A 759 13.60 -7.15 -12.61
CA SER A 759 13.17 -5.83 -13.07
C SER A 759 13.15 -4.81 -11.93
N LEU A 760 14.02 -3.81 -12.01
CA LEU A 760 14.03 -2.64 -11.13
C LEU A 760 13.34 -1.46 -11.83
N ILE A 761 12.25 -0.94 -11.27
CA ILE A 761 11.43 0.12 -11.86
C ILE A 761 11.50 1.37 -10.97
N CYS A 762 12.08 2.45 -11.47
CA CYS A 762 12.21 3.72 -10.77
C CYS A 762 11.45 4.81 -11.53
N HIS A 763 10.47 5.40 -10.86
CA HIS A 763 9.61 6.43 -11.44
C HIS A 763 10.16 7.85 -11.28
N ASP A 764 10.88 8.11 -10.18
CA ASP A 764 11.36 9.47 -9.83
C ASP A 764 12.88 9.61 -9.92
N SER A 765 13.65 8.94 -9.06
CA SER A 765 15.10 9.13 -8.99
C SER A 765 15.76 7.87 -8.48
N LEU A 766 16.98 7.59 -8.96
CA LEU A 766 17.82 6.50 -8.48
C LEU A 766 19.15 7.07 -7.97
N ILE A 767 19.39 6.94 -6.67
CA ILE A 767 20.57 7.47 -6.00
C ILE A 767 21.37 6.29 -5.46
N ARG A 768 22.66 6.19 -5.83
CA ARG A 768 23.54 5.11 -5.38
C ARG A 768 24.86 5.67 -4.87
N LYS A 769 25.25 5.27 -3.66
CA LYS A 769 26.53 5.64 -3.02
C LYS A 769 27.20 4.42 -2.40
N GLY A 770 28.52 4.31 -2.54
CA GLY A 770 29.35 3.23 -2.00
C GLY A 770 29.93 2.28 -3.07
N LYS A 771 31.20 2.51 -3.44
CA LYS A 771 31.95 1.67 -4.40
C LYS A 771 32.02 0.21 -3.95
N GLY A 772 31.57 -0.72 -4.79
CA GLY A 772 31.61 -2.16 -4.52
C GLY A 772 30.70 -2.64 -3.38
N LYS A 773 29.96 -1.72 -2.73
CA LYS A 773 29.12 -2.00 -1.56
C LYS A 773 27.63 -2.11 -1.89
N VAL A 774 27.20 -1.59 -3.04
CA VAL A 774 25.85 -1.78 -3.56
C VAL A 774 25.91 -2.76 -4.73
N GLN A 775 25.28 -3.92 -4.61
CA GLN A 775 25.29 -5.01 -5.59
C GLN A 775 23.89 -5.25 -6.15
N LEU A 776 23.79 -5.37 -7.48
CA LEU A 776 22.57 -5.74 -8.18
C LEU A 776 22.76 -7.14 -8.77
N THR A 777 21.78 -8.03 -8.61
CA THR A 777 21.83 -9.43 -9.07
C THR A 777 20.47 -9.90 -9.57
N THR A 778 20.42 -10.98 -10.36
CA THR A 778 19.19 -11.58 -10.93
C THR A 778 19.08 -13.08 -10.58
N TRP A 779 17.98 -13.74 -10.96
CA TRP A 779 17.83 -15.20 -10.78
C TRP A 779 18.41 -16.06 -11.91
N SER A 780 18.88 -15.47 -13.00
CA SER A 780 19.32 -16.24 -14.18
C SER A 780 20.51 -17.16 -13.90
N GLY A 781 21.29 -16.86 -12.85
CA GLY A 781 22.51 -17.58 -12.49
C GLY A 781 23.65 -17.39 -13.50
N LEU A 782 23.49 -16.52 -14.50
CA LEU A 782 24.54 -16.21 -15.47
C LEU A 782 25.59 -15.29 -14.80
N PRO A 783 26.90 -15.55 -15.01
CA PRO A 783 27.94 -14.71 -14.45
C PRO A 783 27.79 -13.25 -14.90
N LYS A 784 27.75 -12.32 -13.93
CA LYS A 784 27.59 -10.86 -14.13
C LYS A 784 26.24 -10.44 -14.72
N ASP A 785 25.21 -11.26 -14.62
CA ASP A 785 23.88 -10.86 -15.07
C ASP A 785 23.30 -9.74 -14.20
N GLN A 786 22.74 -8.73 -14.86
CA GLN A 786 22.22 -7.52 -14.23
C GLN A 786 20.72 -7.39 -14.51
N PRO A 787 19.94 -6.80 -13.57
CA PRO A 787 18.51 -6.59 -13.76
C PRO A 787 18.22 -5.69 -14.96
N ILE A 788 17.00 -5.80 -15.48
CA ILE A 788 16.46 -4.78 -16.38
C ILE A 788 16.10 -3.56 -15.54
N ILE A 789 16.65 -2.39 -15.89
CA ILE A 789 16.37 -1.14 -15.19
C ILE A 789 15.43 -0.29 -16.02
N LYS A 790 14.29 0.10 -15.43
CA LYS A 790 13.29 0.98 -16.05
C LYS A 790 13.24 2.30 -15.31
N LEU A 791 13.27 3.40 -16.06
CA LEU A 791 13.54 4.75 -15.59
C LEU A 791 12.48 5.72 -16.13
N GLY A 792 11.86 6.51 -15.24
CA GLY A 792 10.85 7.51 -15.61
C GLY A 792 9.48 6.94 -15.99
N TYR A 793 9.29 5.64 -15.78
CA TYR A 793 8.12 4.90 -16.22
C TYR A 793 6.85 5.34 -15.48
N SER A 794 6.07 6.31 -15.98
CA SER A 794 4.73 6.60 -15.45
C SER A 794 4.65 7.14 -14.00
N ARG A 795 5.51 8.10 -13.62
CA ARG A 795 5.55 8.74 -12.27
C ARG A 795 4.20 9.27 -11.76
N LYS A 796 3.23 9.47 -12.65
CA LYS A 796 1.86 9.94 -12.35
C LYS A 796 0.75 9.01 -12.82
N ALA A 797 1.05 7.79 -13.24
CA ALA A 797 0.04 6.76 -13.40
C ALA A 797 0.55 5.51 -12.68
N ALA A 798 -0.05 5.23 -11.52
CA ALA A 798 0.14 3.96 -10.85
C ALA A 798 -0.16 2.81 -11.82
N PRO A 799 0.39 1.60 -11.60
CA PRO A 799 0.20 0.47 -12.50
C PRO A 799 -1.28 0.06 -12.56
N PHE A 800 -2.06 0.52 -11.57
CA PHE A 800 -3.50 0.46 -11.48
C PHE A 800 -4.05 1.89 -11.46
N ALA A 801 -5.14 2.13 -12.20
CA ALA A 801 -5.89 3.37 -12.01
C ALA A 801 -6.58 3.29 -10.64
N GLU A 802 -5.99 3.96 -9.65
CA GLU A 802 -6.68 4.24 -8.41
C GLU A 802 -7.65 5.39 -8.70
N TYR A 803 -8.92 5.03 -8.92
CA TYR A 803 -9.98 6.00 -9.10
C TYR A 803 -10.40 6.52 -7.73
N SER A 804 -10.50 7.83 -7.60
CA SER A 804 -11.19 8.47 -6.48
C SER A 804 -12.71 8.44 -6.71
N VAL A 805 -13.48 8.65 -5.64
CA VAL A 805 -14.95 8.83 -5.73
C VAL A 805 -15.35 10.20 -6.26
N ASP A 806 -14.41 11.13 -6.30
CA ASP A 806 -14.67 12.46 -6.82
C ASP A 806 -14.82 12.36 -8.34
N GLU A 807 -15.93 12.86 -8.85
CA GLU A 807 -16.01 13.16 -10.27
C GLU A 807 -15.18 14.42 -10.54
N ASP A 808 -14.35 14.38 -11.58
CA ASP A 808 -13.77 15.59 -12.13
C ASP A 808 -14.88 16.52 -12.66
N LEU A 809 -14.50 17.71 -13.14
CA LEU A 809 -15.46 18.68 -13.69
C LEU A 809 -16.26 18.14 -14.90
N SER A 810 -15.91 16.97 -15.45
CA SER A 810 -16.57 16.30 -16.57
C SER A 810 -17.48 15.14 -16.17
N GLY A 811 -17.60 14.82 -14.87
CA GLY A 811 -18.40 13.68 -14.41
C GLY A 811 -17.65 12.34 -14.48
N ALA A 812 -16.33 12.36 -14.73
CA ALA A 812 -15.50 11.15 -14.81
C ALA A 812 -14.79 10.90 -13.47
N PRO A 813 -14.60 9.64 -13.02
CA PRO A 813 -13.84 9.36 -11.80
C PRO A 813 -12.45 9.97 -11.87
N LYS A 814 -12.15 10.89 -10.95
CA LYS A 814 -10.87 11.59 -10.87
C LYS A 814 -9.77 10.57 -10.58
N LEU A 815 -8.76 10.55 -11.43
CA LEU A 815 -7.56 9.73 -11.28
C LEU A 815 -6.74 10.28 -10.11
N CYS A 816 -6.23 9.41 -9.23
CA CYS A 816 -5.33 9.84 -8.14
C CYS A 816 -4.09 10.60 -8.64
N ARG A 817 -3.68 10.41 -9.91
CA ARG A 817 -2.74 11.28 -10.63
C ARG A 817 -3.02 11.26 -12.14
N GLU A 818 -2.89 12.42 -12.81
CA GLU A 818 -3.13 12.58 -14.25
C GLU A 818 -1.87 12.30 -15.10
N CYS A 819 -2.04 11.60 -16.23
CA CYS A 819 -1.06 11.52 -17.33
C CYS A 819 -0.88 12.91 -17.97
N VAL A 820 0.25 13.58 -17.73
CA VAL A 820 0.56 14.86 -18.39
C VAL A 820 1.41 14.63 -19.63
N SER A 821 0.93 15.13 -20.78
CA SER A 821 1.65 15.04 -22.05
C SER A 821 2.56 16.28 -22.26
N HIS A 822 3.85 16.08 -22.54
CA HIS A 822 4.84 17.16 -22.71
C HIS A 822 5.21 17.40 -24.19
N TYR A 823 5.70 18.60 -24.48
CA TYR A 823 6.54 18.93 -25.65
C TYR A 823 7.30 20.24 -25.36
N LYS A 824 8.52 20.35 -25.89
CA LYS A 824 9.42 21.49 -25.68
C LYS A 824 8.73 22.80 -26.08
N GLY A 825 8.54 23.71 -25.11
CA GLY A 825 7.89 25.02 -25.31
C GLY A 825 6.41 25.13 -24.88
N LYS A 826 5.77 24.07 -24.36
CA LYS A 826 4.43 24.16 -23.75
C LYS A 826 4.47 25.02 -22.47
N VAL A 827 3.49 25.89 -22.29
CA VAL A 827 3.24 26.60 -21.02
C VAL A 827 2.32 25.74 -20.15
N TYR A 828 2.79 25.37 -18.96
CA TYR A 828 2.10 24.46 -18.06
C TYR A 828 1.15 25.21 -17.11
N PRO A 829 -0.08 24.72 -16.91
CA PRO A 829 -0.95 25.18 -15.82
C PRO A 829 -0.33 24.89 -14.43
N PRO A 830 -0.75 25.60 -13.36
CA PRO A 830 -0.37 25.26 -11.99
C PRO A 830 -0.73 23.80 -11.68
N GLY A 831 0.27 22.98 -11.29
CA GLY A 831 0.10 21.55 -10.97
C GLY A 831 0.59 20.58 -12.05
N GLU A 832 0.82 21.04 -13.28
CA GLU A 832 1.52 20.25 -14.31
C GLU A 832 3.03 20.53 -14.29
N THR A 833 3.87 19.50 -14.33
CA THR A 833 5.34 19.61 -14.43
C THR A 833 5.83 19.35 -15.87
N PRO A 834 6.71 20.20 -16.43
CA PRO A 834 7.31 20.03 -17.75
C PRO A 834 8.30 18.87 -17.75
N LEU A 835 7.84 17.65 -18.07
CA LEU A 835 8.61 16.40 -17.91
C LEU A 835 8.94 16.13 -16.44
N ASP A 836 8.67 14.92 -16.00
CA ASP A 836 9.19 14.47 -14.72
C ASP A 836 10.70 14.29 -14.91
N THR A 837 11.52 15.18 -14.35
CA THR A 837 12.98 15.02 -14.42
C THR A 837 13.38 13.89 -13.49
N MET A 838 13.98 12.86 -14.07
CA MET A 838 14.54 11.73 -13.36
C MET A 838 16.05 11.90 -13.22
N PHE A 839 16.52 11.84 -11.98
CA PHE A 839 17.94 11.92 -11.69
C PHE A 839 18.49 10.54 -11.38
N VAL A 840 19.60 10.18 -12.03
CA VAL A 840 20.43 9.07 -11.60
C VAL A 840 21.70 9.67 -10.99
N LYS A 841 21.88 9.54 -9.68
CA LYS A 841 22.92 10.23 -8.90
C LYS A 841 23.92 9.26 -8.26
N PHE A 842 25.18 9.68 -8.22
CA PHE A 842 26.30 8.87 -7.72
C PHE A 842 27.15 9.58 -6.68
N GLY A 843 27.57 8.82 -5.68
CA GLY A 843 28.68 9.20 -4.80
C GLY A 843 29.99 9.35 -5.58
N PRO A 844 30.93 10.17 -5.10
CA PRO A 844 32.14 10.58 -5.83
C PRO A 844 33.03 9.42 -6.28
N ASP A 845 32.99 8.28 -5.57
CA ASP A 845 33.80 7.09 -5.88
C ASP A 845 32.97 5.90 -6.39
N THR A 846 31.66 6.06 -6.65
CA THR A 846 30.76 4.95 -6.99
C THR A 846 30.69 4.71 -8.50
N GLU A 847 31.18 3.56 -8.97
CA GLU A 847 31.12 3.14 -10.37
C GLU A 847 29.86 2.32 -10.69
N TRP A 848 29.30 2.48 -11.90
CA TRP A 848 28.20 1.66 -12.39
C TRP A 848 28.73 0.40 -13.10
N GLU A 849 28.15 -0.76 -12.78
CA GLU A 849 28.43 -1.99 -13.51
C GLU A 849 27.70 -1.94 -14.86
N ARG A 850 28.33 -2.48 -15.91
CA ARG A 850 27.71 -2.56 -17.24
C ARG A 850 26.37 -3.27 -17.16
N GLN A 851 25.30 -2.63 -17.62
CA GLN A 851 23.94 -3.16 -17.60
C GLN A 851 23.59 -3.86 -18.91
N ASN A 852 22.78 -4.90 -18.84
CA ASN A 852 22.25 -5.57 -20.03
C ASN A 852 21.24 -4.69 -20.76
N VAL A 853 20.22 -4.21 -20.03
CA VAL A 853 19.12 -3.45 -20.62
C VAL A 853 18.70 -2.30 -19.72
N MET A 854 18.59 -1.11 -20.30
CA MET A 854 17.98 0.07 -19.67
C MET A 854 16.80 0.54 -20.52
N VAL A 855 15.67 0.82 -19.88
CA VAL A 855 14.48 1.39 -20.51
C VAL A 855 14.21 2.75 -19.90
N VAL A 856 14.11 3.78 -20.73
CA VAL A 856 13.78 5.14 -20.29
C VAL A 856 12.46 5.54 -20.93
N ASP A 857 11.54 6.05 -20.13
CA ASP A 857 10.18 6.38 -20.55
C ASP A 857 9.76 7.73 -19.95
N HIS A 858 9.04 8.54 -20.75
CA HIS A 858 8.32 9.75 -20.35
C HIS A 858 9.04 10.68 -19.33
N THR A 859 10.30 11.04 -19.58
CA THR A 859 11.14 11.74 -18.57
C THR A 859 12.24 12.63 -19.18
N VAL A 860 12.76 13.57 -18.39
CA VAL A 860 14.10 14.13 -18.61
C VAL A 860 15.09 13.30 -17.80
N ILE A 861 16.08 12.69 -18.44
CA ILE A 861 17.12 11.96 -17.73
C ILE A 861 18.38 12.82 -17.57
N SER A 862 18.88 12.90 -16.34
CA SER A 862 20.14 13.55 -16.03
C SER A 862 20.98 12.69 -15.08
N PHE A 863 22.27 12.59 -15.40
CA PHE A 863 23.25 11.86 -14.62
C PHE A 863 24.13 12.83 -13.84
N LEU A 864 24.16 12.67 -12.51
CA LEU A 864 24.85 13.63 -11.62
C LEU A 864 25.85 12.91 -10.69
N THR A 865 26.92 13.62 -10.33
CA THR A 865 27.81 13.28 -9.21
C THR A 865 27.49 14.17 -8.01
N ASP A 866 27.70 13.69 -6.78
CA ASP A 866 27.36 14.35 -5.50
C ASP A 866 28.09 15.70 -5.20
N SER A 867 28.79 16.30 -6.17
CA SER A 867 29.49 17.57 -5.96
C SER A 867 28.56 18.77 -6.12
N PHE A 868 27.76 19.06 -5.09
CA PHE A 868 26.92 20.27 -4.96
C PHE A 868 27.71 21.55 -4.59
N ASP A 869 29.00 21.65 -4.96
CA ASP A 869 29.76 22.89 -4.75
C ASP A 869 29.68 23.78 -6.00
N HIS A 870 28.76 24.74 -5.97
CA HIS A 870 28.50 25.71 -7.03
C HIS A 870 29.68 26.64 -7.37
N VAL A 871 30.82 26.53 -6.67
CA VAL A 871 31.93 27.50 -6.77
C VAL A 871 33.21 26.89 -7.37
N LYS A 872 33.40 25.57 -7.35
CA LYS A 872 34.46 24.86 -8.07
C LYS A 872 34.01 23.44 -8.39
N GLY A 873 33.53 23.21 -9.61
CA GLY A 873 33.12 21.88 -10.06
C GLY A 873 34.20 20.83 -9.81
N GLY A 874 33.88 19.81 -9.01
CA GLY A 874 34.73 18.64 -8.83
C GLY A 874 34.86 17.84 -10.13
N ASP A 875 35.81 16.89 -10.15
CA ASP A 875 36.01 16.00 -11.30
C ASP A 875 34.77 15.10 -11.54
N VAL A 876 34.00 15.37 -12.61
CA VAL A 876 32.83 14.55 -13.05
C VAL A 876 33.26 13.27 -13.79
N ARG A 877 34.30 12.57 -13.30
CA ARG A 877 34.92 11.42 -14.01
C ARG A 877 34.17 10.09 -13.87
N HIS A 878 33.19 10.02 -12.96
CA HIS A 878 32.58 8.75 -12.53
C HIS A 878 31.11 8.56 -12.94
N ALA A 879 30.45 9.54 -13.57
CA ALA A 879 29.09 9.41 -14.10
C ALA A 879 29.08 8.80 -15.53
N ARG A 880 29.67 7.61 -15.69
CA ARG A 880 29.73 6.87 -16.96
C ARG A 880 28.84 5.63 -16.86
N TYR A 881 27.84 5.53 -17.74
CA TYR A 881 26.91 4.40 -17.75
C TYR A 881 27.13 3.60 -19.00
N PHE A 882 27.45 2.33 -18.81
CA PHE A 882 27.63 1.39 -19.90
C PHE A 882 26.43 0.46 -19.94
N VAL A 883 25.72 0.47 -21.06
CA VAL A 883 24.52 -0.34 -21.26
C VAL A 883 24.64 -1.09 -22.58
N ASP A 884 24.28 -2.36 -22.62
CA ASP A 884 24.28 -3.08 -23.91
C ASP A 884 23.15 -2.62 -24.80
N THR A 885 21.95 -2.53 -24.24
CA THR A 885 20.74 -2.11 -24.95
C THR A 885 20.01 -1.04 -24.17
N THR A 886 19.90 0.15 -24.75
CA THR A 886 19.06 1.24 -24.25
C THR A 886 17.79 1.33 -25.11
N LYS A 887 16.63 1.38 -24.45
CA LYS A 887 15.32 1.54 -25.09
C LYS A 887 14.68 2.83 -24.64
N ILE A 888 14.19 3.63 -25.59
CA ILE A 888 13.51 4.89 -25.34
C ILE A 888 12.03 4.75 -25.69
N ARG A 889 11.16 5.13 -24.76
CA ARG A 889 9.70 5.05 -24.89
C ARG A 889 9.07 6.41 -24.68
N ASN A 890 7.99 6.67 -25.42
CA ASN A 890 7.22 7.92 -25.41
C ASN A 890 8.06 9.16 -25.65
N GLN A 891 8.58 9.79 -24.60
CA GLN A 891 9.19 11.10 -24.65
C GLN A 891 10.37 11.16 -23.69
N VAL A 892 11.60 11.21 -24.23
CA VAL A 892 12.82 11.31 -23.42
C VAL A 892 13.72 12.44 -23.89
N GLU A 893 14.07 13.33 -22.98
CA GLU A 893 15.10 14.37 -23.21
C GLU A 893 16.32 14.07 -22.36
N PHE A 894 17.49 14.02 -22.98
CA PHE A 894 18.77 14.04 -22.27
C PHE A 894 19.14 15.49 -22.00
N TRP A 895 19.31 15.82 -20.72
CA TRP A 895 19.54 17.20 -20.31
C TRP A 895 20.95 17.44 -19.77
N THR A 896 21.51 18.59 -20.14
CA THR A 896 22.85 19.05 -19.74
C THR A 896 22.70 20.43 -19.10
N ASP A 897 23.10 20.56 -17.84
CA ASP A 897 23.01 21.84 -17.13
C ASP A 897 24.00 22.85 -17.72
N ALA A 898 23.51 24.01 -18.15
CA ALA A 898 24.31 25.11 -18.68
C ALA A 898 25.31 25.72 -17.66
N LYS A 899 25.21 25.37 -16.36
CA LYS A 899 26.14 25.79 -15.30
C LYS A 899 27.07 24.70 -14.76
N HIS A 900 27.10 23.51 -15.37
CA HIS A 900 28.15 22.51 -15.15
C HIS A 900 28.91 22.31 -16.46
N GLU A 901 30.19 22.71 -16.50
CA GLU A 901 31.06 22.93 -17.67
C GLU A 901 31.41 21.67 -18.51
N ARG A 902 30.58 20.61 -18.49
CA ARG A 902 30.71 19.42 -19.34
C ARG A 902 29.36 18.99 -19.87
N ASP A 903 29.24 18.89 -21.19
CA ASP A 903 28.06 18.34 -21.86
C ASP A 903 27.85 16.88 -21.42
N GLY A 904 26.62 16.50 -21.10
CA GLY A 904 26.22 15.11 -20.89
C GLY A 904 26.03 14.43 -22.25
N HIS A 905 26.70 13.30 -22.46
CA HIS A 905 26.70 12.60 -23.75
C HIS A 905 25.74 11.40 -23.74
N LEU A 906 25.01 11.20 -24.84
CA LEU A 906 24.47 9.89 -25.23
C LEU A 906 25.22 9.48 -26.49
N GLU A 907 25.96 8.38 -26.43
CA GLU A 907 26.78 7.94 -27.55
C GLU A 907 26.69 6.44 -27.76
N LEU A 908 26.64 6.03 -29.03
CA LEU A 908 26.70 4.62 -29.38
C LEU A 908 28.15 4.21 -29.60
N ILE A 909 28.62 3.20 -28.86
CA ILE A 909 30.02 2.81 -28.85
C ILE A 909 30.21 1.32 -29.15
N SER A 910 31.40 0.96 -29.65
CA SER A 910 31.78 -0.44 -29.83
C SER A 910 32.19 -1.10 -28.50
N GLU A 911 32.22 -2.42 -28.49
CA GLU A 911 32.64 -3.22 -27.33
C GLU A 911 34.05 -2.85 -26.83
N GLU A 912 34.98 -2.63 -27.76
CA GLU A 912 36.37 -2.26 -27.45
C GLU A 912 36.49 -0.86 -26.82
N GLN A 913 35.54 0.03 -27.11
CA GLN A 913 35.53 1.41 -26.65
C GLN A 913 34.83 1.61 -25.31
N MET A 914 34.14 0.59 -24.77
CA MET A 914 33.42 0.69 -23.48
C MET A 914 34.34 1.01 -22.30
N GLY A 915 35.66 0.79 -22.40
CA GLY A 915 36.61 1.15 -21.36
C GLY A 915 37.34 2.48 -21.56
N SER A 916 37.22 3.10 -22.74
CA SER A 916 38.14 4.18 -23.18
C SER A 916 37.55 5.60 -23.09
N LYS A 917 36.30 5.75 -22.64
CA LYS A 917 35.62 7.05 -22.54
C LYS A 917 35.88 7.71 -21.18
N ASP A 918 36.17 9.01 -21.19
CA ASP A 918 36.64 9.80 -20.04
C ASP A 918 35.72 10.99 -19.65
N TYR A 919 34.55 11.11 -20.29
CA TYR A 919 33.51 12.11 -19.99
C TYR A 919 32.22 11.47 -19.45
N ALA A 920 31.35 12.29 -18.83
CA ALA A 920 30.09 11.83 -18.25
C ALA A 920 29.02 11.61 -19.35
N GLY A 921 28.26 10.54 -19.25
CA GLY A 921 27.27 10.20 -20.26
C GLY A 921 26.77 8.75 -20.20
N LEU A 922 25.71 8.49 -20.96
CA LEU A 922 25.21 7.16 -21.27
C LEU A 922 25.86 6.66 -22.55
N TYR A 923 26.51 5.51 -22.45
CA TYR A 923 27.16 4.85 -23.57
C TYR A 923 26.49 3.50 -23.81
N THR A 924 26.05 3.29 -25.03
CA THR A 924 25.25 2.09 -25.37
C THR A 924 25.73 1.42 -26.63
N ARG A 925 25.67 0.09 -26.71
CA ARG A 925 25.98 -0.62 -27.97
C ARG A 925 24.78 -0.61 -28.92
N HIS A 926 23.59 -0.74 -28.36
CA HIS A 926 22.33 -0.70 -29.09
C HIS A 926 21.41 0.37 -28.49
N LEU A 927 20.83 1.22 -29.34
CA LEU A 927 19.81 2.20 -28.95
C LEU A 927 18.56 1.98 -29.79
N HIS A 928 17.41 1.79 -29.14
CA HIS A 928 16.14 1.55 -29.83
C HIS A 928 15.09 2.58 -29.40
N LEU A 929 14.40 3.20 -30.37
CA LEU A 929 13.17 3.96 -30.11
C LEU A 929 11.96 3.01 -30.25
N GLU A 930 11.23 2.79 -29.16
CA GLU A 930 10.10 1.83 -29.14
C GLU A 930 8.80 2.54 -28.75
N PRO A 931 7.78 2.62 -29.61
CA PRO A 931 6.49 3.16 -29.21
C PRO A 931 5.70 2.09 -28.47
N ILE A 932 6.05 1.90 -27.21
CA ILE A 932 5.28 1.13 -26.25
C ILE A 932 5.17 2.01 -25.04
N GLY A 933 4.00 2.61 -24.81
CA GLY A 933 3.89 3.68 -23.85
C GLY A 933 2.47 3.95 -23.38
N ALA A 934 2.37 4.20 -22.07
CA ALA A 934 1.15 4.67 -21.42
C ALA A 934 0.64 5.99 -22.05
N CYS A 935 -0.62 6.33 -21.80
CA CYS A 935 -1.25 7.57 -22.24
C CYS A 935 -1.50 7.70 -23.78
N GLY A 936 -1.50 6.60 -24.55
CA GLY A 936 -2.09 6.55 -25.90
C GLY A 936 -1.30 7.18 -27.05
N ARG A 937 0.00 7.47 -26.87
CA ARG A 937 0.86 8.01 -27.94
C ARG A 937 1.49 6.89 -28.80
N PRO A 938 1.39 6.96 -30.14
CA PRO A 938 1.88 5.89 -31.02
C PRO A 938 3.35 6.02 -31.44
N THR A 939 4.10 6.99 -30.91
CA THR A 939 5.47 7.32 -31.35
C THR A 939 6.39 7.62 -30.16
N SER A 940 7.66 7.21 -30.27
CA SER A 940 8.71 7.58 -29.31
C SER A 940 9.54 8.76 -29.80
N GLU A 941 9.97 9.62 -28.89
CA GLU A 941 10.66 10.88 -29.17
C GLU A 941 11.91 10.99 -28.29
N LEU A 942 13.05 11.30 -28.89
CA LEU A 942 14.34 11.48 -28.22
C LEU A 942 14.96 12.84 -28.56
N TRP A 943 15.19 13.66 -27.54
CA TRP A 943 15.96 14.91 -27.63
C TRP A 943 17.33 14.72 -27.00
N LEU A 944 18.37 15.12 -27.71
CA LEU A 944 19.74 15.12 -27.22
C LEU A 944 20.28 16.54 -27.12
N PRO A 945 21.21 16.79 -26.18
CA PRO A 945 21.85 18.09 -25.99
C PRO A 945 22.92 18.37 -27.06
N GLY A 946 23.55 17.32 -27.61
CA GLY A 946 24.59 17.40 -28.62
C GLY A 946 24.08 17.77 -30.01
N LEU A 947 25.01 18.12 -30.91
CA LEU A 947 24.69 18.48 -32.29
C LEU A 947 24.30 17.28 -33.15
N ALA A 948 24.82 16.09 -32.83
CA ALA A 948 24.55 14.85 -33.54
C ALA A 948 24.58 13.63 -32.59
N LEU A 949 23.86 12.56 -32.97
CA LEU A 949 23.99 11.22 -32.43
C LEU A 949 24.94 10.43 -33.35
N ASP A 950 26.12 10.09 -32.83
CA ASP A 950 27.10 9.28 -33.56
C ASP A 950 26.86 7.79 -33.32
N VAL A 951 26.70 7.04 -34.41
CA VAL A 951 26.52 5.58 -34.45
C VAL A 951 27.83 4.98 -34.94
N ILE A 952 28.67 4.55 -33.99
CA ILE A 952 30.04 4.05 -34.26
C ILE A 952 30.03 2.63 -34.80
N THR A 953 31.10 2.22 -35.48
CA THR A 953 31.33 0.85 -35.97
C THR A 953 30.88 -0.22 -34.97
N THR A 954 30.15 -1.24 -35.45
CA THR A 954 29.53 -2.34 -34.67
C THR A 954 28.36 -1.99 -33.75
N SER A 955 28.07 -0.71 -33.52
CA SER A 955 26.88 -0.29 -32.77
C SER A 955 25.62 -0.33 -33.64
N THR A 956 24.44 -0.22 -33.00
CA THR A 956 23.15 -0.23 -33.70
C THR A 956 22.22 0.85 -33.16
N PHE A 957 21.76 1.74 -34.03
CA PHE A 957 20.61 2.59 -33.76
C PHE A 957 19.39 2.04 -34.50
N GLY A 958 18.26 1.86 -33.83
CA GLY A 958 17.09 1.24 -34.45
C GLY A 958 15.76 1.59 -33.79
N GLY A 959 14.72 0.88 -34.22
CA GLY A 959 13.34 1.14 -33.79
C GLY A 959 12.64 2.20 -34.65
N PHE A 960 11.60 2.82 -34.13
CA PHE A 960 10.79 3.80 -34.87
C PHE A 960 10.24 4.88 -33.91
N GLY A 961 10.30 6.13 -34.35
CA GLY A 961 10.20 7.31 -33.49
C GLY A 961 10.91 8.52 -34.09
N ILE A 962 11.03 9.61 -33.35
CA ILE A 962 11.61 10.89 -33.79
C ILE A 962 12.88 11.18 -32.98
N GLN A 963 14.00 11.33 -33.67
CA GLN A 963 15.26 11.83 -33.15
C GLN A 963 15.46 13.30 -33.56
N TYR A 964 15.52 14.22 -32.60
CA TYR A 964 15.51 15.66 -32.92
C TYR A 964 16.88 16.27 -33.29
N THR A 965 17.97 15.50 -33.21
CA THR A 965 19.32 15.93 -33.60
C THR A 965 19.74 15.30 -34.92
N ASP A 966 20.88 15.74 -35.47
CA ASP A 966 21.51 15.06 -36.61
C ASP A 966 21.92 13.63 -36.19
N VAL A 967 22.00 12.70 -37.13
CA VAL A 967 22.50 11.34 -36.92
C VAL A 967 23.64 11.08 -37.90
N HIS A 968 24.80 10.65 -37.39
CA HIS A 968 25.95 10.25 -38.20
C HIS A 968 26.20 8.76 -38.00
N VAL A 969 26.09 7.99 -39.08
CA VAL A 969 26.39 6.56 -39.08
C VAL A 969 27.77 6.34 -39.69
N GLU A 970 28.69 5.79 -38.90
CA GLU A 970 30.07 5.54 -39.32
C GLU A 970 30.20 4.28 -40.20
N ASN A 971 31.41 4.01 -40.68
CA ASN A 971 31.74 2.79 -41.41
C ASN A 971 31.53 1.54 -40.52
N GLY A 972 30.77 0.56 -41.00
CA GLY A 972 30.47 -0.68 -40.28
C GLY A 972 29.48 -0.52 -39.11
N ALA A 973 28.85 0.64 -38.98
CA ALA A 973 27.77 0.90 -38.03
C ALA A 973 26.40 0.57 -38.64
N ASN A 974 25.41 0.26 -37.80
CA ASN A 974 24.11 -0.25 -38.25
C ASN A 974 22.97 0.73 -37.91
N LEU A 975 22.14 1.04 -38.90
CA LEU A 975 20.89 1.77 -38.73
C LEU A 975 19.70 0.86 -39.11
N ASN A 976 18.86 0.53 -38.14
CA ASN A 976 17.82 -0.51 -38.23
C ASN A 976 16.43 0.09 -37.95
N PRO A 977 15.87 0.91 -38.87
CA PRO A 977 14.50 1.39 -38.74
C PRO A 977 13.51 0.22 -38.60
N GLY A 978 12.49 0.37 -37.76
CA GLY A 978 11.43 -0.64 -37.61
C GLY A 978 11.75 -1.84 -36.72
N PHE A 979 13.02 -2.06 -36.37
CA PHE A 979 13.45 -3.20 -35.56
C PHE A 979 13.35 -2.89 -34.06
N THR A 980 12.33 -3.40 -33.37
CA THR A 980 12.27 -3.39 -31.89
C THR A 980 13.06 -4.58 -31.32
N SER A 981 13.74 -4.39 -30.20
CA SER A 981 14.61 -5.43 -29.62
C SER A 981 13.78 -6.42 -28.79
N LEU A 982 13.00 -7.26 -29.46
CA LEU A 982 12.51 -8.53 -28.91
C LEU A 982 13.28 -9.66 -29.58
N ARG A 983 14.22 -10.25 -28.84
CA ARG A 983 15.06 -11.32 -29.37
C ARG A 983 14.24 -12.60 -29.56
N LEU A 984 14.48 -13.26 -30.70
CA LEU A 984 13.89 -14.53 -31.12
C LEU A 984 13.97 -15.63 -30.04
N ARG A 985 12.80 -16.06 -29.55
CA ARG A 985 12.53 -17.47 -29.20
C ARG A 985 11.11 -17.88 -29.63
N GLY A 986 10.99 -18.33 -30.88
CA GLY A 986 10.05 -19.39 -31.26
C GLY A 986 8.55 -19.09 -31.42
N GLN A 987 8.05 -17.85 -31.25
CA GLN A 987 6.62 -17.55 -31.47
C GLN A 987 6.44 -16.22 -32.22
N CYS A 988 5.57 -16.22 -33.23
CA CYS A 988 5.30 -15.08 -34.13
C CYS A 988 4.62 -13.90 -33.38
N TYR A 989 5.35 -12.96 -32.77
CA TYR A 989 4.82 -11.63 -32.43
C TYR A 989 5.92 -10.53 -32.35
N GLU A 990 5.51 -9.30 -32.71
CA GLU A 990 6.14 -7.97 -32.54
C GLU A 990 7.26 -7.48 -33.51
N GLN A 991 7.13 -7.70 -34.82
CA GLN A 991 7.82 -6.82 -35.79
C GLN A 991 6.78 -6.00 -36.58
N ALA A 992 6.33 -4.88 -36.00
CA ALA A 992 5.50 -3.91 -36.71
C ALA A 992 6.42 -2.93 -37.44
N CYS A 993 6.26 -2.81 -38.77
CA CYS A 993 7.08 -1.84 -39.50
C CYS A 993 6.72 -0.41 -39.09
N GLY A 994 7.74 0.44 -39.06
CA GLY A 994 7.63 1.79 -38.52
C GLY A 994 8.60 2.74 -39.20
N THR A 995 8.46 4.03 -38.92
CA THR A 995 9.32 5.08 -39.46
C THR A 995 10.23 5.62 -38.38
N LEU A 996 11.54 5.63 -38.65
CA LEU A 996 12.54 6.32 -37.84
C LEU A 996 12.83 7.69 -38.44
N THR A 997 12.28 8.72 -37.83
CA THR A 997 12.44 10.12 -38.25
C THR A 997 13.64 10.74 -37.54
N MET A 998 14.44 11.51 -38.26
CA MET A 998 15.55 12.29 -37.70
C MET A 998 15.74 13.60 -38.46
N LYS A 999 16.53 14.53 -37.93
CA LYS A 999 16.75 15.83 -38.59
C LYS A 999 17.60 15.69 -39.86
N ASP A 1000 18.92 15.60 -39.72
CA ASP A 1000 19.83 15.34 -40.85
C ASP A 1000 20.48 13.96 -40.67
N LEU A 1001 20.62 13.18 -41.76
CA LEU A 1001 21.29 11.88 -41.76
C LEU A 1001 22.57 11.92 -42.59
N ARG A 1002 23.69 11.59 -41.95
CA ARG A 1002 25.02 11.50 -42.55
C ARG A 1002 25.50 10.04 -42.51
N LEU A 1003 25.87 9.50 -43.67
CA LEU A 1003 26.29 8.11 -43.82
C LEU A 1003 27.70 8.05 -44.42
N ASP A 1004 28.62 7.39 -43.73
CA ASP A 1004 29.97 7.15 -44.22
C ASP A 1004 30.02 5.97 -45.22
N GLY A 1005 31.13 5.87 -45.95
CA GLY A 1005 31.37 4.70 -46.79
C GLY A 1005 31.47 3.44 -45.94
N GLY A 1006 30.61 2.46 -46.19
CA GLY A 1006 30.53 1.20 -45.44
C GLY A 1006 29.48 1.17 -44.32
N SER A 1007 28.63 2.19 -44.17
CA SER A 1007 27.48 2.12 -43.26
C SER A 1007 26.46 1.08 -43.74
N GLU A 1008 25.79 0.42 -42.78
CA GLU A 1008 24.81 -0.64 -43.02
C GLU A 1008 23.40 -0.17 -42.63
N LEU A 1009 22.49 -0.07 -43.61
CA LEU A 1009 21.08 0.24 -43.39
C LEU A 1009 20.27 -1.05 -43.49
N HIS A 1010 19.43 -1.36 -42.50
CA HIS A 1010 18.64 -2.60 -42.49
C HIS A 1010 17.15 -2.29 -42.45
N PHE A 1011 16.42 -2.69 -43.49
CA PHE A 1011 14.98 -2.49 -43.61
C PHE A 1011 14.26 -3.83 -43.67
N SER A 1012 13.18 -3.96 -42.91
CA SER A 1012 12.27 -5.08 -43.06
C SER A 1012 11.09 -4.75 -43.97
N VAL A 1013 10.61 -5.76 -44.69
CA VAL A 1013 9.48 -5.67 -45.62
C VAL A 1013 8.51 -6.83 -45.41
N GLY A 1014 7.25 -6.65 -45.80
CA GLY A 1014 6.31 -7.76 -45.81
C GLY A 1014 4.98 -7.51 -46.51
N SER A 1015 3.92 -8.14 -46.01
CA SER A 1015 2.56 -8.13 -46.58
C SER A 1015 1.51 -7.47 -45.68
N THR A 1016 1.83 -7.23 -44.40
CA THR A 1016 0.92 -6.54 -43.45
C THR A 1016 1.35 -5.09 -43.28
N LYS A 1017 0.39 -4.16 -43.12
CA LYS A 1017 0.74 -2.78 -42.79
C LYS A 1017 1.19 -2.66 -41.33
N GLY A 1018 2.25 -1.90 -41.08
CA GLY A 1018 2.75 -1.60 -39.74
C GLY A 1018 2.16 -0.32 -39.13
N LEU A 1019 2.81 0.18 -38.08
CA LEU A 1019 2.39 1.37 -37.32
C LEU A 1019 2.53 2.67 -38.13
N ASN A 1020 3.39 2.68 -39.15
CA ASN A 1020 3.49 3.77 -40.12
C ASN A 1020 2.46 3.69 -41.27
N GLY A 1021 1.58 2.68 -41.29
CA GLY A 1021 0.59 2.48 -42.36
C GLY A 1021 1.18 1.94 -43.68
N GLU A 1022 2.47 1.61 -43.70
CA GLU A 1022 3.22 1.09 -44.84
C GLU A 1022 3.53 -0.40 -44.69
N TYR A 1023 4.07 -1.02 -45.74
CA TYR A 1023 4.46 -2.45 -45.76
C TYR A 1023 5.96 -2.68 -45.53
N SER A 1024 6.68 -1.62 -45.18
CA SER A 1024 8.12 -1.60 -44.99
C SER A 1024 8.51 -0.62 -43.90
N ASP A 1025 9.68 -0.86 -43.33
CA ASP A 1025 10.36 0.10 -42.50
C ASP A 1025 10.81 1.28 -43.34
N ALA A 1026 10.84 2.46 -42.73
CA ALA A 1026 11.31 3.66 -43.40
C ALA A 1026 12.17 4.54 -42.49
N ILE A 1027 13.04 5.32 -43.11
CA ILE A 1027 13.71 6.46 -42.50
C ILE A 1027 13.12 7.73 -43.08
N ASP A 1028 12.94 8.77 -42.26
CA ASP A 1028 12.48 10.10 -42.70
C ASP A 1028 13.43 11.20 -42.22
N VAL A 1029 13.93 12.02 -43.14
CA VAL A 1029 14.99 13.02 -42.89
C VAL A 1029 14.75 14.37 -43.59
N ASP A 1030 15.21 15.46 -42.98
CA ASP A 1030 15.27 16.78 -43.64
C ASP A 1030 16.37 16.81 -44.71
N ARG A 1031 17.54 16.25 -44.40
CA ARG A 1031 18.66 16.17 -45.35
C ARG A 1031 19.41 14.84 -45.29
N LEU A 1032 19.53 14.18 -46.44
CA LEU A 1032 20.36 12.97 -46.61
C LEU A 1032 21.73 13.33 -47.21
N THR A 1033 22.80 12.89 -46.55
CA THR A 1033 24.19 13.04 -47.00
C THR A 1033 24.91 11.71 -46.95
N THR A 1034 25.58 11.31 -48.03
CA THR A 1034 26.42 10.10 -48.06
C THR A 1034 27.83 10.44 -48.56
N TYR A 1035 28.86 9.94 -47.87
CA TYR A 1035 30.27 10.21 -48.15
C TYR A 1035 31.00 9.07 -48.90
N GLY A 1036 30.33 7.95 -49.14
CA GLY A 1036 30.85 6.80 -49.88
C GLY A 1036 29.77 5.73 -50.09
N PRO A 1037 30.09 4.54 -50.64
CA PRO A 1037 29.12 3.46 -50.83
C PRO A 1037 28.47 3.03 -49.51
N VAL A 1038 27.14 3.01 -49.46
CA VAL A 1038 26.33 2.61 -48.29
C VAL A 1038 25.57 1.34 -48.62
N ASN A 1039 25.56 0.36 -47.74
CA ASN A 1039 24.84 -0.89 -47.94
C ASN A 1039 23.39 -0.76 -47.46
N VAL A 1040 22.44 -1.15 -48.32
CA VAL A 1040 21.00 -1.18 -48.03
C VAL A 1040 20.55 -2.63 -48.01
N ASN A 1041 20.37 -3.17 -46.81
CA ASN A 1041 19.97 -4.54 -46.53
C ASN A 1041 18.45 -4.65 -46.43
N ILE A 1042 17.85 -5.60 -47.16
CA ILE A 1042 16.41 -5.89 -47.14
C ILE A 1042 16.15 -7.26 -46.54
N GLU A 1043 15.36 -7.30 -45.48
CA GLU A 1043 14.96 -8.51 -44.77
C GLU A 1043 13.44 -8.72 -44.84
N ILE A 1044 13.00 -9.97 -44.96
CA ILE A 1044 11.57 -10.30 -44.89
C ILE A 1044 11.21 -10.52 -43.42
N ARG A 1045 10.18 -9.83 -42.92
CA ARG A 1045 9.73 -9.99 -41.52
C ARG A 1045 9.35 -11.45 -41.22
N PRO A 1046 9.65 -11.97 -40.01
CA PRO A 1046 9.24 -13.30 -39.60
C PRO A 1046 7.73 -13.52 -39.78
N CYS A 1047 7.35 -14.69 -40.29
CA CYS A 1047 5.96 -15.06 -40.55
C CYS A 1047 5.24 -14.20 -41.63
N GLU A 1048 5.95 -13.32 -42.35
CA GLU A 1048 5.42 -12.57 -43.50
C GLU A 1048 6.02 -13.04 -44.84
N LYS A 1049 5.42 -12.57 -45.94
CA LYS A 1049 5.91 -12.78 -47.31
C LYS A 1049 6.17 -11.44 -47.99
N MET A 1050 7.16 -11.41 -48.87
CA MET A 1050 7.33 -10.28 -49.80
C MET A 1050 6.35 -10.41 -50.97
N GLN A 1051 5.86 -9.28 -51.48
CA GLN A 1051 4.97 -9.21 -52.63
C GLN A 1051 5.59 -8.38 -53.75
N LYS A 1052 5.12 -8.58 -54.97
CA LYS A 1052 5.60 -7.84 -56.15
C LYS A 1052 5.06 -6.40 -56.14
N ARG A 1053 5.77 -5.50 -55.46
CA ARG A 1053 5.43 -4.07 -55.28
C ARG A 1053 6.68 -3.22 -55.06
N CYS A 1054 6.50 -1.90 -55.00
CA CYS A 1054 7.53 -0.97 -54.54
C CYS A 1054 7.24 -0.59 -53.07
N TYR A 1055 8.24 -0.76 -52.22
CA TYR A 1055 8.20 -0.49 -50.78
C TYR A 1055 8.96 0.81 -50.49
N PRO A 1056 8.34 1.83 -49.87
CA PRO A 1056 9.05 3.05 -49.48
C PRO A 1056 9.98 2.76 -48.30
N ILE A 1057 11.26 3.09 -48.43
CA ILE A 1057 12.28 2.82 -47.41
C ILE A 1057 12.98 4.08 -46.91
N MET A 1058 13.01 5.17 -47.69
CA MET A 1058 13.55 6.44 -47.21
C MET A 1058 12.74 7.61 -47.75
N TYR A 1059 12.41 8.57 -46.88
CA TYR A 1059 11.84 9.87 -47.19
C TYR A 1059 12.89 10.94 -46.93
N TYR A 1060 13.04 11.91 -47.83
CA TYR A 1060 13.99 13.01 -47.66
C TYR A 1060 13.41 14.34 -48.16
N LYS A 1061 13.62 15.44 -47.43
CA LYS A 1061 13.25 16.79 -47.92
C LYS A 1061 14.30 17.40 -48.85
N SER A 1062 15.57 17.07 -48.62
CA SER A 1062 16.70 17.50 -49.44
C SER A 1062 17.83 16.46 -49.43
N VAL A 1063 18.71 16.48 -50.44
CA VAL A 1063 19.82 15.53 -50.55
C VAL A 1063 21.05 16.23 -51.11
N THR A 1064 22.25 15.87 -50.62
CA THR A 1064 23.49 16.38 -51.22
C THR A 1064 23.78 15.74 -52.57
N PRO A 1065 24.49 16.42 -53.49
CA PRO A 1065 24.81 15.89 -54.80
C PRO A 1065 25.42 14.48 -54.73
N ASN A 1066 24.95 13.58 -55.60
CA ASN A 1066 25.39 12.18 -55.71
C ASN A 1066 25.03 11.25 -54.54
N SER A 1067 24.38 11.73 -53.47
CA SER A 1067 24.22 10.87 -52.29
C SER A 1067 23.32 9.64 -52.50
N LEU A 1068 22.33 9.73 -53.41
CA LEU A 1068 21.49 8.60 -53.79
C LEU A 1068 22.25 7.54 -54.61
N ASN A 1069 23.27 7.94 -55.39
CA ASN A 1069 24.06 7.01 -56.24
C ASN A 1069 24.96 6.08 -55.41
N ASN A 1070 25.23 6.48 -54.18
CA ASN A 1070 26.07 5.76 -53.24
C ASN A 1070 25.34 4.60 -52.55
N LEU A 1071 24.00 4.55 -52.60
CA LEU A 1071 23.21 3.47 -52.01
C LEU A 1071 23.39 2.16 -52.81
N LYS A 1072 23.73 1.06 -52.13
CA LYS A 1072 24.00 -0.26 -52.71
C LYS A 1072 23.07 -1.30 -52.09
N LEU A 1073 22.14 -1.79 -52.89
CA LEU A 1073 21.14 -2.77 -52.46
C LEU A 1073 21.70 -4.19 -52.26
N ASN A 1074 21.28 -4.82 -51.17
CA ASN A 1074 21.56 -6.18 -50.77
C ASN A 1074 20.30 -6.80 -50.09
N PRO A 1075 19.82 -7.99 -50.45
CA PRO A 1075 20.15 -8.75 -51.65
C PRO A 1075 19.64 -8.06 -52.93
N ARG A 1076 20.22 -8.39 -54.08
CA ARG A 1076 19.78 -7.88 -55.41
C ARG A 1076 18.62 -8.67 -56.02
N LYS A 1077 18.19 -9.73 -55.35
CA LYS A 1077 17.11 -10.61 -55.78
C LYS A 1077 16.38 -11.13 -54.56
N VAL A 1078 15.10 -11.46 -54.72
CA VAL A 1078 14.27 -12.10 -53.71
C VAL A 1078 13.50 -13.26 -54.33
N LYS A 1079 13.19 -14.28 -53.53
CA LYS A 1079 12.37 -15.41 -53.96
C LYS A 1079 10.93 -15.24 -53.47
N ILE A 1080 9.97 -15.21 -54.38
CA ILE A 1080 8.53 -15.15 -54.07
C ILE A 1080 7.88 -16.41 -54.64
N ASP A 1081 7.22 -17.19 -53.78
CA ASP A 1081 6.51 -18.43 -54.12
C ASP A 1081 7.30 -19.42 -55.01
N GLY A 1082 8.63 -19.47 -54.87
CA GLY A 1082 9.49 -20.39 -55.62
C GLY A 1082 10.32 -19.74 -56.74
N GLU A 1083 10.00 -18.52 -57.16
CA GLU A 1083 10.58 -17.84 -58.33
C GLU A 1083 11.45 -16.63 -57.92
N GLU A 1084 12.60 -16.41 -58.58
CA GLU A 1084 13.50 -15.28 -58.30
C GLU A 1084 13.09 -14.01 -59.05
N TYR A 1085 12.91 -12.92 -58.31
CA TYR A 1085 12.66 -11.58 -58.84
C TYR A 1085 13.83 -10.65 -58.52
N PRO A 1086 14.26 -9.77 -59.45
CA PRO A 1086 15.26 -8.76 -59.15
C PRO A 1086 14.72 -7.71 -58.16
N LEU A 1087 15.56 -7.24 -57.25
CA LEU A 1087 15.29 -6.07 -56.41
C LEU A 1087 16.08 -4.89 -56.96
N ALA A 1088 15.45 -3.72 -57.03
CA ALA A 1088 16.10 -2.48 -57.47
C ALA A 1088 15.69 -1.30 -56.60
N LEU A 1089 16.64 -0.39 -56.33
CA LEU A 1089 16.33 0.90 -55.74
C LEU A 1089 15.79 1.84 -56.82
N ASN A 1090 14.60 2.36 -56.61
CA ASN A 1090 14.00 3.38 -57.45
C ASN A 1090 14.09 4.75 -56.75
N VAL A 1091 14.90 5.63 -57.34
CA VAL A 1091 15.16 7.01 -56.88
C VAL A 1091 14.56 8.05 -57.83
N SER A 1092 13.67 7.64 -58.75
CA SER A 1092 13.08 8.54 -59.75
C SER A 1092 12.00 9.47 -59.19
N THR A 1093 11.47 9.12 -58.01
CA THR A 1093 10.50 9.90 -57.27
C THR A 1093 11.25 10.85 -56.36
N ASP A 1094 11.07 12.16 -56.58
CA ASP A 1094 11.69 13.17 -55.75
C ASP A 1094 11.17 13.07 -54.31
N GLY A 1095 12.08 13.10 -53.34
CA GLY A 1095 11.79 12.98 -51.91
C GLY A 1095 11.53 11.56 -51.37
N ILE A 1096 11.51 10.50 -52.19
CA ILE A 1096 11.30 9.12 -51.73
C ILE A 1096 12.22 8.13 -52.44
N VAL A 1097 12.84 7.22 -51.69
CA VAL A 1097 13.53 6.04 -52.21
C VAL A 1097 12.67 4.80 -51.99
N TYR A 1098 12.38 4.09 -53.08
CA TYR A 1098 11.67 2.81 -53.04
C TYR A 1098 12.62 1.64 -53.27
N VAL A 1099 12.32 0.48 -52.68
CA VAL A 1099 12.80 -0.82 -53.17
C VAL A 1099 11.68 -1.52 -53.94
N CYS A 1100 11.90 -1.77 -55.23
CA CYS A 1100 10.92 -2.38 -56.13
C CYS A 1100 11.29 -3.83 -56.45
N VAL A 1101 10.29 -4.71 -56.44
CA VAL A 1101 10.41 -6.13 -56.80
C VAL A 1101 10.01 -6.34 -58.26
N GLY A 1102 10.93 -6.82 -59.09
CA GLY A 1102 10.69 -7.09 -60.51
C GLY A 1102 10.41 -5.81 -61.29
N ASP A 1103 9.34 -5.83 -62.07
CA ASP A 1103 8.80 -4.74 -62.89
C ASP A 1103 7.70 -3.93 -62.18
N ALA A 1104 7.62 -4.02 -60.84
CA ALA A 1104 6.66 -3.23 -60.06
C ALA A 1104 6.86 -1.73 -60.26
N VAL A 1105 5.75 -1.02 -60.46
CA VAL A 1105 5.72 0.44 -60.68
C VAL A 1105 5.43 1.14 -59.36
N THR A 1106 6.13 2.26 -59.10
CA THR A 1106 5.91 3.09 -57.90
C THR A 1106 4.48 3.62 -57.87
N PRO A 1107 3.80 3.65 -56.70
CA PRO A 1107 2.51 4.32 -56.55
C PRO A 1107 2.66 5.80 -56.98
N GLY A 1108 1.80 6.28 -57.87
CA GLY A 1108 1.85 7.69 -58.29
C GLY A 1108 1.50 8.61 -57.13
N LEU A 1109 2.43 9.48 -56.72
CA LEU A 1109 2.17 10.54 -55.74
C LEU A 1109 1.03 11.42 -56.26
N THR A 1110 0.06 11.77 -55.42
CA THR A 1110 -0.97 12.77 -55.72
C THR A 1110 -0.83 13.97 -54.78
N HIS A 1111 -1.00 15.16 -55.31
CA HIS A 1111 -1.09 16.41 -54.55
C HIS A 1111 -2.43 17.07 -54.84
N THR A 1112 -2.90 17.89 -53.91
CA THR A 1112 -4.20 18.56 -54.03
C THR A 1112 -4.04 20.01 -54.45
N VAL A 1113 -4.96 20.50 -55.28
CA VAL A 1113 -5.22 21.93 -55.46
C VAL A 1113 -6.55 22.27 -54.83
N THR A 1114 -6.50 23.12 -53.81
CA THR A 1114 -7.68 23.62 -53.09
C THR A 1114 -8.13 24.94 -53.68
N MET A 1115 -9.38 24.97 -54.15
CA MET A 1115 -10.02 26.12 -54.76
C MET A 1115 -11.13 26.68 -53.84
N PRO A 1116 -10.94 27.89 -53.26
CA PRO A 1116 -11.90 28.46 -52.32
C PRO A 1116 -13.14 29.04 -53.02
N GLU A 1117 -14.16 29.36 -52.23
CA GLU A 1117 -15.28 30.19 -52.66
C GLU A 1117 -14.92 31.68 -52.50
N THR A 1118 -15.15 32.51 -53.52
CA THR A 1118 -14.87 33.95 -53.47
C THR A 1118 -15.99 34.73 -54.14
N ALA A 1119 -16.53 35.73 -53.44
CA ALA A 1119 -17.66 36.53 -53.93
C ALA A 1119 -17.33 37.21 -55.28
N GLY A 1120 -18.22 37.04 -56.26
CA GLY A 1120 -18.06 37.61 -57.61
C GLY A 1120 -17.14 36.82 -58.55
N VAL A 1121 -16.57 35.69 -58.11
CA VAL A 1121 -15.77 34.77 -58.93
C VAL A 1121 -16.50 33.43 -59.08
N LYS A 1122 -16.68 32.96 -60.32
CA LYS A 1122 -17.23 31.63 -60.61
C LYS A 1122 -16.20 30.81 -61.38
N THR A 1123 -15.87 29.63 -60.87
CA THR A 1123 -14.82 28.76 -61.42
C THR A 1123 -15.34 27.47 -62.03
N THR A 1124 -14.63 26.94 -63.02
CA THR A 1124 -14.84 25.60 -63.57
C THR A 1124 -13.49 24.86 -63.60
N PRO A 1125 -13.34 23.72 -62.89
CA PRO A 1125 -14.31 23.09 -62.00
C PRO A 1125 -14.60 23.98 -60.75
N SER A 1126 -15.70 23.72 -60.03
CA SER A 1126 -16.23 24.59 -58.96
C SER A 1126 -15.33 24.67 -57.71
N LYS A 1127 -15.74 25.33 -56.63
CA LYS A 1127 -15.03 25.25 -55.34
C LYS A 1127 -14.83 23.79 -54.90
N GLY A 1128 -13.68 23.46 -54.34
CA GLY A 1128 -13.36 22.08 -53.94
C GLY A 1128 -11.88 21.79 -53.85
N ILE A 1129 -11.56 20.55 -53.44
CA ILE A 1129 -10.20 20.01 -53.35
C ILE A 1129 -10.01 19.04 -54.52
N TYR A 1130 -9.03 19.31 -55.38
CA TYR A 1130 -8.77 18.55 -56.59
C TYR A 1130 -7.48 17.75 -56.47
N PRO A 1131 -7.54 16.42 -56.28
CA PRO A 1131 -6.34 15.57 -56.27
C PRO A 1131 -5.82 15.35 -57.70
N LEU A 1132 -4.51 15.47 -57.88
CA LEU A 1132 -3.82 15.35 -59.16
C LEU A 1132 -2.54 14.55 -58.96
N PRO A 1133 -2.10 13.74 -59.94
CA PRO A 1133 -0.77 13.13 -59.89
C PRO A 1133 0.34 14.19 -59.82
N THR A 1134 1.43 13.89 -59.13
CA THR A 1134 2.56 14.81 -58.98
C THR A 1134 3.14 15.22 -60.34
N ARG A 1135 3.65 16.46 -60.42
CA ARG A 1135 4.15 17.10 -61.65
C ARG A 1135 3.11 17.28 -62.77
N THR A 1136 1.82 16.97 -62.54
CA THR A 1136 0.75 17.34 -63.47
C THR A 1136 0.31 18.79 -63.25
N SER A 1137 -0.23 19.43 -64.28
CA SER A 1137 -0.72 20.80 -64.19
C SER A 1137 -2.22 20.81 -63.94
N PHE A 1138 -2.69 21.61 -63.00
CA PHE A 1138 -4.11 21.80 -62.77
C PHE A 1138 -4.61 22.99 -63.57
N ARG A 1139 -5.66 22.78 -64.37
CA ARG A 1139 -6.27 23.82 -65.19
C ARG A 1139 -7.65 24.14 -64.64
N PHE A 1140 -7.94 25.41 -64.51
CA PHE A 1140 -9.29 25.86 -64.18
C PHE A 1140 -9.58 27.17 -64.90
N SER A 1141 -10.85 27.42 -65.16
CA SER A 1141 -11.33 28.66 -65.72
C SER A 1141 -12.08 29.46 -64.65
N ALA A 1142 -12.07 30.79 -64.76
CA ALA A 1142 -12.76 31.67 -63.82
C ALA A 1142 -13.41 32.85 -64.55
N THR A 1143 -14.65 33.16 -64.19
CA THR A 1143 -15.37 34.39 -64.55
C THR A 1143 -15.44 35.32 -63.35
N TYR A 1144 -15.17 36.60 -63.55
CA TYR A 1144 -15.17 37.62 -62.51
C TYR A 1144 -16.05 38.82 -62.91
N SER A 1145 -16.92 39.27 -62.00
CA SER A 1145 -17.86 40.37 -62.25
C SER A 1145 -17.36 41.76 -61.82
N GLY A 1146 -16.12 41.90 -61.32
CA GLY A 1146 -15.55 43.18 -60.91
C GLY A 1146 -14.86 43.96 -62.04
N ALA A 1147 -14.67 45.28 -61.82
CA ALA A 1147 -14.13 46.21 -62.83
C ALA A 1147 -12.61 46.10 -63.08
N LYS A 1148 -11.86 45.34 -62.26
CA LYS A 1148 -10.42 45.10 -62.40
C LYS A 1148 -10.12 43.66 -62.87
N PRO A 1149 -8.95 43.39 -63.48
CA PRO A 1149 -8.56 42.02 -63.82
C PRO A 1149 -8.48 41.14 -62.58
N LEU A 1150 -8.98 39.89 -62.68
CA LEU A 1150 -8.87 38.89 -61.62
C LEU A 1150 -7.41 38.44 -61.51
N VAL A 1151 -6.87 38.44 -60.29
CA VAL A 1151 -5.55 37.88 -59.98
C VAL A 1151 -5.74 36.63 -59.15
N VAL A 1152 -5.02 35.56 -59.52
CA VAL A 1152 -5.00 34.31 -58.77
C VAL A 1152 -3.61 34.10 -58.22
N ARG A 1153 -3.53 33.87 -56.90
CA ARG A 1153 -2.28 33.56 -56.20
C ARG A 1153 -2.30 32.14 -55.69
N THR A 1154 -1.13 31.55 -55.53
CA THR A 1154 -0.98 30.26 -54.84
C THR A 1154 -0.25 30.44 -53.51
N ASN A 1155 -0.28 29.44 -52.62
CA ASN A 1155 0.56 29.41 -51.42
C ASN A 1155 2.05 29.12 -51.72
N ARG A 1156 2.42 28.91 -52.99
CA ARG A 1156 3.82 28.68 -53.37
C ARG A 1156 4.62 29.97 -53.32
N LYS A 1157 5.90 29.85 -52.98
CA LYS A 1157 6.86 30.93 -53.12
C LYS A 1157 7.82 30.62 -54.27
N VAL A 1158 7.95 31.55 -55.21
CA VAL A 1158 8.95 31.52 -56.29
C VAL A 1158 9.90 32.68 -56.04
N ASN A 1159 11.20 32.39 -55.85
CA ASN A 1159 12.23 33.38 -55.47
C ASN A 1159 11.86 34.22 -54.23
N GLY A 1160 11.21 33.60 -53.24
CA GLY A 1160 10.81 34.26 -52.00
C GLY A 1160 9.51 35.09 -52.06
N GLN A 1161 8.92 35.27 -53.25
CA GLN A 1161 7.63 35.95 -53.44
C GLN A 1161 6.50 34.98 -53.76
N GLN A 1162 5.26 35.33 -53.38
CA GLN A 1162 4.09 34.50 -53.62
C GLN A 1162 3.82 34.34 -55.12
N GLU A 1163 3.64 33.10 -55.59
CA GLU A 1163 3.38 32.79 -57.00
C GLU A 1163 2.02 33.38 -57.44
N VAL A 1164 2.05 34.18 -58.51
CA VAL A 1164 0.86 34.74 -59.17
C VAL A 1164 0.65 34.01 -60.49
N LEU A 1165 -0.55 33.49 -60.71
CA LEU A 1165 -0.91 32.79 -61.94
C LEU A 1165 -1.37 33.80 -62.99
N ASN A 1166 -0.80 33.73 -64.19
CA ASN A 1166 -1.22 34.55 -65.32
C ASN A 1166 -2.44 33.91 -65.99
N GLY A 1167 -3.57 34.61 -65.98
CA GLY A 1167 -4.79 34.19 -66.65
C GLY A 1167 -4.82 34.60 -68.12
N VAL A 1168 -5.22 33.69 -69.02
CA VAL A 1168 -5.46 34.00 -70.43
C VAL A 1168 -6.96 34.26 -70.63
N LYS A 1169 -7.34 35.43 -71.14
CA LYS A 1169 -8.75 35.78 -71.36
C LYS A 1169 -9.25 35.24 -72.69
N ASN A 1170 -10.28 34.39 -72.63
CA ASN A 1170 -10.94 33.81 -73.79
C ASN A 1170 -11.96 34.79 -74.42
N ALA A 1171 -12.32 34.57 -75.69
CA ALA A 1171 -13.27 35.42 -76.43
C ALA A 1171 -14.68 35.49 -75.81
N ASN A 1172 -15.04 34.51 -74.98
CA ASN A 1172 -16.28 34.44 -74.20
C ASN A 1172 -16.23 35.23 -72.87
N GLY A 1173 -15.10 35.86 -72.55
CA GLY A 1173 -14.92 36.67 -71.34
C GLY A 1173 -14.41 35.93 -70.10
N GLU A 1174 -14.16 34.62 -70.20
CA GLU A 1174 -13.63 33.77 -69.12
C GLU A 1174 -12.09 33.76 -69.09
N TYR A 1175 -11.48 33.71 -67.91
CA TYR A 1175 -10.01 33.60 -67.75
C TYR A 1175 -9.61 32.15 -67.51
N GLU A 1176 -8.70 31.61 -68.31
CA GLU A 1176 -8.06 30.31 -68.06
C GLU A 1176 -6.76 30.46 -67.28
N TYR A 1177 -6.62 29.65 -66.23
CA TYR A 1177 -5.44 29.60 -65.39
C TYR A 1177 -4.86 28.18 -65.38
N ILE A 1178 -3.54 28.11 -65.27
CA ILE A 1178 -2.80 26.86 -65.12
C ILE A 1178 -1.96 26.98 -63.87
N VAL A 1179 -2.11 26.04 -62.94
CA VAL A 1179 -1.14 25.78 -61.88
C VAL A 1179 -0.16 24.75 -62.44
N PRO A 1180 1.04 25.16 -62.91
CA PRO A 1180 1.97 24.23 -63.52
C PRO A 1180 2.58 23.31 -62.47
N SER A 1181 2.88 22.07 -62.89
CA SER A 1181 3.72 21.10 -62.18
C SER A 1181 3.43 21.01 -60.66
N VAL A 1182 2.30 20.42 -60.28
CA VAL A 1182 1.91 20.27 -58.87
C VAL A 1182 2.74 19.23 -58.15
N GLN A 1183 3.66 19.68 -57.30
CA GLN A 1183 4.61 18.87 -56.53
C GLN A 1183 4.43 19.00 -55.01
N GLN A 1184 3.45 19.79 -54.57
CA GLN A 1184 3.08 20.03 -53.17
C GLN A 1184 1.60 20.40 -53.11
N GLU A 1185 0.98 20.42 -51.94
CA GLU A 1185 -0.36 20.94 -51.77
C GLU A 1185 -0.43 22.43 -52.12
N VAL A 1186 -1.40 22.79 -52.95
CA VAL A 1186 -1.58 24.15 -53.44
C VAL A 1186 -2.93 24.69 -53.00
N THR A 1187 -2.94 25.86 -52.37
CA THR A 1187 -4.19 26.60 -52.12
C THR A 1187 -4.23 27.84 -52.99
N LEU A 1188 -5.32 28.01 -53.74
CA LEU A 1188 -5.56 29.17 -54.58
C LEU A 1188 -6.20 30.31 -53.76
N THR A 1189 -5.91 31.55 -54.13
CA THR A 1189 -6.57 32.73 -53.59
C THR A 1189 -6.96 33.65 -54.73
N PHE A 1190 -8.22 34.08 -54.77
CA PHE A 1190 -8.79 34.96 -55.78
C PHE A 1190 -8.92 36.37 -55.25
N GLY A 1191 -8.38 37.36 -55.96
CA GLY A 1191 -8.56 38.78 -55.62
C GLY A 1191 -8.22 39.69 -56.79
N PRO A 1192 -8.69 40.95 -56.83
CA PRO A 1192 -8.26 41.90 -57.84
C PRO A 1192 -6.80 42.34 -57.61
N ASP A 1193 -6.08 42.74 -58.66
CA ASP A 1193 -4.76 43.36 -58.46
C ASP A 1193 -4.93 44.73 -57.78
N VAL A 1194 -4.55 44.81 -56.52
CA VAL A 1194 -4.14 46.07 -55.92
C VAL A 1194 -2.73 46.35 -56.41
N VAL A 1195 -2.62 47.00 -57.56
CA VAL A 1195 -1.36 47.56 -58.03
C VAL A 1195 -0.84 48.51 -56.96
N ALA A 1196 0.40 48.29 -56.55
CA ALA A 1196 1.06 49.03 -55.48
C ALA A 1196 1.13 50.54 -55.76
N ASN A 1197 1.09 51.30 -54.67
CA ASN A 1197 1.40 52.72 -54.52
C ASN A 1197 0.33 53.73 -54.98
N GLU A 1198 -0.76 53.82 -54.20
CA GLU A 1198 -1.19 55.14 -53.76
C GLU A 1198 -0.41 55.44 -52.47
N LEU A 1199 0.37 56.52 -52.51
CA LEU A 1199 1.17 57.00 -51.40
C LEU A 1199 0.22 57.52 -50.31
N LEU A 1200 0.17 56.85 -49.16
CA LEU A 1200 -0.15 57.50 -47.89
C LEU A 1200 1.07 57.43 -46.97
N THR A 1201 2.21 57.92 -47.45
CA THR A 1201 3.17 58.57 -46.55
C THR A 1201 2.99 60.06 -46.72
N ALA A 1202 1.98 60.60 -46.04
CA ALA A 1202 1.97 61.99 -45.66
C ALA A 1202 2.33 62.03 -44.17
N GLY A 1203 3.47 62.62 -43.85
CA GLY A 1203 3.92 62.83 -42.49
C GLY A 1203 5.43 62.83 -42.33
N THR A 1204 5.91 63.80 -41.56
CA THR A 1204 7.25 63.82 -40.98
C THR A 1204 7.49 62.54 -40.15
N ALA A 1205 8.60 61.83 -40.39
CA ALA A 1205 8.88 60.55 -39.74
C ALA A 1205 10.34 60.47 -39.27
N VAL A 1206 10.57 59.87 -38.10
CA VAL A 1206 11.91 59.67 -37.50
C VAL A 1206 12.06 58.22 -37.08
N TRP A 1207 13.12 57.54 -37.53
CA TRP A 1207 13.45 56.17 -37.11
C TRP A 1207 14.97 55.97 -37.05
N SER A 1208 15.43 54.85 -36.51
CA SER A 1208 16.85 54.48 -36.47
C SER A 1208 17.05 53.11 -37.09
N HIS A 1209 18.20 52.92 -37.74
CA HIS A 1209 18.63 51.62 -38.25
C HIS A 1209 20.16 51.58 -38.29
N GLY A 1210 20.75 50.62 -37.57
CA GLY A 1210 22.19 50.66 -37.22
C GLY A 1210 22.54 51.90 -36.40
N GLU A 1211 23.81 52.32 -36.44
CA GLU A 1211 24.32 53.52 -35.75
C GLU A 1211 23.97 54.83 -36.50
N LYS A 1212 22.75 54.90 -37.05
CA LYS A 1212 22.23 56.06 -37.77
C LYS A 1212 20.76 56.29 -37.45
N ILE A 1213 20.39 57.56 -37.42
CA ILE A 1213 19.03 58.06 -37.36
C ILE A 1213 18.62 58.53 -38.75
N TYR A 1214 17.40 58.22 -39.16
CA TYR A 1214 16.78 58.66 -40.40
C TYR A 1214 15.60 59.57 -40.08
N ILE A 1215 15.54 60.72 -40.76
CA ILE A 1215 14.47 61.71 -40.62
C ILE A 1215 13.92 62.04 -42.00
N ARG A 1216 12.62 61.85 -42.19
CA ARG A 1216 11.85 62.30 -43.36
C ARG A 1216 11.13 63.59 -43.02
N VAL A 1217 11.33 64.63 -43.82
CA VAL A 1217 10.53 65.87 -43.74
C VAL A 1217 9.90 66.17 -45.10
N GLU A 1218 8.69 66.69 -45.11
CA GLU A 1218 7.96 66.99 -46.36
C GLU A 1218 8.36 68.32 -46.98
N ARG A 1219 9.18 69.12 -46.29
CA ARG A 1219 9.75 70.40 -46.75
C ARG A 1219 11.08 70.58 -46.04
N ALA A 1220 11.96 71.42 -46.57
CA ALA A 1220 13.23 71.69 -45.89
C ALA A 1220 12.98 72.25 -44.47
N ASP A 1221 13.58 71.64 -43.46
CA ASP A 1221 13.44 71.96 -42.03
C ASP A 1221 14.79 71.84 -41.30
N ILE A 1222 14.84 71.98 -39.98
CA ILE A 1222 16.05 71.84 -39.16
C ILE A 1222 15.75 70.92 -37.97
N ALA A 1223 16.50 69.84 -37.85
CA ALA A 1223 16.48 68.96 -36.68
C ALA A 1223 17.49 69.38 -35.63
N SER A 1224 17.03 69.51 -34.38
CA SER A 1224 17.84 69.65 -33.18
C SER A 1224 17.73 68.36 -32.35
N ILE A 1225 18.82 67.62 -32.23
CA ILE A 1225 18.91 66.32 -31.56
C ILE A 1225 19.51 66.52 -30.17
N TYR A 1226 18.80 66.11 -29.14
CA TYR A 1226 19.18 66.20 -27.73
C TYR A 1226 19.40 64.80 -27.15
N SER A 1227 20.27 64.68 -26.15
CA SER A 1227 20.36 63.48 -25.32
C SER A 1227 19.15 63.40 -24.38
N VAL A 1228 18.89 62.23 -23.78
CA VAL A 1228 17.78 62.06 -22.82
C VAL A 1228 17.88 63.02 -21.62
N ALA A 1229 19.09 63.49 -21.29
CA ALA A 1229 19.33 64.50 -20.25
C ALA A 1229 19.01 65.95 -20.69
N GLY A 1230 18.53 66.16 -21.92
CA GLY A 1230 18.11 67.47 -22.43
C GLY A 1230 19.22 68.34 -23.02
N GLN A 1231 20.43 67.78 -23.22
CA GLN A 1231 21.57 68.53 -23.77
C GLN A 1231 21.62 68.41 -25.29
N LEU A 1232 21.79 69.52 -26.03
CA LEU A 1232 21.81 69.50 -27.50
C LEU A 1232 23.07 68.79 -28.01
N VAL A 1233 22.87 67.65 -28.66
CA VAL A 1233 23.93 66.79 -29.22
C VAL A 1233 24.31 67.24 -30.62
N LYS A 1234 23.32 67.54 -31.47
CA LYS A 1234 23.58 67.92 -32.87
C LYS A 1234 22.42 68.71 -33.47
N ARG A 1235 22.70 69.73 -34.27
CA ARG A 1235 21.70 70.44 -35.08
C ARG A 1235 22.02 70.30 -36.56
N VAL A 1236 21.04 69.94 -37.37
CA VAL A 1236 21.22 69.56 -38.78
C VAL A 1236 20.09 70.15 -39.62
N ASP A 1237 20.43 70.84 -40.70
CA ASP A 1237 19.47 71.27 -41.70
C ASP A 1237 19.04 70.07 -42.56
N LEU A 1238 17.74 69.86 -42.66
CA LEU A 1238 17.11 68.76 -43.37
C LEU A 1238 16.51 69.29 -44.68
N PRO A 1239 16.98 68.85 -45.86
CA PRO A 1239 16.24 69.09 -47.10
C PRO A 1239 14.94 68.26 -47.14
N GLU A 1240 14.01 68.66 -48.00
CA GLU A 1240 12.78 67.89 -48.27
C GLU A 1240 13.12 66.45 -48.71
N GLY A 1241 12.52 65.46 -48.03
CA GLY A 1241 12.79 64.04 -48.19
C GLY A 1241 13.51 63.40 -47.00
N ASP A 1242 14.17 62.26 -47.26
CA ASP A 1242 14.89 61.47 -46.23
C ASP A 1242 16.32 61.95 -46.04
N THR A 1243 16.68 62.24 -44.79
CA THR A 1243 18.05 62.53 -44.37
C THR A 1243 18.52 61.50 -43.35
N SER A 1244 19.71 60.94 -43.56
CA SER A 1244 20.34 60.02 -42.60
C SER A 1244 21.48 60.71 -41.85
N ILE A 1245 21.51 60.57 -40.53
CA ILE A 1245 22.47 61.21 -39.63
C ILE A 1245 23.13 60.12 -38.78
N PRO A 1246 24.45 59.91 -38.88
CA PRO A 1246 25.14 58.94 -38.05
C PRO A 1246 25.16 59.36 -36.58
N MET A 1247 24.79 58.44 -35.69
CA MET A 1247 24.81 58.63 -34.24
C MET A 1247 25.18 57.36 -33.46
N SER A 1248 25.94 57.54 -32.39
CA SER A 1248 26.32 56.51 -31.42
C SER A 1248 25.08 55.87 -30.78
N ARG A 1249 25.16 54.58 -30.43
CA ARG A 1249 24.09 53.83 -29.76
C ARG A 1249 23.64 54.53 -28.48
N GLY A 1250 22.32 54.64 -28.28
CA GLY A 1250 21.72 55.38 -27.17
C GLY A 1250 20.34 55.92 -27.51
N ALA A 1251 19.65 56.45 -26.49
CA ALA A 1251 18.34 57.09 -26.66
C ALA A 1251 18.50 58.62 -26.85
N TYR A 1252 17.80 59.18 -27.83
CA TYR A 1252 17.85 60.61 -28.17
C TYR A 1252 16.44 61.18 -28.36
N VAL A 1253 16.32 62.49 -28.18
CA VAL A 1253 15.11 63.27 -28.42
C VAL A 1253 15.39 64.27 -29.53
N ILE A 1254 14.63 64.19 -30.62
CA ILE A 1254 14.80 65.05 -31.80
C ILE A 1254 13.64 66.03 -31.86
N THR A 1255 13.96 67.30 -32.05
CA THR A 1255 12.99 68.38 -32.20
C THR A 1255 13.17 69.01 -33.57
N LEU A 1256 12.08 69.17 -34.31
CA LEU A 1256 12.08 69.88 -35.59
C LEU A 1256 11.60 71.32 -35.39
N LYS A 1257 11.86 72.21 -36.35
CA LYS A 1257 11.53 73.65 -36.21
C LYS A 1257 10.02 73.89 -36.25
N ASP A 1258 9.26 72.98 -36.87
CA ASP A 1258 7.80 72.96 -36.80
C ASP A 1258 7.24 72.67 -35.40
N GLY A 1259 8.13 72.36 -34.43
CA GLY A 1259 7.80 72.14 -33.02
C GLY A 1259 7.55 70.66 -32.67
N SER A 1260 7.59 69.75 -33.63
CA SER A 1260 7.42 68.31 -33.39
C SER A 1260 8.61 67.72 -32.64
N VAL A 1261 8.33 66.78 -31.73
CA VAL A 1261 9.33 66.13 -30.86
C VAL A 1261 9.22 64.61 -30.97
N HIS A 1262 10.32 63.94 -31.30
CA HIS A 1262 10.39 62.50 -31.52
C HIS A 1262 11.47 61.86 -30.65
N LYS A 1263 11.17 60.74 -29.98
CA LYS A 1263 12.17 59.96 -29.24
C LYS A 1263 12.60 58.77 -30.09
N VAL A 1264 13.90 58.55 -30.22
CA VAL A 1264 14.46 57.43 -30.99
C VAL A 1264 15.59 56.76 -30.21
N ILE A 1265 15.64 55.44 -30.26
CA ILE A 1265 16.72 54.63 -29.67
C ILE A 1265 17.55 54.08 -30.82
N VAL A 1266 18.83 54.46 -30.86
CA VAL A 1266 19.79 53.91 -31.81
C VAL A 1266 20.40 52.66 -31.19
N LYS A 1267 20.19 51.50 -31.82
CA LYS A 1267 20.59 50.17 -31.31
C LYS A 1267 22.00 49.76 -31.74
#